data_AF-A0A537MV80-F1
#
_entry.id   AF-A0A537MV80-F1
#
_cell.length_a   1.000
_cell.length_b   1.000
_cell.length_c   1.000
_cell.angle_alpha   90.00
_cell.angle_beta   90.00
_cell.angle_gamma   90.00
#
_symmetry.space_group_name_H-M   'P 1'
#
loop_
_entity.id
_entity.type
_entity.pdbx_description
1 polymer ?
#
loop_
_entity_poly.entity_id
_entity_poly.type
_entity_poly.pdbx_seq_one_letter_code
_entity_poly.pdbx_strand_id
1 'polypeptide(L)'
;MGTTMGRLTKLEIQHDLLAGREIAWTNAAGKRESIALGDAAQRRLFACLLQSDVREAKGLPDQFVADLSKVCSGKNDPAEDQAARSTAILTGPWRLQRIETEGFGGLNTFNGPVFTVEFDGEGLILQGPNGSGKSSLVGAVLWAMAGERPRDHSDANPEDRAEVYDADGRRIGSWPPIACYPTNPSGLTAEPHVRVTLTFVDATGATAVVERRLKDGAVSTTVDPALSLPDVLIETGLLMPSRMPRIRFEKGQTPLTRAVQSLTGLDDLVDIGALVDGLCHKGREYLSTHFKLFNQQKELFDFALSEAQRALKPTGETIQAFEPEDTEDAAGPFATLGKHLRAGATELTQVISEDLAIGLDLASPRTQADLAGAISGAQEDLSGGLGELTTWKLISEVATALSGQIIAALLGAADQADAALAEALQLDERSQKDTRLQLKALGAHWHEAHRGVELIDCPLCDKPLEDGALRNEIESLRRAGDAATRRLADNLNAIEARLNAAVPTTLEPRLGDLAALAPRKSLIADIETRFVSRSRFKTLATFTSLVADALRRVPSAELEPLEPSTGQLDATQRVQARIAAVRRLVLLEQWRRDQALAWEDWWAHAAVGAFTEDGEGQNRSNAGGRRETFAQHLTRLFSAIREAEPYRAAADALARAWKYGREAHRLQTIQEEREAIAGQLAPLKTLGALADAQARLAIETLSDDIGAILKRIHLTERLAFKGAKLQRKAGLEVHAAFAADFKIDATLVANTSWLRAVLWAFLFALRQEAVKQLGTDPLPLLLLDDPQATFDAEHRHRWALEIIGLQTRSTSAQVILVTHDEIFGELLKIDGVKGREAIIVSAGPELAHVGIFEGASLDRRWKKTKDENTAAAGQDYISAVRIYVEGLLRLMLRGHSADVNWASSGFVMGTARDKVRELHDAELAPWDKAEFKRLVGQLDVGITAIKHMEMAHHSGRVNLGMGEALGVEQHWRKNLSPALRRAFQLARDYQLIHGGLPALHAAEPNCELPEGYTDKIKSLRLQLLGRAAALTGGITADGRVDLDFSNAGTNPFVFGRRFAFRLNAPTLEPVARKGDILLVKEIGEPSSRSLVVARCEDRVLARRFEIADNYSDIAVLTAQAVNPRQIAPPIVVKKATLELHKVIGVLFDQGPSPAASEGEVCDCGGESVIQRYATDVKGLVEVVGDSAEPIALSGQMLLIGDPISAEDGLNRLNGRPVIAGDMADDRYFKRLRRGEGDTVVLESLEISGNFGPVVLTHRTGAATDLKEVWPVYGVLFEQP
;
A
#
# COMPACT_ATOMS: atom_id res chain seq x y z
N MET A 1 50.92 -27.55 -10.18
CA MET A 1 50.37 -26.27 -10.65
C MET A 1 48.92 -26.25 -10.23
N GLY A 2 48.56 -25.44 -9.24
CA GLY A 2 47.20 -25.41 -8.69
C GLY A 2 46.25 -24.81 -9.72
N THR A 3 45.21 -25.56 -10.07
CA THR A 3 44.07 -25.08 -10.86
C THR A 3 43.49 -23.83 -10.20
N THR A 4 43.74 -22.68 -10.80
CA THR A 4 43.02 -21.44 -10.52
C THR A 4 41.54 -21.72 -10.68
N MET A 5 40.79 -21.59 -9.58
CA MET A 5 39.34 -21.62 -9.61
C MET A 5 38.82 -20.62 -10.66
N GLY A 6 38.11 -21.12 -11.67
CA GLY A 6 37.43 -20.28 -12.67
C GLY A 6 36.36 -19.40 -12.00
N ARG A 7 36.11 -18.22 -12.56
CA ARG A 7 35.01 -17.35 -12.14
C ARG A 7 33.70 -18.01 -12.59
N LEU A 8 32.76 -18.21 -11.67
CA LEU A 8 31.48 -18.85 -11.98
C LEU A 8 30.40 -17.81 -12.19
N THR A 9 29.58 -18.02 -13.22
CA THR A 9 28.37 -17.27 -13.52
C THR A 9 27.17 -17.78 -12.73
N LYS A 10 26.07 -17.01 -12.71
CA LYS A 10 24.80 -17.41 -12.08
C LYS A 10 24.35 -18.79 -12.53
N LEU A 11 24.29 -19.02 -13.84
CA LEU A 11 23.81 -20.27 -14.44
C LEU A 11 24.73 -21.45 -14.10
N GLU A 12 26.05 -21.26 -14.10
CA GLU A 12 27.00 -22.31 -13.68
C GLU A 12 26.82 -22.68 -12.20
N ILE A 13 26.63 -21.69 -11.31
CA ILE A 13 26.34 -21.93 -9.90
C ILE A 13 25.03 -22.71 -9.75
N GLN A 14 23.97 -22.30 -10.46
CA GLN A 14 22.69 -22.99 -10.43
C GLN A 14 22.82 -24.45 -10.90
N HIS A 15 23.47 -24.65 -12.04
CA HIS A 15 23.68 -25.97 -12.64
C HIS A 15 24.49 -26.88 -11.70
N ASP A 16 25.62 -26.39 -11.16
CA ASP A 16 26.47 -27.17 -10.26
C ASP A 16 25.74 -27.58 -8.98
N LEU A 17 25.00 -26.66 -8.37
CA LEU A 17 24.22 -26.96 -7.17
C LEU A 17 23.06 -27.91 -7.44
N LEU A 18 22.33 -27.73 -8.55
CA LEU A 18 21.26 -28.65 -8.96
C LEU A 18 21.79 -30.03 -9.37
N ALA A 19 23.06 -30.12 -9.80
CA ALA A 19 23.74 -31.40 -10.04
C ALA A 19 24.34 -32.01 -8.75
N GLY A 20 24.26 -31.31 -7.61
CA GLY A 20 24.85 -31.75 -6.34
C GLY A 20 26.38 -31.65 -6.27
N ARG A 21 27.01 -30.86 -7.17
CA ARG A 21 28.45 -30.63 -7.18
C ARG A 21 28.85 -29.61 -6.11
N GLU A 22 30.04 -29.78 -5.54
CA GLU A 22 30.60 -28.84 -4.57
C GLU A 22 31.22 -27.62 -5.27
N ILE A 23 30.84 -26.43 -4.81
CA ILE A 23 31.43 -25.16 -5.22
C ILE A 23 32.23 -24.61 -4.04
N ALA A 24 33.55 -24.55 -4.16
CA ALA A 24 34.41 -23.86 -3.21
C ALA A 24 34.57 -22.38 -3.58
N TRP A 25 34.96 -21.50 -2.66
CA TRP A 25 35.43 -20.14 -2.96
C TRP A 25 36.28 -19.59 -1.80
N THR A 26 36.88 -18.40 -2.00
CA THR A 26 37.58 -17.68 -0.92
C THR A 26 36.80 -16.43 -0.54
N ASN A 27 36.39 -16.33 0.73
CA ASN A 27 35.62 -15.20 1.23
C ASN A 27 36.48 -13.93 1.39
N ALA A 28 35.85 -12.79 1.73
CA ALA A 28 36.55 -11.50 1.85
C ALA A 28 37.64 -11.46 2.93
N ALA A 29 37.60 -12.39 3.90
CA ALA A 29 38.60 -12.53 4.96
C ALA A 29 39.73 -13.50 4.58
N GLY A 30 39.77 -13.99 3.33
CA GLY A 30 40.78 -14.95 2.87
C GLY A 30 40.53 -16.39 3.33
N LYS A 31 39.37 -16.70 3.93
CA LYS A 31 39.01 -18.06 4.36
C LYS A 31 38.35 -18.81 3.22
N ARG A 32 38.73 -20.08 3.05
CA ARG A 32 38.10 -20.99 2.09
C ARG A 32 36.75 -21.48 2.63
N GLU A 33 35.72 -21.35 1.82
CA GLU A 33 34.35 -21.80 2.08
C GLU A 33 33.89 -22.68 0.92
N SER A 34 32.86 -23.49 1.14
CA SER A 34 32.24 -24.28 0.07
C SER A 34 30.76 -24.53 0.36
N ILE A 35 30.02 -24.83 -0.71
CA ILE A 35 28.59 -25.17 -0.70
C ILE A 35 28.38 -26.41 -1.57
N ALA A 36 27.55 -27.33 -1.12
CA ALA A 36 27.10 -28.49 -1.88
C ALA A 36 25.66 -28.84 -1.47
N LEU A 37 24.82 -29.22 -2.43
CA LEU A 37 23.46 -29.73 -2.16
C LEU A 37 23.47 -31.25 -2.30
N GLY A 38 23.85 -31.94 -1.22
CA GLY A 38 24.06 -33.39 -1.21
C GLY A 38 22.75 -34.20 -1.21
N ASP A 39 21.67 -33.65 -0.64
CA ASP A 39 20.36 -34.32 -0.55
C ASP A 39 19.44 -33.88 -1.70
N ALA A 40 18.65 -34.81 -2.25
CA ALA A 40 17.67 -34.54 -3.29
C ALA A 40 16.61 -33.51 -2.82
N ALA A 41 16.27 -33.49 -1.53
CA ALA A 41 15.38 -32.48 -0.95
C ALA A 41 15.96 -31.07 -1.07
N GLN A 42 17.26 -30.90 -0.85
CA GLN A 42 17.95 -29.61 -0.96
C GLN A 42 17.91 -29.10 -2.40
N ARG A 43 18.18 -29.98 -3.37
CA ARG A 43 18.16 -29.66 -4.81
C ARG A 43 16.76 -29.28 -5.27
N ARG A 44 15.75 -30.03 -4.85
CA ARG A 44 14.33 -29.76 -5.13
C ARG A 44 13.90 -28.40 -4.58
N LEU A 45 14.24 -28.11 -3.32
CA LEU A 45 13.93 -26.83 -2.69
C LEU A 45 14.65 -25.67 -3.39
N PHE A 46 15.92 -25.84 -3.78
CA PHE A 46 16.63 -24.83 -4.55
C PHE A 46 15.98 -24.58 -5.92
N ALA A 47 15.60 -25.63 -6.65
CA ALA A 47 14.86 -25.50 -7.91
C ALA A 47 13.51 -24.76 -7.73
N CYS A 48 12.79 -25.03 -6.64
CA CYS A 48 11.56 -24.32 -6.30
C CYS A 48 11.80 -22.83 -6.02
N LEU A 49 12.88 -22.48 -5.32
CA LEU A 49 13.23 -21.09 -5.04
C LEU A 49 13.64 -20.33 -6.31
N LEU A 50 14.34 -20.98 -7.23
CA LEU A 50 14.71 -20.41 -8.53
C LEU A 50 13.49 -20.09 -9.41
N GLN A 51 12.40 -20.84 -9.27
CA GLN A 51 11.15 -20.65 -10.02
C GLN A 51 10.15 -19.73 -9.32
N SER A 52 10.36 -19.43 -8.04
CA SER A 52 9.47 -18.56 -7.27
C SER A 52 9.82 -17.09 -7.52
N ASP A 53 8.85 -16.19 -7.39
CA ASP A 53 9.07 -14.74 -7.34
C ASP A 53 9.26 -14.21 -5.91
N VAL A 54 9.09 -15.06 -4.90
CA VAL A 54 9.25 -14.66 -3.50
C VAL A 54 10.73 -14.44 -3.21
N ARG A 55 11.10 -13.23 -2.79
CA ARG A 55 12.47 -12.88 -2.36
C ARG A 55 12.54 -12.29 -0.94
N GLU A 56 11.39 -11.98 -0.34
CA GLU A 56 11.32 -11.46 1.03
C GLU A 56 10.81 -12.53 2.02
N ALA A 57 11.44 -12.59 3.20
CA ALA A 57 11.03 -13.49 4.28
C ALA A 57 9.86 -12.95 5.12
N LYS A 58 9.08 -12.01 4.59
CA LYS A 58 7.92 -11.37 5.22
C LYS A 58 6.74 -11.37 4.26
N GLY A 59 5.53 -11.51 4.78
CA GLY A 59 4.31 -11.56 3.98
C GLY A 59 4.29 -12.77 3.04
N LEU A 60 4.71 -13.94 3.56
CA LEU A 60 4.89 -15.12 2.73
C LEU A 60 3.54 -15.63 2.23
N PRO A 61 3.34 -15.82 0.91
CA PRO A 61 2.11 -16.38 0.37
C PRO A 61 1.89 -17.82 0.86
N ASP A 62 0.64 -18.17 1.20
CA ASP A 62 0.30 -19.53 1.64
C ASP A 62 0.67 -20.59 0.60
N GLN A 63 0.49 -20.28 -0.69
CA GLN A 63 0.85 -21.16 -1.79
C GLN A 63 2.36 -21.46 -1.82
N PHE A 64 3.19 -20.45 -1.59
CA PHE A 64 4.64 -20.62 -1.54
C PHE A 64 5.06 -21.57 -0.40
N VAL A 65 4.46 -21.42 0.78
CA VAL A 65 4.73 -22.31 1.93
C VAL A 65 4.28 -23.75 1.65
N ALA A 66 3.13 -23.92 0.98
CA ALA A 66 2.63 -25.22 0.57
C ALA A 66 3.55 -25.88 -0.48
N ASP A 67 4.07 -25.11 -1.44
CA ASP A 67 4.97 -25.60 -2.48
C ASP A 67 6.31 -26.06 -1.89
N LEU A 68 6.89 -25.32 -0.94
CA LEU A 68 8.10 -25.78 -0.23
C LEU A 68 7.89 -27.13 0.45
N SER A 69 6.74 -27.33 1.11
CA SER A 69 6.40 -28.56 1.83
C SER A 69 6.19 -29.75 0.86
N LYS A 70 5.45 -29.51 -0.23
CA LYS A 70 5.20 -30.48 -1.30
C LYS A 70 6.48 -30.90 -2.01
N VAL A 71 7.35 -29.94 -2.31
CA VAL A 71 8.59 -30.18 -3.05
C VAL A 71 9.63 -30.88 -2.16
N CYS A 72 9.71 -30.54 -0.86
CA CYS A 72 10.60 -31.23 0.09
C CYS A 72 10.31 -32.74 0.14
N SER A 73 9.02 -33.11 0.19
CA SER A 73 8.54 -34.51 0.26
C SER A 73 8.46 -35.24 -1.10
N GLY A 74 8.81 -34.57 -2.21
CA GLY A 74 8.78 -35.14 -3.56
C GLY A 74 9.80 -36.27 -3.80
N LYS A 75 9.61 -37.04 -4.88
CA LYS A 75 10.48 -38.18 -5.25
C LYS A 75 11.50 -37.88 -6.35
N ASN A 76 11.27 -36.88 -7.19
CA ASN A 76 12.15 -36.54 -8.31
C ASN A 76 13.46 -35.91 -7.79
N ASP A 77 14.56 -36.16 -8.47
CA ASP A 77 15.86 -35.57 -8.15
C ASP A 77 16.36 -34.69 -9.31
N PRO A 78 16.47 -33.36 -9.14
CA PRO A 78 17.00 -32.47 -10.17
C PRO A 78 18.40 -32.85 -10.68
N ALA A 79 19.19 -33.62 -9.93
CA ALA A 79 20.51 -34.07 -10.37
C ALA A 79 20.43 -35.06 -11.55
N GLU A 80 19.35 -35.84 -11.68
CA GLU A 80 19.16 -36.79 -12.78
C GLU A 80 19.02 -36.05 -14.12
N ASP A 81 18.33 -34.90 -14.12
CA ASP A 81 18.14 -34.05 -15.30
C ASP A 81 19.46 -33.38 -15.75
N GLN A 82 20.35 -33.05 -14.80
CA GLN A 82 21.64 -32.40 -15.10
C GLN A 82 22.73 -33.39 -15.51
N ALA A 83 22.70 -34.63 -15.03
CA ALA A 83 23.67 -35.66 -15.40
C ALA A 83 23.69 -35.93 -16.92
N ALA A 84 22.54 -35.84 -17.59
CA ALA A 84 22.39 -36.01 -19.04
C ALA A 84 23.09 -34.91 -19.89
N ARG A 85 23.36 -33.73 -19.32
CA ARG A 85 24.00 -32.60 -20.03
C ARG A 85 25.54 -32.61 -19.99
N SER A 86 26.16 -33.36 -19.08
CA SER A 86 27.56 -33.16 -18.68
C SER A 86 28.66 -33.74 -19.60
N THR A 87 28.32 -34.43 -20.68
CA THR A 87 29.30 -35.10 -21.57
C THR A 87 29.44 -34.49 -22.97
N ALA A 88 28.88 -33.31 -23.23
CA ALA A 88 28.91 -32.70 -24.55
C ALA A 88 30.28 -32.07 -24.86
N ILE A 89 30.84 -32.41 -26.02
CA ILE A 89 32.03 -31.74 -26.57
C ILE A 89 31.63 -30.34 -26.99
N LEU A 90 32.41 -29.31 -26.61
CA LEU A 90 32.21 -27.95 -27.09
C LEU A 90 32.42 -27.91 -28.61
N THR A 91 31.34 -27.70 -29.35
CA THR A 91 31.31 -27.54 -30.81
C THR A 91 31.00 -26.08 -31.16
N GLY A 92 31.28 -25.68 -32.40
CA GLY A 92 31.07 -24.32 -32.88
C GLY A 92 32.25 -23.81 -33.73
N PRO A 93 32.28 -22.52 -34.07
CA PRO A 93 31.39 -21.45 -33.63
C PRO A 93 29.97 -21.56 -34.22
N TRP A 94 28.95 -21.48 -33.38
CA TRP A 94 27.53 -21.49 -33.76
C TRP A 94 27.04 -20.06 -34.02
N ARG A 95 26.54 -19.81 -35.23
CA ARG A 95 25.96 -18.53 -35.65
C ARG A 95 24.45 -18.67 -35.78
N LEU A 96 23.70 -17.66 -35.37
CA LEU A 96 22.26 -17.63 -35.56
C LEU A 96 21.96 -17.54 -37.06
N GLN A 97 21.16 -18.47 -37.57
CA GLN A 97 20.77 -18.59 -38.98
C GLN A 97 19.29 -18.29 -39.19
N ARG A 98 18.43 -18.60 -38.22
CA ARG A 98 16.99 -18.37 -38.37
C ARG A 98 16.30 -18.12 -37.02
N ILE A 99 15.31 -17.22 -37.03
CA ILE A 99 14.35 -17.03 -35.93
C ILE A 99 12.95 -17.30 -36.49
N GLU A 100 12.17 -18.10 -35.78
CA GLU A 100 10.75 -18.33 -36.05
C GLU A 100 9.94 -18.03 -34.78
N THR A 101 8.89 -17.20 -34.87
CA THR A 101 8.01 -16.92 -33.73
C THR A 101 6.54 -17.07 -34.06
N GLU A 102 5.79 -17.60 -33.11
CA GLU A 102 4.34 -17.76 -33.15
C GLU A 102 3.74 -17.25 -31.84
N GLY A 103 2.70 -16.42 -31.92
CA GLY A 103 2.01 -15.87 -30.73
C GLY A 103 2.87 -14.98 -29.82
N PHE A 104 4.08 -14.58 -30.23
CA PHE A 104 4.99 -13.80 -29.39
C PHE A 104 4.64 -12.30 -29.40
N GLY A 105 4.33 -11.77 -28.22
CA GLY A 105 3.87 -10.40 -28.01
C GLY A 105 4.87 -9.35 -28.48
N GLY A 106 4.44 -8.55 -29.47
CA GLY A 106 5.22 -7.50 -30.12
C GLY A 106 5.94 -7.93 -31.41
N LEU A 107 5.90 -9.22 -31.76
CA LEU A 107 6.38 -9.73 -33.06
C LEU A 107 5.23 -10.29 -33.92
N ASN A 108 4.26 -10.97 -33.31
CA ASN A 108 3.08 -11.52 -33.99
C ASN A 108 1.82 -10.71 -33.64
N THR A 109 0.74 -10.91 -34.39
CA THR A 109 -0.64 -10.61 -33.95
C THR A 109 -1.31 -11.88 -33.42
N PHE A 110 -2.39 -11.74 -32.63
CA PHE A 110 -3.15 -12.88 -32.13
C PHE A 110 -3.68 -13.75 -33.28
N ASN A 111 -3.41 -15.05 -33.25
CA ASN A 111 -3.68 -16.01 -34.33
C ASN A 111 -3.08 -15.63 -35.70
N GLY A 112 -2.03 -14.80 -35.71
CA GLY A 112 -1.27 -14.47 -36.92
C GLY A 112 -0.37 -15.63 -37.39
N PRO A 113 0.14 -15.57 -38.63
CA PRO A 113 1.05 -16.58 -39.15
C PRO A 113 2.40 -16.54 -38.43
N VAL A 114 3.19 -17.62 -38.61
CA VAL A 114 4.55 -17.71 -38.08
C VAL A 114 5.42 -16.63 -38.72
N PHE A 115 6.05 -15.81 -37.88
CA PHE A 115 7.06 -14.85 -38.29
C PHE A 115 8.38 -15.57 -38.50
N THR A 116 9.06 -15.33 -39.63
CA THR A 116 10.36 -15.95 -39.94
C THR A 116 11.37 -14.91 -40.42
N VAL A 117 12.59 -14.96 -39.87
CA VAL A 117 13.73 -14.14 -40.31
C VAL A 117 14.95 -15.01 -40.49
N GLU A 118 15.58 -14.90 -41.66
CA GLU A 118 16.82 -15.59 -41.97
C GLU A 118 18.04 -14.68 -41.80
N PHE A 119 19.13 -15.31 -41.36
CA PHE A 119 20.45 -14.75 -41.12
C PHE A 119 21.49 -15.47 -41.97
N ASP A 120 22.42 -14.69 -42.50
CA ASP A 120 23.57 -15.14 -43.29
C ASP A 120 24.78 -15.49 -42.42
N GLY A 121 24.59 -15.56 -41.10
CA GLY A 121 25.67 -15.74 -40.12
C GLY A 121 26.50 -14.47 -39.86
N GLU A 122 26.26 -13.38 -40.59
CA GLU A 122 26.87 -12.08 -40.36
C GLU A 122 26.01 -11.18 -39.46
N GLY A 123 26.52 -9.99 -39.13
CA GLY A 123 25.79 -9.02 -38.31
C GLY A 123 24.53 -8.48 -38.99
N LEU A 124 23.59 -7.97 -38.20
CA LEU A 124 22.35 -7.34 -38.66
C LEU A 124 22.09 -6.07 -37.86
N ILE A 125 21.97 -4.92 -38.56
CA ILE A 125 21.51 -3.66 -37.97
C ILE A 125 20.06 -3.43 -38.36
N LEU A 126 19.18 -3.33 -37.37
CA LEU A 126 17.76 -3.02 -37.55
C LEU A 126 17.43 -1.63 -37.04
N GLN A 127 16.87 -0.81 -37.91
CA GLN A 127 16.42 0.54 -37.59
C GLN A 127 14.90 0.62 -37.59
N GLY A 128 14.32 1.33 -36.62
CA GLY A 128 12.88 1.59 -36.63
C GLY A 128 12.41 2.44 -35.45
N PRO A 129 11.21 3.03 -35.51
CA PRO A 129 10.68 3.88 -34.44
C PRO A 129 10.35 3.08 -33.18
N ASN A 130 10.09 3.78 -32.06
CA ASN A 130 9.61 3.13 -30.84
C ASN A 130 8.28 2.40 -31.09
N GLY A 131 8.12 1.21 -30.51
CA GLY A 131 6.96 0.35 -30.74
C GLY A 131 6.99 -0.49 -32.04
N SER A 132 8.06 -0.43 -32.84
CA SER A 132 8.16 -1.22 -34.09
C SER A 132 8.46 -2.71 -33.91
N GLY A 133 8.70 -3.19 -32.68
CA GLY A 133 9.04 -4.58 -32.38
C GLY A 133 10.54 -4.88 -32.22
N LYS A 134 11.43 -3.86 -32.30
CA LYS A 134 12.89 -3.96 -32.08
C LYS A 134 13.26 -4.78 -30.84
N SER A 135 12.89 -4.28 -29.66
CA SER A 135 13.17 -4.93 -28.37
C SER A 135 12.44 -6.26 -28.21
N SER A 136 11.31 -6.46 -28.91
CA SER A 136 10.62 -7.75 -28.93
C SER A 136 11.38 -8.81 -29.72
N LEU A 137 12.10 -8.41 -30.78
CA LEU A 137 12.96 -9.32 -31.55
C LEU A 137 14.15 -9.80 -30.70
N VAL A 138 14.82 -8.86 -30.04
CA VAL A 138 15.89 -9.19 -29.07
C VAL A 138 15.31 -10.07 -27.95
N GLY A 139 14.17 -9.68 -27.39
CA GLY A 139 13.48 -10.41 -26.33
C GLY A 139 13.06 -11.84 -26.70
N ALA A 140 12.76 -12.13 -27.98
CA ALA A 140 12.46 -13.49 -28.42
C ALA A 140 13.70 -14.38 -28.38
N VAL A 141 14.87 -13.88 -28.79
CA VAL A 141 16.14 -14.61 -28.69
C VAL A 141 16.52 -14.85 -27.22
N LEU A 142 16.40 -13.82 -26.37
CA LEU A 142 16.67 -13.94 -24.93
C LEU A 142 15.75 -14.96 -24.26
N TRP A 143 14.45 -14.91 -24.56
CA TRP A 143 13.49 -15.84 -23.96
C TRP A 143 13.76 -17.28 -24.40
N ALA A 144 14.05 -17.54 -25.68
CA ALA A 144 14.38 -18.89 -26.13
C ALA A 144 15.65 -19.44 -25.46
N MET A 145 16.73 -18.65 -25.43
CA MET A 145 18.04 -19.08 -24.92
C MET A 145 18.12 -19.17 -23.39
N ALA A 146 17.55 -18.20 -22.68
CA ALA A 146 17.70 -18.05 -21.23
C ALA A 146 16.39 -18.13 -20.44
N GLY A 147 15.23 -17.94 -21.10
CA GLY A 147 13.94 -17.81 -20.42
C GLY A 147 13.63 -16.42 -19.91
N GLU A 148 14.59 -15.50 -20.02
CA GLU A 148 14.41 -14.14 -19.58
C GLU A 148 13.91 -13.26 -20.72
N ARG A 149 12.97 -12.38 -20.41
CA ARG A 149 12.65 -11.22 -21.25
C ARG A 149 12.69 -9.98 -20.36
N PRO A 150 13.88 -9.39 -20.18
CA PRO A 150 14.01 -8.19 -19.39
C PRO A 150 13.01 -7.12 -19.91
N ARG A 151 12.23 -6.44 -19.04
CA ARG A 151 11.46 -5.19 -19.36
C ARG A 151 11.75 -4.02 -18.41
N ASP A 152 11.54 -2.77 -18.84
CA ASP A 152 11.89 -1.57 -18.05
C ASP A 152 11.00 -1.32 -16.82
N HIS A 153 9.83 -1.97 -16.74
CA HIS A 153 8.77 -1.65 -15.78
C HIS A 153 8.29 -2.84 -14.95
N SER A 154 8.93 -4.02 -15.08
CA SER A 154 8.46 -5.22 -14.40
C SER A 154 9.58 -6.24 -14.20
N ASP A 155 9.67 -6.74 -12.97
CA ASP A 155 10.55 -7.84 -12.56
C ASP A 155 9.81 -9.20 -12.55
N ALA A 156 8.53 -9.23 -12.94
CA ALA A 156 7.73 -10.45 -12.97
C ALA A 156 8.11 -11.36 -14.14
N ASN A 157 7.91 -12.68 -14.00
CA ASN A 157 8.19 -13.58 -15.11
C ASN A 157 7.32 -13.21 -16.31
N PRO A 158 7.91 -13.22 -17.53
CA PRO A 158 7.19 -12.78 -18.72
C PRO A 158 6.00 -13.70 -19.06
N GLU A 159 5.98 -14.90 -18.49
CA GLU A 159 5.00 -15.96 -18.68
C GLU A 159 3.80 -15.83 -17.74
N ASP A 160 3.92 -15.04 -16.67
CA ASP A 160 2.87 -14.88 -15.66
C ASP A 160 1.73 -14.00 -16.16
N ARG A 161 0.50 -14.42 -15.85
CA ARG A 161 -0.69 -13.65 -16.24
C ARG A 161 -0.76 -12.33 -15.47
N ALA A 162 -0.68 -11.21 -16.17
CA ALA A 162 -0.91 -9.88 -15.62
C ALA A 162 -2.38 -9.45 -15.80
N GLU A 163 -2.88 -8.56 -14.94
CA GLU A 163 -4.24 -8.03 -15.06
C GLU A 163 -4.41 -7.19 -16.34
N VAL A 164 -5.57 -7.31 -16.98
CA VAL A 164 -5.93 -6.56 -18.20
C VAL A 164 -7.14 -5.69 -17.90
N TYR A 165 -7.07 -4.43 -18.32
CA TYR A 165 -8.10 -3.42 -18.06
C TYR A 165 -8.67 -2.87 -19.37
N ASP A 166 -9.92 -2.40 -19.34
CA ASP A 166 -10.53 -1.63 -20.42
C ASP A 166 -10.13 -0.14 -20.36
N ALA A 167 -10.65 0.67 -21.30
CA ALA A 167 -10.36 2.10 -21.39
C ALA A 167 -10.87 2.91 -20.18
N ASP A 168 -11.85 2.39 -19.43
CA ASP A 168 -12.40 2.99 -18.22
C ASP A 168 -11.64 2.54 -16.96
N GLY A 169 -10.58 1.74 -17.12
CA GLY A 169 -9.76 1.21 -16.02
C GLY A 169 -10.41 0.02 -15.28
N ARG A 170 -11.45 -0.60 -15.83
CA ARG A 170 -12.08 -1.79 -15.21
C ARG A 170 -11.34 -3.05 -15.63
N ARG A 171 -11.09 -3.95 -14.68
CA ARG A 171 -10.45 -5.24 -14.94
C ARG A 171 -11.36 -6.13 -15.78
N ILE A 172 -10.90 -6.54 -16.96
CA ILE A 172 -11.62 -7.39 -17.92
C ILE A 172 -11.04 -8.81 -18.04
N GLY A 173 -9.87 -9.09 -17.44
CA GLY A 173 -9.28 -10.42 -17.42
C GLY A 173 -7.83 -10.42 -16.96
N SER A 174 -7.10 -11.50 -17.29
CA SER A 174 -5.65 -11.57 -17.12
C SER A 174 -4.98 -12.30 -18.29
N TRP A 175 -3.79 -11.85 -18.70
CA TRP A 175 -3.06 -12.37 -19.86
C TRP A 175 -1.55 -12.25 -19.66
N PRO A 176 -0.74 -13.21 -20.13
CA PRO A 176 0.70 -13.12 -19.93
C PRO A 176 1.33 -12.13 -20.91
N PRO A 177 2.27 -11.28 -20.45
CA PRO A 177 2.83 -10.23 -21.28
C PRO A 177 3.72 -10.75 -22.41
N ILE A 178 4.26 -11.97 -22.32
CA ILE A 178 5.03 -12.63 -23.40
C ILE A 178 4.16 -12.96 -24.63
N ALA A 179 2.85 -13.16 -24.46
CA ALA A 179 1.94 -13.57 -25.52
C ALA A 179 1.29 -12.38 -26.23
N CYS A 180 0.90 -12.57 -27.49
CA CYS A 180 0.05 -11.62 -28.21
C CYS A 180 -1.32 -11.49 -27.53
N TYR A 181 -1.78 -10.26 -27.35
CA TYR A 181 -3.08 -10.01 -26.74
C TYR A 181 -4.21 -10.29 -27.74
N PRO A 182 -5.30 -10.95 -27.31
CA PRO A 182 -6.49 -11.15 -28.13
C PRO A 182 -7.17 -9.81 -28.46
N THR A 183 -7.81 -9.74 -29.61
CA THR A 183 -8.52 -8.53 -30.08
C THR A 183 -9.89 -8.35 -29.44
N ASN A 184 -10.38 -9.34 -28.68
CA ASN A 184 -11.65 -9.29 -27.96
C ASN A 184 -11.48 -9.74 -26.50
N PRO A 185 -12.30 -9.23 -25.56
CA PRO A 185 -12.21 -9.63 -24.14
C PRO A 185 -12.48 -11.11 -23.90
N SER A 186 -13.33 -11.76 -24.69
CA SER A 186 -13.61 -13.20 -24.57
C SER A 186 -12.35 -14.05 -24.80
N GLY A 187 -11.43 -13.58 -25.64
CA GLY A 187 -10.15 -14.23 -25.89
C GLY A 187 -9.23 -14.30 -24.67
N LEU A 188 -9.43 -13.47 -23.64
CA LEU A 188 -8.63 -13.50 -22.40
C LEU A 188 -8.85 -14.79 -21.57
N THR A 189 -9.92 -15.53 -21.87
CA THR A 189 -10.22 -16.84 -21.26
C THR A 189 -9.49 -18.00 -21.94
N ALA A 190 -8.95 -17.79 -23.15
CA ALA A 190 -8.21 -18.82 -23.86
C ALA A 190 -6.86 -19.12 -23.20
N GLU A 191 -6.27 -20.26 -23.57
CA GLU A 191 -4.91 -20.59 -23.17
C GLU A 191 -3.91 -19.88 -24.10
N PRO A 192 -2.92 -19.16 -23.53
CA PRO A 192 -1.89 -18.49 -24.32
C PRO A 192 -0.99 -19.55 -24.98
N HIS A 193 -0.70 -19.34 -26.27
CA HIS A 193 0.29 -20.13 -27.02
C HIS A 193 1.39 -19.21 -27.54
N VAL A 194 2.62 -19.51 -27.16
CA VAL A 194 3.83 -18.82 -27.65
C VAL A 194 4.86 -19.85 -28.03
N ARG A 195 5.46 -19.73 -29.20
CA ARG A 195 6.60 -20.55 -29.64
C ARG A 195 7.69 -19.65 -30.22
N VAL A 196 8.93 -19.87 -29.78
CA VAL A 196 10.11 -19.29 -30.41
C VAL A 196 11.09 -20.41 -30.72
N THR A 197 11.51 -20.47 -31.98
CA THR A 197 12.48 -21.45 -32.48
C THR A 197 13.68 -20.70 -33.08
N LEU A 198 14.87 -21.02 -32.60
CA LEU A 198 16.15 -20.49 -33.08
C LEU A 198 16.92 -21.61 -33.76
N THR A 199 17.36 -21.37 -35.00
CA THR A 199 18.25 -22.28 -35.72
C THR A 199 19.65 -21.68 -35.79
N PHE A 200 20.63 -22.43 -35.34
CA PHE A 200 22.05 -22.09 -35.41
C PHE A 200 22.75 -22.95 -36.46
N VAL A 201 23.80 -22.42 -37.06
CA VAL A 201 24.67 -23.12 -38.01
C VAL A 201 26.13 -22.98 -37.59
N ASP A 202 26.91 -24.05 -37.70
CA ASP A 202 28.35 -24.03 -37.42
C ASP A 202 29.18 -23.75 -38.68
N ALA A 203 30.51 -23.75 -38.54
CA ALA A 203 31.43 -23.55 -39.67
C ALA A 203 31.43 -24.69 -40.70
N THR A 204 30.91 -25.88 -40.37
CA THR A 204 30.82 -27.05 -41.26
C THR A 204 29.48 -27.10 -42.01
N GLY A 205 28.51 -26.26 -41.63
CA GLY A 205 27.16 -26.25 -42.16
C GLY A 205 26.19 -27.14 -41.38
N ALA A 206 26.61 -27.72 -40.26
CA ALA A 206 25.73 -28.45 -39.36
C ALA A 206 24.75 -27.47 -38.68
N THR A 207 23.50 -27.89 -38.50
CA THR A 207 22.46 -27.09 -37.88
C THR A 207 22.08 -27.63 -36.51
N ALA A 208 21.81 -26.74 -35.57
CA ALA A 208 21.28 -27.08 -34.25
C ALA A 208 20.14 -26.14 -33.86
N VAL A 209 19.16 -26.64 -33.11
CA VAL A 209 17.91 -25.91 -32.83
C VAL A 209 17.68 -25.73 -31.33
N VAL A 210 17.18 -24.55 -30.95
CA VAL A 210 16.59 -24.27 -29.63
C VAL A 210 15.15 -23.89 -29.83
N GLU A 211 14.24 -24.54 -29.12
CA GLU A 211 12.83 -24.17 -29.07
C GLU A 211 12.38 -23.93 -27.64
N ARG A 212 11.67 -22.83 -27.41
CA ARG A 212 10.92 -22.58 -26.17
C ARG A 212 9.46 -22.33 -26.48
N ARG A 213 8.59 -22.96 -25.69
CA ARG A 213 7.14 -22.93 -25.90
C ARG A 213 6.38 -22.74 -24.59
N LEU A 214 5.49 -21.74 -24.57
CA LEU A 214 4.44 -21.60 -23.58
C LEU A 214 3.16 -22.18 -24.15
N LYS A 215 2.62 -23.20 -23.48
CA LYS A 215 1.38 -23.87 -23.88
C LYS A 215 0.67 -24.39 -22.63
N ASP A 216 -0.64 -24.24 -22.58
CA ASP A 216 -1.48 -24.74 -21.47
C ASP A 216 -1.01 -24.21 -20.09
N GLY A 217 -0.45 -23.00 -20.07
CA GLY A 217 0.11 -22.35 -18.86
C GLY A 217 1.48 -22.87 -18.40
N ALA A 218 2.09 -23.82 -19.12
CA ALA A 218 3.40 -24.38 -18.80
C ALA A 218 4.43 -24.04 -19.88
N VAL A 219 5.69 -23.89 -19.46
CA VAL A 219 6.81 -23.66 -20.37
C VAL A 219 7.67 -24.89 -20.53
N SER A 220 8.00 -25.19 -21.78
CA SER A 220 8.88 -26.28 -22.20
C SER A 220 10.01 -25.72 -23.03
N THR A 221 11.23 -26.26 -22.84
CA THR A 221 12.42 -25.88 -23.58
C THR A 221 13.08 -27.12 -24.14
N THR A 222 13.38 -27.12 -25.44
CA THR A 222 14.13 -28.18 -26.13
C THR A 222 15.40 -27.56 -26.71
N VAL A 223 16.55 -28.13 -26.38
CA VAL A 223 17.86 -27.70 -26.90
C VAL A 223 18.51 -28.89 -27.56
N ASP A 224 18.94 -28.74 -28.81
CA ASP A 224 19.71 -29.75 -29.51
C ASP A 224 21.02 -30.04 -28.74
N PRO A 225 21.34 -31.30 -28.41
CA PRO A 225 22.56 -31.67 -27.70
C PRO A 225 23.85 -31.19 -28.39
N ALA A 226 23.82 -30.99 -29.71
CA ALA A 226 24.95 -30.43 -30.46
C ALA A 226 25.24 -28.96 -30.10
N LEU A 227 24.25 -28.21 -29.60
CA LEU A 227 24.36 -26.81 -29.18
C LEU A 227 24.64 -26.71 -27.68
N SER A 228 25.64 -27.44 -27.18
CA SER A 228 26.11 -27.30 -25.81
C SER A 228 26.97 -26.04 -25.68
N LEU A 229 26.34 -24.95 -25.25
CA LEU A 229 26.96 -23.63 -25.12
C LEU A 229 27.33 -23.34 -23.66
N PRO A 230 28.53 -22.78 -23.41
CA PRO A 230 28.88 -22.27 -22.08
C PRO A 230 27.95 -21.12 -21.67
N ASP A 231 27.37 -21.22 -20.48
CA ASP A 231 26.43 -20.23 -19.95
C ASP A 231 27.03 -18.82 -19.87
N VAL A 232 28.33 -18.69 -19.59
CA VAL A 232 29.02 -17.41 -19.57
C VAL A 232 28.95 -16.65 -20.90
N LEU A 233 28.82 -17.34 -22.04
CA LEU A 233 28.69 -16.69 -23.34
C LEU A 233 27.25 -16.28 -23.65
N ILE A 234 26.26 -16.99 -23.11
CA ILE A 234 24.84 -16.58 -23.10
C ILE A 234 24.70 -15.32 -22.23
N GLU A 235 25.30 -15.33 -21.05
CA GLU A 235 25.25 -14.23 -20.09
C GLU A 235 25.92 -12.96 -20.66
N THR A 236 27.17 -13.07 -21.11
CA THR A 236 27.96 -11.91 -21.57
C THR A 236 27.60 -11.45 -22.99
N GLY A 237 27.08 -12.33 -23.84
CA GLY A 237 26.71 -12.01 -25.23
C GLY A 237 25.26 -11.56 -25.40
N LEU A 238 24.34 -12.08 -24.59
CA LEU A 238 22.90 -11.89 -24.78
C LEU A 238 22.27 -11.13 -23.61
N LEU A 239 22.40 -11.62 -22.37
CA LEU A 239 21.68 -11.08 -21.21
C LEU A 239 22.27 -9.76 -20.71
N MET A 240 23.57 -9.71 -20.40
CA MET A 240 24.24 -8.52 -19.87
C MET A 240 24.06 -7.27 -20.75
N PRO A 241 24.22 -7.33 -22.09
CA PRO A 241 23.98 -6.17 -22.93
C PRO A 241 22.53 -5.66 -22.84
N SER A 242 21.55 -6.56 -22.74
CA SER A 242 20.13 -6.20 -22.62
C SER A 242 19.77 -5.63 -21.24
N ARG A 243 20.54 -5.95 -20.20
CA ARG A 243 20.38 -5.40 -18.85
C ARG A 243 20.97 -4.00 -18.71
N MET A 244 22.00 -3.68 -19.50
CA MET A 244 22.77 -2.43 -19.37
C MET A 244 21.94 -1.14 -19.39
N PRO A 245 20.97 -0.94 -20.32
CA PRO A 245 20.17 0.28 -20.36
C PRO A 245 19.32 0.53 -19.09
N ARG A 246 19.02 -0.52 -18.33
CA ARG A 246 18.14 -0.48 -17.15
C ARG A 246 18.85 -0.15 -15.86
N ILE A 247 20.18 -0.25 -15.84
CA ILE A 247 20.96 0.01 -14.64
C ILE A 247 20.76 1.48 -14.25
N ARG A 248 20.12 1.68 -13.10
CA ARG A 248 19.92 2.99 -12.46
C ARG A 248 20.92 3.16 -11.33
N PHE A 249 21.65 4.27 -11.34
CA PHE A 249 22.51 4.64 -10.22
C PHE A 249 21.70 5.44 -9.19
N GLU A 250 21.16 4.75 -8.19
CA GLU A 250 20.41 5.36 -7.09
C GLU A 250 21.32 6.19 -6.16
N LYS A 251 20.73 7.02 -5.28
CA LYS A 251 21.49 7.72 -4.23
C LYS A 251 21.78 6.74 -3.08
N GLY A 252 23.06 6.47 -2.79
CA GLY A 252 23.47 5.60 -1.68
C GLY A 252 24.94 5.20 -1.73
N GLN A 253 25.43 4.43 -0.75
CA GLN A 253 26.85 4.04 -0.64
C GLN A 253 27.27 2.85 -1.54
N THR A 254 26.33 2.14 -2.18
CA THR A 254 26.62 0.93 -3.00
C THR A 254 25.98 0.82 -4.41
N PRO A 255 25.50 1.88 -5.11
CA PRO A 255 24.79 1.76 -6.39
C PRO A 255 25.54 0.96 -7.47
N LEU A 256 26.87 1.11 -7.53
CA LEU A 256 27.69 0.45 -8.53
C LEU A 256 27.90 -1.05 -8.23
N THR A 257 27.86 -1.43 -6.96
CA THR A 257 27.90 -2.84 -6.53
C THR A 257 26.66 -3.57 -7.01
N ARG A 258 25.49 -2.98 -6.74
CA ARG A 258 24.21 -3.50 -7.23
C ARG A 258 24.17 -3.53 -8.74
N ALA A 259 24.73 -2.51 -9.40
CA ALA A 259 24.85 -2.50 -10.86
C ALA A 259 25.65 -3.70 -11.40
N VAL A 260 26.79 -4.05 -10.79
CA VAL A 260 27.58 -5.22 -11.22
C VAL A 260 26.89 -6.53 -10.84
N GLN A 261 26.30 -6.64 -9.65
CA GLN A 261 25.53 -7.83 -9.25
C GLN A 261 24.33 -8.07 -10.18
N SER A 262 23.58 -7.01 -10.50
CA SER A 262 22.44 -7.07 -11.43
C SER A 262 22.89 -7.33 -12.87
N LEU A 263 24.00 -6.74 -13.31
CA LEU A 263 24.57 -7.04 -14.62
C LEU A 263 24.93 -8.53 -14.71
N THR A 264 25.57 -9.09 -13.68
CA THR A 264 25.95 -10.51 -13.60
C THR A 264 24.81 -11.49 -13.24
N GLY A 265 23.63 -10.99 -12.90
CA GLY A 265 22.49 -11.78 -12.43
C GLY A 265 22.71 -12.48 -11.08
N LEU A 266 23.79 -12.14 -10.38
CA LEU A 266 24.15 -12.74 -9.08
C LEU A 266 23.30 -12.18 -7.93
N ASP A 267 22.64 -11.05 -8.13
CA ASP A 267 21.67 -10.45 -7.20
C ASP A 267 20.56 -11.42 -6.81
N ASP A 268 20.01 -12.17 -7.76
CA ASP A 268 18.99 -13.18 -7.48
C ASP A 268 19.49 -14.28 -6.51
N LEU A 269 20.75 -14.69 -6.61
CA LEU A 269 21.36 -15.64 -5.66
C LEU A 269 21.59 -15.00 -4.27
N VAL A 270 21.91 -13.70 -4.23
CA VAL A 270 22.00 -12.94 -2.98
C VAL A 270 20.63 -12.88 -2.31
N ASP A 271 19.58 -12.57 -3.07
CA ASP A 271 18.22 -12.45 -2.58
C ASP A 271 17.65 -13.80 -2.13
N ILE A 272 17.89 -14.88 -2.87
CA ILE A 272 17.56 -16.24 -2.42
C ILE A 272 18.30 -16.58 -1.12
N GLY A 273 19.59 -16.25 -1.02
CA GLY A 273 20.36 -16.44 0.21
C GLY A 273 19.78 -15.68 1.40
N ALA A 274 19.36 -14.44 1.19
CA ALA A 274 18.72 -13.59 2.21
C ALA A 274 17.32 -14.10 2.60
N LEU A 275 16.51 -14.52 1.63
CA LEU A 275 15.23 -15.18 1.85
C LEU A 275 15.42 -16.42 2.73
N VAL A 276 16.34 -17.30 2.33
CA VAL A 276 16.64 -18.53 3.05
C VAL A 276 17.12 -18.24 4.47
N ASP A 277 18.00 -17.25 4.67
CA ASP A 277 18.41 -16.85 6.02
C ASP A 277 17.21 -16.44 6.86
N GLY A 278 16.30 -15.64 6.29
CA GLY A 278 15.04 -15.25 6.91
C GLY A 278 14.10 -16.43 7.21
N LEU A 279 13.93 -17.37 6.28
CA LEU A 279 13.13 -18.59 6.47
C LEU A 279 13.71 -19.47 7.59
N CYS A 280 15.02 -19.52 7.72
CA CYS A 280 15.70 -20.30 8.76
C CYS A 280 15.82 -19.57 10.10
N HIS A 281 15.43 -18.29 10.17
CA HIS A 281 15.62 -17.48 11.37
C HIS A 281 14.43 -17.64 12.33
N LYS A 282 14.68 -18.19 13.52
CA LYS A 282 13.65 -18.51 14.54
C LYS A 282 12.73 -17.32 14.90
N GLY A 283 13.25 -16.10 14.86
CA GLY A 283 12.49 -14.86 15.14
C GLY A 283 11.72 -14.27 13.95
N ARG A 284 11.75 -14.89 12.76
CA ARG A 284 11.06 -14.38 11.55
C ARG A 284 9.77 -15.16 11.29
N GLU A 285 8.94 -14.64 10.40
CA GLU A 285 7.56 -15.08 10.17
C GLU A 285 7.42 -16.60 9.96
N TYR A 286 8.27 -17.18 9.10
CA TYR A 286 8.17 -18.60 8.73
C TYR A 286 8.24 -19.55 9.93
N LEU A 287 9.22 -19.38 10.84
CA LEU A 287 9.41 -20.22 12.03
C LEU A 287 8.78 -19.66 13.31
N SER A 288 8.45 -18.37 13.39
CA SER A 288 7.94 -17.76 14.63
C SER A 288 6.42 -17.86 14.79
N THR A 289 5.65 -17.87 13.70
CA THR A 289 4.19 -17.79 13.75
C THR A 289 3.58 -19.01 14.45
N HIS A 290 3.91 -20.22 13.99
CA HIS A 290 3.38 -21.45 14.57
C HIS A 290 3.99 -21.75 15.93
N PHE A 291 5.27 -21.42 16.15
CA PHE A 291 5.90 -21.49 17.47
C PHE A 291 5.19 -20.65 18.54
N LYS A 292 4.81 -19.39 18.23
CA LYS A 292 4.06 -18.54 19.17
C LYS A 292 2.66 -19.07 19.45
N LEU A 293 1.94 -19.50 18.41
CA LEU A 293 0.61 -20.09 18.54
C LEU A 293 0.66 -21.39 19.34
N PHE A 294 1.66 -22.24 19.10
CA PHE A 294 1.91 -23.45 19.87
C PHE A 294 2.09 -23.14 21.34
N ASN A 295 2.99 -22.22 21.71
CA ASN A 295 3.22 -21.84 23.11
C ASN A 295 1.94 -21.30 23.77
N GLN A 296 1.16 -20.48 23.05
CA GLN A 296 -0.11 -19.97 23.57
C GLN A 296 -1.12 -21.11 23.84
N GLN A 297 -1.26 -22.07 22.93
CA GLN A 297 -2.15 -23.22 23.12
C GLN A 297 -1.63 -24.16 24.21
N LYS A 298 -0.31 -24.34 24.31
CA LYS A 298 0.33 -25.12 25.39
C LYS A 298 0.09 -24.47 26.76
N GLU A 299 0.23 -23.16 26.89
CA GLU A 299 -0.10 -22.44 28.14
C GLU A 299 -1.57 -22.63 28.55
N LEU A 300 -2.51 -22.58 27.58
CA LEU A 300 -3.93 -22.82 27.82
C LEU A 300 -4.21 -24.28 28.23
N PHE A 301 -3.49 -25.23 27.62
CA PHE A 301 -3.52 -26.64 27.97
C PHE A 301 -3.03 -26.88 29.41
N ASP A 302 -1.85 -26.37 29.75
CA ASP A 302 -1.23 -26.49 31.08
C ASP A 302 -2.10 -25.84 32.17
N PHE A 303 -2.71 -24.68 31.86
CA PHE A 303 -3.66 -24.03 32.75
C PHE A 303 -4.90 -24.89 33.00
N ALA A 304 -5.48 -25.49 31.95
CA ALA A 304 -6.65 -26.35 32.06
C ALA A 304 -6.33 -27.65 32.83
N LEU A 305 -5.15 -28.24 32.66
CA LEU A 305 -4.67 -29.36 33.48
C LEU A 305 -4.54 -28.96 34.96
N SER A 306 -3.99 -27.78 35.23
CA SER A 306 -3.86 -27.25 36.59
C SER A 306 -5.22 -27.01 37.25
N GLU A 307 -6.22 -26.54 36.49
CA GLU A 307 -7.60 -26.43 36.96
C GLU A 307 -8.21 -27.78 37.32
N ALA A 308 -8.01 -28.80 36.46
CA ALA A 308 -8.49 -30.15 36.71
C ALA A 308 -7.84 -30.74 37.98
N GLN A 309 -6.53 -30.55 38.16
CA GLN A 309 -5.79 -31.01 39.34
C GLN A 309 -6.28 -30.31 40.62
N ARG A 310 -6.58 -29.01 40.54
CA ARG A 310 -7.15 -28.25 41.66
C ARG A 310 -8.55 -28.73 42.02
N ALA A 311 -9.38 -29.04 41.01
CA ALA A 311 -10.73 -29.54 41.20
C ALA A 311 -10.75 -30.93 41.87
N LEU A 312 -9.84 -31.83 41.51
CA LEU A 312 -9.75 -33.18 42.09
C LEU A 312 -9.08 -33.25 43.46
N LYS A 313 -8.37 -32.21 43.89
CA LYS A 313 -7.66 -32.18 45.19
C LYS A 313 -8.49 -32.69 46.39
N PRO A 314 -9.80 -32.39 46.53
CA PRO A 314 -10.64 -32.90 47.63
C PRO A 314 -10.93 -34.40 47.55
N THR A 315 -10.85 -35.03 46.37
CA THR A 315 -11.16 -36.46 46.14
C THR A 315 -9.96 -37.38 46.42
N GLY A 316 -8.74 -36.83 46.43
CA GLY A 316 -7.50 -37.59 46.56
C GLY A 316 -6.99 -38.19 45.24
N GLU A 317 -7.72 -38.05 44.13
CA GLU A 317 -7.24 -38.45 42.80
C GLU A 317 -6.15 -37.52 42.27
N THR A 318 -5.24 -38.07 41.46
CA THR A 318 -4.11 -37.33 40.87
C THR A 318 -4.13 -37.48 39.36
N ILE A 319 -3.84 -36.39 38.65
CA ILE A 319 -3.69 -36.38 37.20
C ILE A 319 -2.22 -36.64 36.87
N GLN A 320 -1.97 -37.53 35.91
CA GLN A 320 -0.62 -37.79 35.41
C GLN A 320 -0.10 -36.57 34.64
N ALA A 321 1.22 -36.47 34.46
CA ALA A 321 1.81 -35.44 33.61
C ALA A 321 1.51 -35.76 32.14
N PHE A 322 0.53 -35.06 31.56
CA PHE A 322 0.16 -35.16 30.16
C PHE A 322 0.82 -34.05 29.35
N GLU A 323 1.21 -34.38 28.12
CA GLU A 323 1.67 -33.44 27.11
C GLU A 323 0.59 -33.25 26.02
N PRO A 324 0.66 -32.20 25.19
CA PRO A 324 -0.33 -31.97 24.13
C PRO A 324 -0.54 -33.16 23.18
N GLU A 325 0.50 -33.94 22.88
CA GLU A 325 0.42 -35.13 22.02
C GLU A 325 -0.50 -36.23 22.57
N ASP A 326 -0.65 -36.33 23.89
CA ASP A 326 -1.51 -37.33 24.54
C ASP A 326 -3.02 -37.12 24.25
N THR A 327 -3.38 -35.98 23.65
CA THR A 327 -4.76 -35.65 23.27
C THR A 327 -5.14 -36.07 21.85
N GLU A 328 -4.22 -36.69 21.09
CA GLU A 328 -4.51 -37.18 19.74
C GLU A 328 -5.34 -38.48 19.78
N ASP A 329 -5.00 -39.41 20.67
CA ASP A 329 -5.65 -40.72 20.77
C ASP A 329 -6.96 -40.66 21.58
N ALA A 330 -8.10 -40.70 20.87
CA ALA A 330 -9.44 -40.72 21.44
C ALA A 330 -9.75 -41.93 22.36
N ALA A 331 -8.90 -42.96 22.36
CA ALA A 331 -8.94 -44.11 23.26
C ALA A 331 -7.77 -44.14 24.27
N GLY A 332 -6.88 -43.15 24.22
CA GLY A 332 -5.68 -43.08 25.02
C GLY A 332 -5.92 -42.70 26.49
N PRO A 333 -4.87 -42.73 27.33
CA PRO A 333 -4.98 -42.51 28.77
C PRO A 333 -5.65 -41.19 29.17
N PHE A 334 -5.41 -40.11 28.42
CA PHE A 334 -6.05 -38.81 28.64
C PHE A 334 -7.58 -38.88 28.44
N ALA A 335 -8.03 -39.50 27.33
CA ALA A 335 -9.45 -39.65 27.03
C ALA A 335 -10.14 -40.55 28.06
N THR A 336 -9.46 -41.63 28.48
CA THR A 336 -9.97 -42.56 29.49
C THR A 336 -10.12 -41.89 30.84
N LEU A 337 -9.18 -41.03 31.27
CA LEU A 337 -9.31 -40.25 32.49
C LEU A 337 -10.52 -39.31 32.42
N GLY A 338 -10.68 -38.56 31.32
CA GLY A 338 -11.85 -37.70 31.13
C GLY A 338 -13.18 -38.47 31.18
N LYS A 339 -13.24 -39.68 30.61
CA LYS A 339 -14.42 -40.57 30.69
C LYS A 339 -14.65 -41.10 32.11
N HIS A 340 -13.59 -41.46 32.83
CA HIS A 340 -13.66 -41.95 34.20
C HIS A 340 -14.24 -40.90 35.14
N LEU A 341 -13.75 -39.66 35.07
CA LEU A 341 -14.26 -38.55 35.90
C LEU A 341 -15.73 -38.23 35.60
N ARG A 342 -16.15 -38.30 34.32
CA ARG A 342 -17.58 -38.15 33.95
C ARG A 342 -18.44 -39.28 34.50
N ALA A 343 -17.95 -40.51 34.45
CA ALA A 343 -18.66 -41.67 35.02
C ALA A 343 -18.81 -41.51 36.54
N GLY A 344 -17.76 -41.12 37.25
CA GLY A 344 -17.82 -40.85 38.70
C GLY A 344 -18.81 -39.74 39.07
N ALA A 345 -18.82 -38.63 38.32
CA ALA A 345 -19.82 -37.56 38.52
C ALA A 345 -21.25 -38.05 38.26
N THR A 346 -21.44 -38.92 37.27
CA THR A 346 -22.76 -39.48 36.92
C THR A 346 -23.25 -40.43 38.01
N GLU A 347 -22.39 -41.33 38.50
CA GLU A 347 -22.73 -42.29 39.57
C GLU A 347 -23.18 -41.57 40.84
N LEU A 348 -22.46 -40.53 41.26
CA LEU A 348 -22.79 -39.73 42.45
C LEU A 348 -24.10 -38.94 42.30
N THR A 349 -24.44 -38.52 41.07
CA THR A 349 -25.68 -37.77 40.80
C THR A 349 -26.88 -38.70 40.55
N GLN A 350 -26.67 -39.95 40.15
CA GLN A 350 -27.74 -40.90 39.86
C GLN A 350 -28.52 -41.34 41.12
N VAL A 351 -27.89 -41.24 42.30
CA VAL A 351 -28.49 -41.55 43.61
C VAL A 351 -29.76 -40.74 43.90
N ILE A 352 -29.88 -39.54 43.31
CA ILE A 352 -31.04 -38.65 43.51
C ILE A 352 -32.05 -38.67 42.37
N SER A 353 -31.87 -39.55 41.37
CA SER A 353 -32.71 -39.56 40.15
C SER A 353 -34.20 -39.82 40.41
N GLU A 354 -34.53 -40.61 41.43
CA GLU A 354 -35.91 -40.90 41.83
C GLU A 354 -36.64 -39.67 42.43
N ASP A 355 -35.89 -38.65 42.86
CA ASP A 355 -36.46 -37.42 43.43
C ASP A 355 -36.75 -36.31 42.41
N LEU A 356 -36.35 -36.53 41.15
CA LEU A 356 -36.37 -35.54 40.08
C LEU A 356 -37.45 -35.85 39.04
N ALA A 357 -37.70 -34.88 38.17
CA ALA A 357 -38.65 -35.07 37.06
C ALA A 357 -38.19 -36.16 36.08
N ILE A 358 -39.14 -36.95 35.57
CA ILE A 358 -38.89 -38.02 34.60
C ILE A 358 -38.34 -37.43 33.29
N GLY A 359 -37.30 -38.06 32.73
CA GLY A 359 -36.73 -37.69 31.43
C GLY A 359 -35.58 -36.67 31.48
N LEU A 360 -35.05 -36.37 32.67
CA LEU A 360 -33.84 -35.55 32.81
C LEU A 360 -32.59 -36.37 32.49
N ASP A 361 -31.76 -35.86 31.57
CA ASP A 361 -30.43 -36.41 31.30
C ASP A 361 -29.44 -35.92 32.37
N LEU A 362 -29.21 -36.75 33.38
CA LEU A 362 -28.28 -36.47 34.47
C LEU A 362 -26.81 -36.60 34.06
N ALA A 363 -26.49 -37.08 32.85
CA ALA A 363 -25.12 -37.05 32.33
C ALA A 363 -24.79 -35.69 31.67
N SER A 364 -25.78 -34.84 31.44
CA SER A 364 -25.61 -33.51 30.86
C SER A 364 -25.14 -32.48 31.90
N PRO A 365 -23.97 -31.82 31.70
CA PRO A 365 -23.47 -30.79 32.61
C PRO A 365 -24.43 -29.60 32.77
N ARG A 366 -25.18 -29.28 31.70
CA ARG A 366 -26.17 -28.20 31.71
C ARG A 366 -27.36 -28.55 32.59
N THR A 367 -27.88 -29.77 32.46
CA THR A 367 -28.99 -30.28 33.28
C THR A 367 -28.61 -30.31 34.76
N GLN A 368 -27.38 -30.73 35.08
CA GLN A 368 -26.85 -30.73 36.44
C GLN A 368 -26.68 -29.31 37.02
N ALA A 369 -26.22 -28.34 36.21
CA ALA A 369 -26.11 -26.94 36.65
C ALA A 369 -27.48 -26.29 36.88
N ASP A 370 -28.44 -26.53 35.99
CA ASP A 370 -29.84 -26.08 36.15
C ASP A 370 -30.48 -26.69 37.41
N LEU A 371 -30.17 -27.96 37.70
CA LEU A 371 -30.61 -28.66 38.91
C LEU A 371 -29.99 -28.07 40.19
N ALA A 372 -28.67 -27.81 40.20
CA ALA A 372 -28.01 -27.16 41.32
C ALA A 372 -28.61 -25.77 41.60
N GLY A 373 -28.86 -24.98 40.55
CA GLY A 373 -29.54 -23.69 40.65
C GLY A 373 -30.97 -23.78 41.18
N ALA A 374 -31.73 -24.80 40.78
CA ALA A 374 -33.07 -25.06 41.30
C ALA A 374 -33.05 -25.39 42.80
N ILE A 375 -32.10 -26.22 43.26
CA ILE A 375 -31.96 -26.59 44.67
C ILE A 375 -31.55 -25.40 45.53
N SER A 376 -30.54 -24.64 45.11
CA SER A 376 -30.11 -23.42 45.83
C SER A 376 -31.24 -22.39 45.88
N GLY A 377 -31.95 -22.17 44.77
CA GLY A 377 -33.09 -21.25 44.74
C GLY A 377 -34.25 -21.69 45.65
N ALA A 378 -34.46 -23.00 45.84
CA ALA A 378 -35.46 -23.52 46.76
C ALA A 378 -35.01 -23.38 48.24
N GLN A 379 -33.73 -23.59 48.54
CA GLN A 379 -33.15 -23.35 49.87
C GLN A 379 -33.23 -21.88 50.28
N GLU A 380 -32.90 -20.96 49.36
CA GLU A 380 -33.04 -19.52 49.57
C GLU A 380 -34.50 -19.13 49.84
N ASP A 381 -35.44 -19.58 49.00
CA ASP A 381 -36.87 -19.31 49.22
C ASP A 381 -37.37 -19.86 50.56
N LEU A 382 -36.86 -21.01 51.01
CA LEU A 382 -37.21 -21.63 52.28
C LEU A 382 -36.67 -20.85 53.48
N SER A 383 -35.47 -20.27 53.37
CA SER A 383 -34.80 -19.51 54.44
C SER A 383 -35.57 -18.27 54.89
N GLY A 384 -36.40 -17.69 54.01
CA GLY A 384 -37.24 -16.52 54.31
C GLY A 384 -38.43 -16.80 55.24
N GLY A 385 -38.82 -18.06 55.43
CA GLY A 385 -39.92 -18.47 56.31
C GLY A 385 -41.29 -17.90 55.93
N LEU A 386 -42.28 -18.04 56.84
CA LEU A 386 -43.60 -17.41 56.69
C LEU A 386 -43.51 -15.89 56.56
N GLY A 387 -42.51 -15.29 57.20
CA GLY A 387 -42.26 -13.85 57.18
C GLY A 387 -42.06 -13.27 55.78
N GLU A 388 -41.65 -14.09 54.79
CA GLU A 388 -41.48 -13.66 53.41
C GLU A 388 -42.72 -13.86 52.51
N LEU A 389 -43.81 -14.41 53.05
CA LEU A 389 -45.08 -14.54 52.33
C LEU A 389 -45.89 -13.25 52.41
N THR A 390 -46.42 -12.81 51.27
CA THR A 390 -47.14 -11.54 51.15
C THR A 390 -48.29 -11.43 52.15
N THR A 391 -49.16 -12.44 52.21
CA THR A 391 -50.31 -12.44 53.13
C THR A 391 -49.88 -12.40 54.58
N TRP A 392 -48.83 -13.16 54.95
CA TRP A 392 -48.32 -13.21 56.33
C TRP A 392 -47.72 -11.87 56.77
N LYS A 393 -46.99 -11.18 55.89
CA LYS A 393 -46.51 -9.80 56.12
C LYS A 393 -47.68 -8.85 56.38
N LEU A 394 -48.71 -8.91 55.55
CA LEU A 394 -49.87 -8.01 55.64
C LEU A 394 -50.66 -8.18 56.94
N ILE A 395 -51.02 -9.39 57.32
CA ILE A 395 -51.69 -9.63 58.62
C ILE A 395 -50.75 -9.34 59.80
N SER A 396 -49.44 -9.44 59.58
CA SER A 396 -48.46 -9.10 60.60
C SER A 396 -48.40 -7.60 60.85
N GLU A 397 -48.40 -6.79 59.79
CA GLU A 397 -48.51 -5.33 59.84
C GLU A 397 -49.77 -4.90 60.59
N VAL A 398 -50.92 -5.53 60.30
CA VAL A 398 -52.18 -5.27 61.00
C VAL A 398 -52.05 -5.47 62.50
N ALA A 399 -51.49 -6.59 62.97
CA ALA A 399 -51.35 -6.80 64.41
C ALA A 399 -50.25 -5.97 65.08
N THR A 400 -49.24 -5.52 64.34
CA THR A 400 -48.28 -4.54 64.88
C THR A 400 -48.89 -3.14 65.01
N ALA A 401 -49.80 -2.76 64.12
CA ALA A 401 -50.44 -1.45 64.13
C ALA A 401 -51.57 -1.34 65.18
N LEU A 402 -52.09 -2.47 65.67
CA LEU A 402 -53.24 -2.54 66.57
C LEU A 402 -52.81 -2.93 67.99
N SER A 403 -52.54 -1.93 68.83
CA SER A 403 -52.32 -2.13 70.27
C SER A 403 -53.64 -2.36 71.02
N GLY A 404 -53.59 -2.90 72.25
CA GLY A 404 -54.79 -3.08 73.07
C GLY A 404 -55.60 -1.79 73.30
N GLN A 405 -54.92 -0.64 73.39
CA GLN A 405 -55.57 0.67 73.48
C GLN A 405 -56.24 1.07 72.16
N ILE A 406 -55.60 0.80 71.02
CA ILE A 406 -56.15 1.09 69.69
C ILE A 406 -57.34 0.17 69.40
N ILE A 407 -57.26 -1.11 69.74
CA ILE A 407 -58.37 -2.06 69.60
C ILE A 407 -59.59 -1.59 70.41
N ALA A 408 -59.37 -1.18 71.67
CA ALA A 408 -60.44 -0.62 72.49
C ALA A 408 -61.01 0.68 71.90
N ALA A 409 -60.18 1.54 71.34
CA ALA A 409 -60.61 2.77 70.66
C ALA A 409 -61.41 2.49 69.38
N LEU A 410 -61.03 1.49 68.59
CA LEU A 410 -61.74 1.08 67.37
C LEU A 410 -63.10 0.47 67.67
N LEU A 411 -63.16 -0.45 68.65
CA LEU A 411 -64.42 -1.03 69.10
C LEU A 411 -65.31 0.05 69.73
N GLY A 412 -64.74 0.92 70.57
CA GLY A 412 -65.45 2.06 71.14
C GLY A 412 -65.98 3.01 70.08
N ALA A 413 -65.21 3.32 69.03
CA ALA A 413 -65.64 4.15 67.92
C ALA A 413 -66.74 3.46 67.09
N ALA A 414 -66.64 2.14 66.87
CA ALA A 414 -67.66 1.34 66.20
C ALA A 414 -68.98 1.32 66.98
N ASP A 415 -68.92 1.12 68.30
CA ASP A 415 -70.10 1.09 69.18
C ASP A 415 -70.73 2.49 69.32
N GLN A 416 -69.91 3.54 69.43
CA GLN A 416 -70.38 4.93 69.41
C GLN A 416 -71.01 5.28 68.07
N ALA A 417 -70.48 4.76 66.96
CA ALA A 417 -71.06 4.96 65.64
C ALA A 417 -72.39 4.24 65.48
N ASP A 418 -72.54 3.01 66.00
CA ASP A 418 -73.82 2.29 66.03
C ASP A 418 -74.86 3.05 66.87
N ALA A 419 -74.48 3.53 68.05
CA ALA A 419 -75.36 4.31 68.92
C ALA A 419 -75.76 5.65 68.28
N ALA A 420 -74.80 6.39 67.72
CA ALA A 420 -75.06 7.65 67.04
C ALA A 420 -75.89 7.47 65.76
N LEU A 421 -75.71 6.35 65.04
CA LEU A 421 -76.53 6.01 63.88
C LEU A 421 -77.98 5.73 64.31
N ALA A 422 -78.18 4.98 65.39
CA ALA A 422 -79.51 4.72 65.95
C ALA A 422 -80.20 6.01 66.43
N GLU A 423 -79.46 6.88 67.12
CA GLU A 423 -79.96 8.19 67.57
C GLU A 423 -80.31 9.11 66.39
N ALA A 424 -79.43 9.17 65.36
CA ALA A 424 -79.68 9.98 64.16
C ALA A 424 -80.93 9.51 63.39
N LEU A 425 -81.16 8.20 63.31
CA LEU A 425 -82.37 7.64 62.69
C LEU A 425 -83.63 7.96 63.49
N GLN A 426 -83.57 7.88 64.83
CA GLN A 426 -84.70 8.27 65.69
C GLN A 426 -85.01 9.77 65.58
N LEU A 427 -83.99 10.63 65.52
CA LEU A 427 -84.15 12.08 65.35
C LEU A 427 -84.72 12.42 63.98
N ASP A 428 -84.29 11.74 62.92
CA ASP A 428 -84.84 11.93 61.58
C ASP A 428 -86.32 11.56 61.54
N GLU A 429 -86.69 10.39 62.10
CA GLU A 429 -88.09 9.96 62.19
C GLU A 429 -88.95 10.96 62.99
N ARG A 430 -88.41 11.49 64.10
CA ARG A 430 -89.09 12.55 64.87
C ARG A 430 -89.25 13.84 64.07
N SER A 431 -88.23 14.25 63.31
CA SER A 431 -88.26 15.50 62.53
C SER A 431 -89.26 15.44 61.38
N GLN A 432 -89.51 14.26 60.83
CA GLN A 432 -90.53 14.03 59.82
C GLN A 432 -91.95 14.18 60.38
N LYS A 433 -92.15 13.89 61.69
CA LYS A 433 -93.43 14.01 62.39
C LYS A 433 -93.67 15.41 62.99
N ASP A 434 -92.61 16.08 63.44
CA ASP A 434 -92.67 17.45 63.97
C ASP A 434 -91.80 18.40 63.14
N THR A 435 -92.45 19.18 62.28
CA THR A 435 -91.78 20.15 61.39
C THR A 435 -91.06 21.28 62.14
N ARG A 436 -91.33 21.46 63.43
CA ARG A 436 -90.67 22.46 64.28
C ARG A 436 -89.58 21.85 65.16
N LEU A 437 -89.32 20.54 65.09
CA LEU A 437 -88.36 19.85 65.96
C LEU A 437 -86.96 20.48 65.89
N GLN A 438 -86.48 20.83 64.69
CA GLN A 438 -85.18 21.48 64.54
C GLN A 438 -85.14 22.88 65.14
N LEU A 439 -86.23 23.64 65.01
CA LEU A 439 -86.32 24.96 65.65
C LEU A 439 -86.33 24.82 67.18
N LYS A 440 -87.03 23.81 67.71
CA LYS A 440 -87.01 23.48 69.14
C LYS A 440 -85.61 23.07 69.59
N ALA A 441 -84.89 22.25 68.81
CA ALA A 441 -83.51 21.84 69.12
C ALA A 441 -82.54 23.03 69.07
N LEU A 442 -82.69 23.92 68.09
CA LEU A 442 -81.90 25.14 67.99
C LEU A 442 -82.19 26.08 69.17
N GLY A 443 -83.46 26.22 69.54
CA GLY A 443 -83.87 26.97 70.73
C GLY A 443 -83.31 26.36 72.01
N ALA A 444 -83.33 25.02 72.13
CA ALA A 444 -82.76 24.29 73.27
C ALA A 444 -81.26 24.53 73.40
N HIS A 445 -80.54 24.45 72.28
CA HIS A 445 -79.11 24.67 72.22
C HIS A 445 -78.75 26.13 72.51
N TRP A 446 -79.50 27.08 71.93
CA TRP A 446 -79.31 28.51 72.23
C TRP A 446 -79.55 28.80 73.70
N HIS A 447 -80.61 28.22 74.30
CA HIS A 447 -80.89 28.37 75.72
C HIS A 447 -79.73 27.88 76.59
N GLU A 448 -79.24 26.67 76.32
CA GLU A 448 -78.11 26.09 77.04
C GLU A 448 -76.87 27.00 76.98
N ALA A 449 -76.58 27.54 75.80
CA ALA A 449 -75.42 28.39 75.58
C ALA A 449 -75.51 29.77 76.25
N HIS A 450 -76.72 30.32 76.48
CA HIS A 450 -76.87 31.73 76.88
C HIS A 450 -77.61 31.96 78.20
N ARG A 451 -78.48 31.05 78.63
CA ARG A 451 -79.35 31.22 79.81
C ARG A 451 -79.11 30.17 80.91
N GLY A 452 -78.31 29.14 80.63
CA GLY A 452 -77.85 28.19 81.64
C GLY A 452 -78.67 26.89 81.73
N VAL A 453 -78.53 26.20 82.87
CA VAL A 453 -78.92 24.78 83.01
C VAL A 453 -80.42 24.57 83.16
N GLU A 454 -81.13 25.44 83.88
CA GLU A 454 -82.54 25.23 84.20
C GLU A 454 -83.45 25.87 83.14
N LEU A 455 -84.31 25.07 82.49
CA LEU A 455 -85.20 25.53 81.42
C LEU A 455 -86.52 26.07 82.01
N ILE A 456 -86.47 27.31 82.49
CA ILE A 456 -87.61 27.97 83.14
C ILE A 456 -88.46 28.76 82.14
N ASP A 457 -87.81 29.36 81.13
CA ASP A 457 -88.41 30.27 80.17
C ASP A 457 -88.29 29.75 78.73
N CYS A 458 -89.22 30.15 77.87
CA CYS A 458 -89.22 29.79 76.47
C CYS A 458 -88.09 30.53 75.73
N PRO A 459 -87.10 29.84 75.14
CA PRO A 459 -85.95 30.48 74.51
C PRO A 459 -86.25 31.29 73.25
N LEU A 460 -87.49 31.24 72.75
CA LEU A 460 -87.91 31.99 71.57
C LEU A 460 -88.65 33.28 71.93
N CYS A 461 -89.31 33.35 73.09
CA CYS A 461 -90.14 34.50 73.45
C CYS A 461 -89.93 35.03 74.86
N ASP A 462 -89.00 34.46 75.63
CA ASP A 462 -88.64 34.83 77.00
C ASP A 462 -89.84 34.87 77.98
N LYS A 463 -90.93 34.15 77.66
CA LYS A 463 -92.06 33.93 78.58
C LYS A 463 -91.86 32.64 79.39
N PRO A 464 -92.31 32.57 80.65
CA PRO A 464 -92.23 31.35 81.46
C PRO A 464 -92.85 30.13 80.76
N LEU A 465 -92.11 29.01 80.69
CA LEU A 465 -92.59 27.74 80.12
C LEU A 465 -93.47 27.01 81.15
N GLU A 466 -94.78 27.20 81.11
CA GLU A 466 -95.70 26.49 82.03
C GLU A 466 -96.03 25.06 81.59
N ASP A 467 -95.83 24.73 80.31
CA ASP A 467 -96.08 23.39 79.76
C ASP A 467 -94.89 22.45 80.04
N GLY A 468 -95.09 21.53 80.99
CA GLY A 468 -94.11 20.51 81.35
C GLY A 468 -93.78 19.51 80.23
N ALA A 469 -94.71 19.24 79.30
CA ALA A 469 -94.45 18.34 78.17
C ALA A 469 -93.49 18.98 77.17
N LEU A 470 -93.73 20.25 76.82
CA LEU A 470 -92.83 21.01 75.95
C LEU A 470 -91.46 21.24 76.60
N ARG A 471 -91.42 21.50 77.91
CA ARG A 471 -90.15 21.62 78.66
C ARG A 471 -89.33 20.33 78.57
N ASN A 472 -89.94 19.18 78.83
CA ASN A 472 -89.28 17.87 78.72
C ASN A 472 -88.81 17.57 77.30
N GLU A 473 -89.57 17.98 76.28
CA GLU A 473 -89.20 17.81 74.87
C GLU A 473 -87.95 18.65 74.52
N ILE A 474 -87.92 19.91 74.93
CA ILE A 474 -86.77 20.80 74.71
C ILE A 474 -85.54 20.29 75.48
N GLU A 475 -85.72 19.78 76.71
CA GLU A 475 -84.63 19.12 77.45
C GLU A 475 -84.12 17.84 76.75
N SER A 476 -85.01 17.04 76.14
CA SER A 476 -84.60 15.88 75.34
C SER A 476 -83.78 16.30 74.12
N LEU A 477 -84.17 17.38 73.43
CA LEU A 477 -83.41 17.89 72.28
C LEU A 477 -82.08 18.53 72.69
N ARG A 478 -82.03 19.17 73.87
CA ARG A 478 -80.79 19.66 74.48
C ARG A 478 -79.80 18.51 74.72
N ARG A 479 -80.27 17.37 75.28
CA ARG A 479 -79.42 16.19 75.51
C ARG A 479 -78.90 15.55 74.23
N ALA A 480 -79.68 15.56 73.15
CA ALA A 480 -79.25 15.11 71.84
C ALA A 480 -78.24 16.07 71.16
N GLY A 481 -78.10 17.30 71.69
CA GLY A 481 -77.08 18.27 71.28
C GLY A 481 -77.08 18.57 69.79
N ASP A 482 -75.87 18.64 69.21
CA ASP A 482 -75.65 18.88 67.78
C ASP A 482 -76.35 17.88 66.86
N ALA A 483 -76.57 16.63 67.31
CA ALA A 483 -77.21 15.62 66.48
C ALA A 483 -78.66 16.00 66.16
N ALA A 484 -79.37 16.64 67.09
CA ALA A 484 -80.75 17.09 66.93
C ALA A 484 -80.89 18.36 66.07
N THR A 485 -79.81 19.12 65.86
CA THR A 485 -79.82 20.32 64.99
C THR A 485 -79.45 20.00 63.54
N ARG A 486 -78.85 18.84 63.28
CA ARG A 486 -78.40 18.39 61.95
C ARG A 486 -79.48 17.63 61.18
N ARG A 487 -79.31 17.55 59.85
CA ARG A 487 -80.07 16.61 58.98
C ARG A 487 -79.41 15.23 59.02
N LEU A 488 -80.16 14.17 58.69
CA LEU A 488 -79.65 12.79 58.69
C LEU A 488 -78.34 12.63 57.91
N ALA A 489 -78.25 13.20 56.70
CA ALA A 489 -77.04 13.08 55.87
C ALA A 489 -75.78 13.67 56.54
N ASP A 490 -75.90 14.79 57.25
CA ASP A 490 -74.78 15.42 57.96
C ASP A 490 -74.37 14.61 59.20
N ASN A 491 -75.35 13.99 59.87
CA ASN A 491 -75.08 13.05 60.96
C ASN A 491 -74.33 11.80 60.44
N LEU A 492 -74.75 11.23 59.31
CA LEU A 492 -74.06 10.08 58.70
C LEU A 492 -72.61 10.40 58.32
N ASN A 493 -72.34 11.56 57.72
CA ASN A 493 -70.98 11.99 57.38
C ASN A 493 -70.13 12.22 58.63
N ALA A 494 -70.69 12.82 59.69
CA ALA A 494 -69.97 13.04 60.94
C ALA A 494 -69.63 11.72 61.65
N ILE A 495 -70.50 10.71 61.57
CA ILE A 495 -70.23 9.37 62.10
C ILE A 495 -69.09 8.71 61.32
N GLU A 496 -69.14 8.74 59.99
CA GLU A 496 -68.08 8.14 59.16
C GLU A 496 -66.72 8.82 59.37
N ALA A 497 -66.69 10.16 59.48
CA ALA A 497 -65.45 10.89 59.77
C ALA A 497 -64.84 10.50 61.12
N ARG A 498 -65.67 10.30 62.15
CA ARG A 498 -65.20 9.85 63.47
C ARG A 498 -64.71 8.40 63.44
N LEU A 499 -65.35 7.52 62.68
CA LEU A 499 -64.89 6.14 62.49
C LEU A 499 -63.52 6.09 61.81
N ASN A 500 -63.33 6.84 60.71
CA ASN A 500 -62.04 6.86 60.01
C ASN A 500 -60.94 7.46 60.87
N ALA A 501 -61.24 8.50 61.66
CA ALA A 501 -60.28 9.09 62.59
C ALA A 501 -59.79 8.12 63.68
N ALA A 502 -60.55 7.05 63.97
CA ALA A 502 -60.14 6.02 64.91
C ALA A 502 -59.18 4.98 64.29
N VAL A 503 -59.17 4.83 62.96
CA VAL A 503 -58.32 3.85 62.25
C VAL A 503 -56.88 4.37 62.15
N PRO A 504 -55.86 3.56 62.48
CA PRO A 504 -54.47 3.95 62.26
C PRO A 504 -54.21 4.37 60.80
N THR A 505 -53.48 5.48 60.62
CA THR A 505 -53.23 6.08 59.28
C THR A 505 -52.51 5.14 58.32
N THR A 506 -51.76 4.16 58.83
CA THR A 506 -51.10 3.12 58.01
C THR A 506 -52.08 2.09 57.44
N LEU A 507 -53.25 1.90 58.05
CA LEU A 507 -54.25 0.91 57.65
C LEU A 507 -55.45 1.53 56.93
N GLU A 508 -55.77 2.81 57.18
CA GLU A 508 -56.92 3.50 56.60
C GLU A 508 -57.04 3.34 55.07
N PRO A 509 -55.98 3.53 54.24
CA PRO A 509 -56.11 3.43 52.79
C PRO A 509 -56.44 2.03 52.29
N ARG A 510 -56.10 1.00 53.07
CA ARG A 510 -56.24 -0.43 52.73
C ARG A 510 -57.37 -1.11 53.48
N LEU A 511 -58.19 -0.34 54.19
CA LEU A 511 -59.25 -0.85 55.05
C LEU A 511 -60.25 -1.74 54.29
N GLY A 512 -60.56 -1.42 53.03
CA GLY A 512 -61.42 -2.25 52.17
C GLY A 512 -60.80 -3.60 51.82
N ASP A 513 -59.54 -3.62 51.38
CA ASP A 513 -58.82 -4.84 51.00
C ASP A 513 -58.61 -5.77 52.20
N LEU A 514 -58.26 -5.17 53.35
CA LEU A 514 -58.14 -5.90 54.61
C LEU A 514 -59.49 -6.45 55.05
N ALA A 515 -60.58 -5.69 54.87
CA ALA A 515 -61.90 -6.18 55.24
C ALA A 515 -62.30 -7.45 54.45
N ALA A 516 -61.92 -7.53 53.17
CA ALA A 516 -62.20 -8.66 52.28
C ALA A 516 -61.19 -9.83 52.41
N LEU A 517 -60.09 -9.67 53.16
CA LEU A 517 -59.03 -10.66 53.22
C LEU A 517 -59.53 -11.97 53.88
N ALA A 518 -59.34 -13.09 53.16
CA ALA A 518 -59.45 -14.46 53.66
C ALA A 518 -58.03 -14.99 53.96
N PRO A 519 -57.52 -14.82 55.19
CA PRO A 519 -56.10 -14.98 55.49
C PRO A 519 -55.59 -16.41 55.25
N ARG A 520 -56.38 -17.46 55.55
CA ARG A 520 -55.93 -18.84 55.34
C ARG A 520 -55.83 -19.19 53.86
N LYS A 521 -56.88 -18.93 53.07
CA LYS A 521 -56.87 -19.19 51.62
C LYS A 521 -55.73 -18.46 50.92
N SER A 522 -55.47 -17.21 51.31
CA SER A 522 -54.43 -16.39 50.69
C SER A 522 -53.01 -16.87 51.04
N LEU A 523 -52.79 -17.36 52.28
CA LEU A 523 -51.52 -17.98 52.67
C LEU A 523 -51.22 -19.28 51.90
N ILE A 524 -52.23 -20.14 51.69
CA ILE A 524 -52.07 -21.35 50.88
C ILE A 524 -51.64 -20.99 49.46
N ALA A 525 -52.31 -20.01 48.85
CA ALA A 525 -51.99 -19.55 47.50
C ALA A 525 -50.58 -18.96 47.39
N ASP A 526 -50.12 -18.21 48.40
CA ASP A 526 -48.76 -17.67 48.44
C ASP A 526 -47.71 -18.80 48.43
N ILE A 527 -47.94 -19.87 49.20
CA ILE A 527 -47.02 -21.01 49.30
C ILE A 527 -47.03 -21.84 48.00
N GLU A 528 -48.20 -22.13 47.43
CA GLU A 528 -48.31 -22.82 46.14
C GLU A 528 -47.60 -22.06 45.03
N THR A 529 -47.83 -20.74 44.96
CA THR A 529 -47.21 -19.87 43.96
C THR A 529 -45.70 -19.87 44.08
N ARG A 530 -45.18 -19.83 45.32
CA ARG A 530 -43.74 -19.71 45.57
C ARG A 530 -42.98 -21.02 45.35
N PHE A 531 -43.51 -22.15 45.83
CA PHE A 531 -42.76 -23.41 45.91
C PHE A 531 -43.21 -24.50 44.94
N VAL A 532 -44.41 -24.40 44.34
CA VAL A 532 -44.94 -25.42 43.42
C VAL A 532 -45.03 -24.87 41.99
N SER A 533 -45.61 -23.68 41.81
CA SER A 533 -45.93 -23.15 40.47
C SER A 533 -44.74 -22.54 39.72
N ARG A 534 -43.61 -22.25 40.38
CA ARG A 534 -42.43 -21.66 39.73
C ARG A 534 -41.75 -22.66 38.77
N SER A 535 -41.51 -22.23 37.53
CA SER A 535 -40.91 -23.07 36.48
C SER A 535 -39.58 -23.71 36.88
N ARG A 536 -38.74 -22.98 37.63
CA ARG A 536 -37.42 -23.45 38.09
C ARG A 536 -37.49 -24.66 39.04
N PHE A 537 -38.61 -24.93 39.69
CA PHE A 537 -38.77 -26.04 40.64
C PHE A 537 -39.44 -27.28 40.03
N LYS A 538 -39.87 -27.21 38.76
CA LYS A 538 -40.49 -28.34 38.06
C LYS A 538 -39.58 -29.56 37.93
N THR A 539 -38.26 -29.37 37.99
CA THR A 539 -37.25 -30.44 37.98
C THR A 539 -37.16 -31.18 39.33
N LEU A 540 -37.62 -30.57 40.42
CA LEU A 540 -37.63 -31.12 41.78
C LEU A 540 -38.99 -31.77 42.09
N ALA A 541 -39.27 -32.89 41.41
CA ALA A 541 -40.58 -33.53 41.44
C ALA A 541 -41.00 -33.94 42.87
N THR A 542 -40.11 -34.57 43.65
CA THR A 542 -40.44 -34.98 45.02
C THR A 542 -40.59 -33.78 45.96
N PHE A 543 -39.76 -32.73 45.82
CA PHE A 543 -39.88 -31.50 46.60
C PHE A 543 -41.25 -30.81 46.40
N THR A 544 -41.65 -30.61 45.15
CA THR A 544 -42.95 -29.98 44.84
C THR A 544 -44.13 -30.83 45.32
N SER A 545 -44.01 -32.16 45.23
CA SER A 545 -44.99 -33.08 45.81
C SER A 545 -45.04 -32.99 47.34
N LEU A 546 -43.91 -32.88 48.02
CA LEU A 546 -43.84 -32.73 49.48
C LEU A 546 -44.54 -31.45 49.94
N VAL A 547 -44.35 -30.33 49.23
CA VAL A 547 -45.01 -29.06 49.53
C VAL A 547 -46.53 -29.16 49.32
N ALA A 548 -46.97 -29.70 48.17
CA ALA A 548 -48.40 -29.88 47.89
C ALA A 548 -49.09 -30.78 48.92
N ASP A 549 -48.38 -31.80 49.41
CA ASP A 549 -48.88 -32.68 50.46
C ASP A 549 -48.93 -32.03 51.85
N ALA A 550 -47.95 -31.19 52.20
CA ALA A 550 -47.94 -30.44 53.45
C ALA A 550 -49.09 -29.41 53.52
N LEU A 551 -49.43 -28.80 52.38
CA LEU A 551 -50.53 -27.84 52.26
C LEU A 551 -51.90 -28.45 52.60
N ARG A 552 -52.08 -29.77 52.48
CA ARG A 552 -53.31 -30.45 52.91
C ARG A 552 -53.51 -30.48 54.43
N ARG A 553 -52.48 -30.12 55.21
CA ARG A 553 -52.44 -30.21 56.67
C ARG A 553 -52.22 -28.85 57.35
N VAL A 554 -52.40 -27.75 56.63
CA VAL A 554 -52.33 -26.39 57.20
C VAL A 554 -53.44 -26.17 58.24
N PRO A 555 -53.27 -25.23 59.18
CA PRO A 555 -54.32 -24.84 60.13
C PRO A 555 -55.65 -24.54 59.41
N SER A 556 -56.77 -25.01 59.98
CA SER A 556 -58.08 -25.00 59.31
C SER A 556 -58.89 -23.71 59.52
N ALA A 557 -58.52 -22.86 60.48
CA ALA A 557 -59.27 -21.67 60.82
C ALA A 557 -59.22 -20.64 59.69
N GLU A 558 -60.38 -20.34 59.10
CA GLU A 558 -60.58 -19.21 58.20
C GLU A 558 -61.31 -18.10 58.96
N LEU A 559 -61.10 -16.86 58.53
CA LEU A 559 -61.84 -15.74 59.07
C LEU A 559 -62.97 -15.34 58.10
N GLU A 560 -64.23 -15.53 58.49
CA GLU A 560 -65.41 -15.22 57.65
C GLU A 560 -65.72 -13.70 57.64
N PRO A 561 -66.00 -13.07 56.48
CA PRO A 561 -66.26 -11.63 56.39
C PRO A 561 -67.48 -11.20 57.22
N LEU A 562 -67.42 -10.00 57.81
CA LEU A 562 -68.57 -9.40 58.50
C LEU A 562 -69.50 -8.76 57.48
N GLU A 563 -70.75 -9.21 57.43
CA GLU A 563 -71.77 -8.56 56.59
C GLU A 563 -72.29 -7.28 57.27
N PRO A 564 -72.42 -6.16 56.55
CA PRO A 564 -73.07 -4.96 57.09
C PRO A 564 -74.56 -5.22 57.33
N SER A 565 -75.05 -4.81 58.51
CA SER A 565 -76.48 -4.84 58.84
C SER A 565 -77.30 -4.14 57.76
N THR A 566 -78.37 -4.75 57.24
CA THR A 566 -79.18 -4.18 56.15
C THR A 566 -80.04 -3.01 56.62
N GLY A 567 -79.57 -1.77 56.45
CA GLY A 567 -80.36 -0.54 56.63
C GLY A 567 -81.28 -0.23 55.45
N GLN A 568 -82.43 0.44 55.70
CA GLN A 568 -83.49 0.76 54.72
C GLN A 568 -83.13 1.88 53.71
N LEU A 569 -81.97 2.55 53.85
CA LEU A 569 -81.51 3.64 52.97
C LEU A 569 -80.04 3.45 52.57
N ASP A 570 -79.70 3.63 51.29
CA ASP A 570 -78.33 3.46 50.75
C ASP A 570 -77.25 4.23 51.53
N ALA A 571 -77.56 5.43 52.03
CA ALA A 571 -76.62 6.25 52.80
C ALA A 571 -76.27 5.65 54.17
N THR A 572 -77.15 4.85 54.77
CA THR A 572 -76.90 4.15 56.05
C THR A 572 -76.03 2.91 55.87
N GLN A 573 -76.16 2.22 54.72
CA GLN A 573 -75.36 1.05 54.38
C GLN A 573 -73.87 1.39 54.30
N ARG A 574 -73.52 2.59 53.83
CA ARG A 574 -72.13 3.05 53.75
C ARG A 574 -71.47 3.13 55.13
N VAL A 575 -72.16 3.71 56.11
CA VAL A 575 -71.68 3.80 57.50
C VAL A 575 -71.62 2.41 58.13
N GLN A 576 -72.64 1.57 57.91
CA GLN A 576 -72.66 0.18 58.41
C GLN A 576 -71.54 -0.69 57.84
N ALA A 577 -71.23 -0.57 56.54
CA ALA A 577 -70.09 -1.24 55.90
C ALA A 577 -68.76 -0.76 56.48
N ARG A 578 -68.64 0.54 56.76
CA ARG A 578 -67.44 1.09 57.40
C ARG A 578 -67.27 0.58 58.84
N ILE A 579 -68.35 0.51 59.62
CA ILE A 579 -68.35 -0.09 60.97
C ILE A 579 -67.91 -1.56 60.89
N ALA A 580 -68.46 -2.33 59.96
CA ALA A 580 -68.08 -3.73 59.74
C ALA A 580 -66.60 -3.87 59.37
N ALA A 581 -66.06 -3.01 58.49
CA ALA A 581 -64.65 -3.01 58.11
C ALA A 581 -63.71 -2.67 59.30
N VAL A 582 -64.10 -1.73 60.16
CA VAL A 582 -63.33 -1.40 61.37
C VAL A 582 -63.32 -2.58 62.35
N ARG A 583 -64.47 -3.20 62.60
CA ARG A 583 -64.56 -4.43 63.44
C ARG A 583 -63.76 -5.58 62.82
N ARG A 584 -63.73 -5.66 61.50
CA ARG A 584 -63.02 -6.69 60.74
C ARG A 584 -61.50 -6.61 60.90
N LEU A 585 -60.92 -5.40 61.03
CA LEU A 585 -59.50 -5.25 61.35
C LEU A 585 -59.13 -5.86 62.70
N VAL A 586 -59.98 -5.65 63.71
CA VAL A 586 -59.79 -6.26 65.03
C VAL A 586 -59.88 -7.79 64.94
N LEU A 587 -60.82 -8.31 64.15
CA LEU A 587 -60.93 -9.76 63.91
C LEU A 587 -59.73 -10.35 63.15
N LEU A 588 -59.14 -9.62 62.20
CA LEU A 588 -57.91 -10.05 61.50
C LEU A 588 -56.71 -10.08 62.44
N GLU A 589 -56.60 -9.08 63.30
CA GLU A 589 -55.59 -9.02 64.34
C GLU A 589 -55.74 -10.20 65.31
N GLN A 590 -56.97 -10.45 65.76
CA GLN A 590 -57.29 -11.57 66.63
C GLN A 590 -57.03 -12.91 65.94
N TRP A 591 -57.43 -13.08 64.68
CA TRP A 591 -57.13 -14.29 63.91
C TRP A 591 -55.62 -14.52 63.82
N ARG A 592 -54.84 -13.47 63.53
CA ARG A 592 -53.38 -13.59 63.49
C ARG A 592 -52.84 -13.96 64.88
N ARG A 593 -53.29 -13.32 65.95
CA ARG A 593 -52.87 -13.66 67.32
C ARG A 593 -53.17 -15.11 67.67
N ASP A 594 -54.39 -15.57 67.36
CA ASP A 594 -54.89 -16.90 67.73
C ASP A 594 -54.30 -18.01 66.86
N GLN A 595 -53.99 -17.72 65.59
CA GLN A 595 -53.49 -18.70 64.62
C GLN A 595 -51.99 -18.59 64.36
N ALA A 596 -51.29 -17.56 64.88
CA ALA A 596 -49.86 -17.34 64.64
C ALA A 596 -49.03 -18.58 65.00
N LEU A 597 -49.18 -19.07 66.23
CA LEU A 597 -48.46 -20.23 66.72
C LEU A 597 -48.77 -21.49 65.91
N ALA A 598 -50.02 -21.71 65.50
CA ALA A 598 -50.40 -22.89 64.73
C ALA A 598 -49.78 -22.91 63.33
N TRP A 599 -49.67 -21.75 62.67
CA TRP A 599 -49.03 -21.61 61.36
C TRP A 599 -47.50 -21.65 61.47
N GLU A 600 -46.92 -20.98 62.47
CA GLU A 600 -45.49 -21.04 62.75
C GLU A 600 -45.05 -22.47 63.10
N ASP A 601 -45.83 -23.18 63.91
CA ASP A 601 -45.59 -24.58 64.25
C ASP A 601 -45.76 -25.52 63.05
N TRP A 602 -46.80 -25.32 62.23
CA TRP A 602 -46.94 -26.06 60.96
C TRP A 602 -45.74 -25.82 60.04
N TRP A 603 -45.28 -24.56 59.90
CA TRP A 603 -44.12 -24.23 59.09
C TRP A 603 -42.85 -24.85 59.66
N ALA A 604 -42.64 -24.79 60.98
CA ALA A 604 -41.50 -25.43 61.63
C ALA A 604 -41.49 -26.95 61.38
N HIS A 605 -42.63 -27.62 61.44
CA HIS A 605 -42.75 -29.05 61.17
C HIS A 605 -42.61 -29.44 59.69
N ALA A 606 -43.18 -28.65 58.77
CA ALA A 606 -43.13 -28.94 57.34
C ALA A 606 -41.78 -28.55 56.71
N ALA A 607 -41.20 -27.41 57.14
CA ALA A 607 -40.01 -26.82 56.54
C ALA A 607 -38.70 -27.25 57.20
N VAL A 608 -38.59 -27.23 58.53
CA VAL A 608 -37.30 -27.28 59.25
C VAL A 608 -37.13 -28.58 60.06
N GLY A 609 -38.18 -29.04 60.74
CA GLY A 609 -38.20 -30.20 61.65
C GLY A 609 -37.65 -29.86 63.04
N ALA A 610 -38.50 -29.40 63.97
CA ALA A 610 -38.11 -29.24 65.37
C ALA A 610 -38.13 -30.59 66.10
N PHE A 611 -36.97 -31.06 66.56
CA PHE A 611 -36.85 -32.13 67.55
C PHE A 611 -37.00 -31.53 68.95
N THR A 612 -38.02 -31.95 69.70
CA THR A 612 -37.96 -31.95 71.16
C THR A 612 -37.43 -33.32 71.60
N GLU A 613 -36.20 -33.36 72.08
CA GLU A 613 -35.67 -34.50 72.83
C GLU A 613 -36.31 -34.51 74.21
N ASP A 614 -37.10 -35.55 74.53
CA ASP A 614 -37.31 -36.07 75.88
C ASP A 614 -38.03 -37.42 75.82
N GLY A 615 -37.43 -38.46 76.43
CA GLY A 615 -38.14 -39.71 76.79
C GLY A 615 -37.48 -41.01 76.31
N GLU A 616 -36.83 -41.69 77.25
CA GLU A 616 -36.30 -43.05 77.14
C GLU A 616 -37.36 -44.10 76.74
N GLY A 617 -36.94 -45.06 75.91
CA GLY A 617 -37.38 -46.46 75.90
C GLY A 617 -38.87 -46.78 75.71
N GLN A 618 -39.25 -47.27 74.52
CA GLN A 618 -39.82 -48.63 74.30
C GLN A 618 -40.35 -48.83 72.86
N ASN A 619 -40.01 -49.99 72.30
CA ASN A 619 -40.67 -50.75 71.24
C ASN A 619 -41.11 -50.07 69.94
N ARG A 620 -40.39 -50.43 68.87
CA ARG A 620 -40.86 -50.41 67.48
C ARG A 620 -42.12 -51.28 67.33
N SER A 621 -43.21 -50.71 66.83
CA SER A 621 -43.94 -51.20 65.63
C SER A 621 -45.34 -50.57 65.56
N ASN A 622 -45.53 -49.58 64.69
CA ASN A 622 -46.67 -49.52 63.77
C ASN A 622 -46.48 -48.39 62.74
N ALA A 623 -46.88 -48.68 61.50
CA ALA A 623 -46.62 -47.90 60.31
C ALA A 623 -47.41 -46.58 60.26
N GLY A 624 -46.71 -45.51 59.87
CA GLY A 624 -47.23 -44.19 59.51
C GLY A 624 -46.06 -43.27 59.19
N GLY A 625 -45.78 -43.03 57.90
CA GLY A 625 -44.52 -42.47 57.40
C GLY A 625 -44.10 -41.13 58.03
N ARG A 626 -42.90 -41.11 58.62
CA ARG A 626 -42.16 -39.88 58.90
C ARG A 626 -41.75 -39.29 57.55
N ARG A 627 -42.44 -38.23 57.10
CA ARG A 627 -42.15 -37.55 55.83
C ARG A 627 -40.94 -36.64 56.03
N GLU A 628 -40.00 -36.68 55.09
CA GLU A 628 -38.84 -35.79 55.03
C GLU A 628 -39.31 -34.33 55.00
N THR A 629 -38.68 -33.44 55.78
CA THR A 629 -39.00 -32.00 55.74
C THR A 629 -38.45 -31.36 54.47
N PHE A 630 -38.95 -30.17 54.12
CA PHE A 630 -38.46 -29.43 52.94
C PHE A 630 -36.94 -29.21 53.00
N ALA A 631 -36.41 -28.80 54.17
CA ALA A 631 -34.99 -28.57 54.37
C ALA A 631 -34.17 -29.87 54.31
N GLN A 632 -34.66 -30.96 54.90
CA GLN A 632 -33.97 -32.26 54.88
C GLN A 632 -33.84 -32.78 53.44
N HIS A 633 -34.92 -32.70 52.66
CA HIS A 633 -34.95 -33.12 51.26
C HIS A 633 -33.97 -32.31 50.40
N LEU A 634 -34.03 -30.98 50.49
CA LEU A 634 -33.13 -30.11 49.72
C LEU A 634 -31.66 -30.29 50.15
N THR A 635 -31.38 -30.53 51.43
CA THR A 635 -30.01 -30.75 51.93
C THR A 635 -29.43 -32.07 51.41
N ARG A 636 -30.26 -33.11 51.31
CA ARG A 636 -29.88 -34.40 50.73
C ARG A 636 -29.55 -34.27 49.24
N LEU A 637 -30.42 -33.60 48.48
CA LEU A 637 -30.17 -33.32 47.05
C LEU A 637 -28.90 -32.46 46.85
N PHE A 638 -28.71 -31.43 47.67
CA PHE A 638 -27.53 -30.57 47.62
C PHE A 638 -26.23 -31.32 47.93
N SER A 639 -26.25 -32.23 48.91
CA SER A 639 -25.07 -33.00 49.29
C SER A 639 -24.60 -33.95 48.19
N ALA A 640 -25.52 -34.64 47.51
CA ALA A 640 -25.22 -35.52 46.38
C ALA A 640 -24.58 -34.76 45.19
N ILE A 641 -25.09 -33.57 44.87
CA ILE A 641 -24.51 -32.72 43.80
C ILE A 641 -23.15 -32.16 44.21
N ARG A 642 -22.99 -31.74 45.46
CA ARG A 642 -21.71 -31.21 45.98
C ARG A 642 -20.60 -32.26 45.94
N GLU A 643 -20.91 -33.52 46.18
CA GLU A 643 -19.94 -34.62 46.11
C GLU A 643 -19.53 -34.95 44.66
N ALA A 644 -20.42 -34.75 43.69
CA ALA A 644 -20.13 -34.91 42.26
C ALA A 644 -19.33 -33.73 41.65
N GLU A 645 -19.35 -32.55 42.28
CA GLU A 645 -18.77 -31.31 41.74
C GLU A 645 -17.27 -31.38 41.42
N PRO A 646 -16.39 -31.95 42.29
CA PRO A 646 -14.96 -32.11 41.99
C PRO A 646 -14.69 -32.87 40.69
N TYR A 647 -15.41 -33.97 40.46
CA TYR A 647 -15.27 -34.82 39.27
C TYR A 647 -15.75 -34.11 38.01
N ARG A 648 -16.86 -33.36 38.11
CA ARG A 648 -17.44 -32.60 37.01
C ARG A 648 -16.53 -31.45 36.57
N ALA A 649 -16.10 -30.62 37.51
CA ALA A 649 -15.20 -29.50 37.24
C ALA A 649 -13.88 -29.96 36.62
N ALA A 650 -13.36 -31.11 37.08
CA ALA A 650 -12.17 -31.72 36.50
C ALA A 650 -12.39 -32.29 35.10
N ALA A 651 -13.52 -32.96 34.84
CA ALA A 651 -13.86 -33.47 33.51
C ALA A 651 -14.04 -32.34 32.47
N ASP A 652 -14.63 -31.21 32.86
CA ASP A 652 -14.80 -30.04 32.00
C ASP A 652 -13.45 -29.35 31.71
N ALA A 653 -12.59 -29.26 32.73
CA ALA A 653 -11.23 -28.76 32.56
C ALA A 653 -10.40 -29.67 31.63
N LEU A 654 -10.48 -31.00 31.79
CA LEU A 654 -9.84 -31.95 30.87
C LEU A 654 -10.41 -31.88 29.44
N ALA A 655 -11.71 -31.60 29.26
CA ALA A 655 -12.28 -31.40 27.92
C ALA A 655 -11.75 -30.12 27.23
N ARG A 656 -11.51 -29.05 28.00
CA ARG A 656 -10.82 -27.85 27.49
C ARG A 656 -9.36 -28.15 27.14
N ALA A 657 -8.65 -28.83 28.04
CA ALA A 657 -7.29 -29.28 27.81
C ALA A 657 -7.20 -30.16 26.55
N TRP A 658 -8.14 -31.10 26.33
CA TRP A 658 -8.21 -31.87 25.07
C TRP A 658 -8.23 -31.01 23.81
N LYS A 659 -9.07 -29.95 23.81
CA LYS A 659 -9.18 -29.04 22.68
C LYS A 659 -7.88 -28.26 22.45
N TYR A 660 -7.29 -27.71 23.51
CA TYR A 660 -6.05 -26.93 23.42
C TYR A 660 -4.84 -27.80 23.08
N GLY A 661 -4.75 -29.01 23.65
CA GLY A 661 -3.71 -29.99 23.37
C GLY A 661 -3.69 -30.44 21.92
N ARG A 662 -4.87 -30.75 21.33
CA ARG A 662 -4.95 -31.15 19.91
C ARG A 662 -4.49 -30.03 18.97
N GLU A 663 -4.88 -28.80 19.27
CA GLU A 663 -4.45 -27.65 18.48
C GLU A 663 -2.95 -27.37 18.67
N ALA A 664 -2.44 -27.44 19.90
CA ALA A 664 -1.01 -27.33 20.17
C ALA A 664 -0.21 -28.42 19.43
N HIS A 665 -0.60 -29.69 19.51
CA HIS A 665 0.10 -30.78 18.81
C HIS A 665 0.07 -30.61 17.28
N ARG A 666 -1.06 -30.19 16.70
CA ARG A 666 -1.15 -29.84 15.28
C ARG A 666 -0.17 -28.72 14.91
N LEU A 667 -0.12 -27.64 15.70
CA LEU A 667 0.79 -26.52 15.47
C LEU A 667 2.25 -26.91 15.64
N GLN A 668 2.55 -27.80 16.59
CA GLN A 668 3.88 -28.37 16.81
C GLN A 668 4.32 -29.20 15.59
N THR A 669 3.45 -30.06 15.06
CA THR A 669 3.76 -30.88 13.87
C THR A 669 4.09 -29.99 12.66
N ILE A 670 3.29 -28.93 12.43
CA ILE A 670 3.55 -27.95 11.37
C ILE A 670 4.89 -27.23 11.61
N GLN A 671 5.18 -26.88 12.87
CA GLN A 671 6.44 -26.23 13.23
C GLN A 671 7.64 -27.15 12.98
N GLU A 672 7.55 -28.43 13.36
CA GLU A 672 8.60 -29.44 13.14
C GLU A 672 8.86 -29.66 11.63
N GLU A 673 7.80 -29.72 10.81
CA GLU A 673 7.92 -29.78 9.35
C GLU A 673 8.66 -28.55 8.79
N ARG A 674 8.28 -27.35 9.24
CA ARG A 674 8.93 -26.09 8.82
C ARG A 674 10.39 -26.03 9.28
N GLU A 675 10.71 -26.52 10.47
CA GLU A 675 12.08 -26.60 10.97
C GLU A 675 12.92 -27.60 10.18
N ALA A 676 12.34 -28.74 9.76
CA ALA A 676 12.99 -29.71 8.89
C ALA A 676 13.28 -29.11 7.50
N ILE A 677 12.31 -28.39 6.90
CA ILE A 677 12.50 -27.68 5.63
C ILE A 677 13.59 -26.61 5.78
N ALA A 678 13.55 -25.81 6.85
CA ALA A 678 14.58 -24.82 7.14
C ALA A 678 15.98 -25.45 7.31
N GLY A 679 16.05 -26.64 7.93
CA GLY A 679 17.28 -27.43 8.03
C GLY A 679 17.84 -27.80 6.65
N GLN A 680 16.99 -28.23 5.73
CA GLN A 680 17.38 -28.55 4.35
C GLN A 680 17.77 -27.30 3.53
N LEU A 681 17.15 -26.15 3.79
CA LEU A 681 17.50 -24.88 3.13
C LEU A 681 18.82 -24.28 3.64
N ALA A 682 19.26 -24.62 4.86
CA ALA A 682 20.38 -23.96 5.54
C ALA A 682 21.68 -23.82 4.74
N PRO A 683 22.12 -24.76 3.87
CA PRO A 683 23.30 -24.58 3.03
C PRO A 683 23.22 -23.35 2.11
N LEU A 684 22.02 -23.03 1.61
CA LEU A 684 21.77 -21.94 0.65
C LEU A 684 21.93 -20.53 1.27
N LYS A 685 22.01 -20.40 2.61
CA LYS A 685 22.31 -19.12 3.27
C LYS A 685 23.61 -18.48 2.78
N THR A 686 24.55 -19.32 2.33
CA THR A 686 25.87 -18.88 1.88
C THR A 686 25.90 -18.40 0.43
N LEU A 687 24.79 -18.51 -0.31
CA LEU A 687 24.71 -18.07 -1.71
C LEU A 687 25.11 -16.60 -1.90
N GLY A 688 24.65 -15.71 -1.02
CA GLY A 688 25.05 -14.30 -1.08
C GLY A 688 26.54 -14.08 -0.89
N ALA A 689 27.18 -14.85 0.00
CA ALA A 689 28.63 -14.77 0.20
C ALA A 689 29.42 -15.33 -0.99
N LEU A 690 28.92 -16.40 -1.63
CA LEU A 690 29.48 -16.93 -2.88
C LEU A 690 29.36 -15.91 -4.01
N ALA A 691 28.17 -15.34 -4.22
CA ALA A 691 27.90 -14.30 -5.22
C ALA A 691 28.83 -13.09 -5.05
N ASP A 692 28.96 -12.57 -3.82
CA ASP A 692 29.87 -11.47 -3.50
C ASP A 692 31.34 -11.81 -3.77
N ALA A 693 31.75 -13.05 -3.50
CA ALA A 693 33.11 -13.49 -3.77
C ALA A 693 33.40 -13.60 -5.27
N GLN A 694 32.45 -14.11 -6.07
CA GLN A 694 32.58 -14.16 -7.53
C GLN A 694 32.62 -12.76 -8.14
N ALA A 695 31.75 -11.85 -7.70
CA ALA A 695 31.77 -10.46 -8.13
C ALA A 695 33.10 -9.76 -7.77
N ARG A 696 33.61 -9.95 -6.55
CA ARG A 696 34.91 -9.40 -6.12
C ARG A 696 36.04 -9.92 -6.99
N LEU A 697 36.09 -11.24 -7.20
CA LEU A 697 37.12 -11.88 -8.01
C LEU A 697 37.10 -11.30 -9.43
N ALA A 698 35.92 -11.17 -10.05
CA ALA A 698 35.77 -10.60 -11.39
C ALA A 698 36.28 -9.15 -11.48
N ILE A 699 35.84 -8.28 -10.57
CA ILE A 699 36.22 -6.85 -10.59
C ILE A 699 37.73 -6.67 -10.37
N GLU A 700 38.31 -7.34 -9.36
CA GLU A 700 39.71 -7.14 -9.00
C GLU A 700 40.66 -7.66 -10.08
N THR A 701 40.34 -8.79 -10.70
CA THR A 701 41.24 -9.43 -11.68
C THR A 701 41.05 -8.92 -13.11
N LEU A 702 39.91 -8.29 -13.44
CA LEU A 702 39.68 -7.64 -14.74
C LEU A 702 40.01 -6.15 -14.76
N SER A 703 40.45 -5.56 -13.63
CA SER A 703 40.61 -4.11 -13.48
C SER A 703 41.44 -3.47 -14.61
N ASP A 704 42.55 -4.08 -15.00
CA ASP A 704 43.42 -3.56 -16.05
C ASP A 704 42.77 -3.64 -17.44
N ASP A 705 42.10 -4.76 -17.74
CA ASP A 705 41.37 -4.96 -19.00
C ASP A 705 40.20 -3.97 -19.12
N ILE A 706 39.47 -3.71 -18.02
CA ILE A 706 38.44 -2.68 -17.94
C ILE A 706 39.03 -1.32 -18.34
N GLY A 707 40.18 -0.94 -17.75
CA GLY A 707 40.85 0.30 -18.07
C GLY A 707 41.29 0.40 -19.54
N ALA A 708 41.76 -0.71 -20.11
CA ALA A 708 42.17 -0.77 -21.52
C ALA A 708 40.98 -0.67 -22.49
N ILE A 709 39.85 -1.32 -22.18
CA ILE A 709 38.62 -1.25 -22.99
C ILE A 709 37.98 0.14 -22.87
N LEU A 710 37.90 0.69 -21.66
CA LEU A 710 37.32 2.00 -21.40
C LEU A 710 37.97 3.10 -22.25
N LYS A 711 39.30 3.07 -22.39
CA LYS A 711 40.05 4.01 -23.25
C LYS A 711 39.63 3.95 -24.72
N ARG A 712 39.15 2.80 -25.20
CA ARG A 712 38.69 2.62 -26.59
C ARG A 712 37.25 3.11 -26.78
N ILE A 713 36.37 2.86 -25.81
CA ILE A 713 34.93 3.18 -25.92
C ILE A 713 34.57 4.60 -25.45
N HIS A 714 35.39 5.24 -24.60
CA HIS A 714 35.11 6.56 -24.03
C HIS A 714 36.23 7.56 -24.38
N LEU A 715 35.86 8.81 -24.70
CA LEU A 715 36.83 9.89 -24.89
C LEU A 715 37.42 10.28 -23.53
N THR A 716 38.74 10.17 -23.35
CA THR A 716 39.38 10.46 -22.06
C THR A 716 40.07 11.82 -22.13
N GLU A 717 39.39 12.90 -21.74
CA GLU A 717 39.98 14.25 -21.78
C GLU A 717 40.49 14.73 -20.41
N ARG A 718 39.87 14.31 -19.29
CA ARG A 718 40.27 14.78 -17.94
C ARG A 718 40.27 13.69 -16.87
N LEU A 719 39.30 12.76 -16.87
CA LEU A 719 39.17 11.72 -15.83
C LEU A 719 39.65 10.35 -16.33
N ALA A 720 40.79 9.89 -15.82
CA ALA A 720 41.39 8.59 -16.18
C ALA A 720 41.05 7.51 -15.13
N PHE A 721 40.66 6.32 -15.57
CA PHE A 721 40.44 5.16 -14.71
C PHE A 721 41.75 4.69 -14.06
N LYS A 722 41.72 4.40 -12.75
CA LYS A 722 42.86 3.99 -11.91
C LYS A 722 42.64 2.68 -11.15
N GLY A 723 41.65 1.89 -11.59
CA GLY A 723 41.32 0.60 -10.99
C GLY A 723 39.93 0.59 -10.35
N ALA A 724 39.43 -0.60 -10.14
CA ALA A 724 38.17 -0.89 -9.48
C ALA A 724 38.38 -2.00 -8.45
N LYS A 725 37.72 -1.89 -7.30
CA LYS A 725 37.81 -2.86 -6.21
C LYS A 725 36.47 -3.01 -5.51
N LEU A 726 36.10 -4.24 -5.14
CA LEU A 726 34.90 -4.50 -4.35
C LEU A 726 35.26 -4.62 -2.87
N GLN A 727 34.84 -3.66 -2.05
CA GLN A 727 35.00 -3.67 -0.59
C GLN A 727 33.71 -4.09 0.14
N ARG A 728 33.86 -4.76 1.29
CA ARG A 728 32.71 -5.30 2.05
C ARG A 728 31.74 -4.23 2.60
N LYS A 729 32.26 -3.07 3.03
CA LYS A 729 31.43 -1.98 3.61
C LYS A 729 31.11 -0.87 2.61
N ALA A 730 32.09 -0.49 1.79
CA ALA A 730 31.95 0.59 0.81
C ALA A 730 31.39 0.12 -0.54
N GLY A 731 31.29 -1.21 -0.78
CA GLY A 731 30.88 -1.73 -2.07
C GLY A 731 31.95 -1.57 -3.14
N LEU A 732 31.53 -1.53 -4.40
CA LEU A 732 32.38 -1.35 -5.58
C LEU A 732 32.87 0.09 -5.62
N GLU A 733 34.15 0.25 -5.33
CA GLU A 733 34.89 1.50 -5.49
C GLU A 733 35.53 1.49 -6.87
N VAL A 734 35.16 2.45 -7.70
CA VAL A 734 35.89 2.73 -8.95
C VAL A 734 36.77 3.93 -8.69
N HIS A 735 38.07 3.77 -8.83
CA HIS A 735 39.03 4.84 -8.69
C HIS A 735 39.31 5.49 -10.03
N ALA A 736 39.39 6.81 -10.00
CA ALA A 736 39.82 7.61 -11.14
C ALA A 736 40.80 8.71 -10.70
N ALA A 737 41.39 9.41 -11.65
CA ALA A 737 42.30 10.50 -11.39
C ALA A 737 42.27 11.56 -12.50
N PHE A 738 42.45 12.81 -12.09
CA PHE A 738 42.65 13.94 -13.02
C PHE A 738 44.14 14.17 -13.35
N ALA A 739 45.05 13.61 -12.54
CA ALA A 739 46.50 13.68 -12.74
C ALA A 739 47.15 12.34 -12.36
N ALA A 740 48.46 12.20 -12.59
CA ALA A 740 49.16 10.93 -12.31
C ALA A 740 49.22 10.60 -10.80
N ASP A 741 49.29 11.62 -9.94
CA ASP A 741 49.84 11.49 -8.59
C ASP A 741 48.81 11.28 -7.47
N PHE A 742 47.51 11.30 -7.78
CA PHE A 742 46.45 11.05 -6.79
C PHE A 742 45.27 10.28 -7.39
N LYS A 743 44.54 9.54 -6.55
CA LYS A 743 43.33 8.78 -6.91
C LYS A 743 42.14 9.27 -6.09
N ILE A 744 40.97 9.32 -6.71
CA ILE A 744 39.69 9.67 -6.10
C ILE A 744 38.66 8.58 -6.39
N ASP A 745 37.60 8.51 -5.59
CA ASP A 745 36.42 7.74 -5.95
C ASP A 745 35.71 8.40 -7.13
N ALA A 746 35.61 7.69 -8.23
CA ALA A 746 35.03 8.16 -9.47
C ALA A 746 33.53 8.45 -9.31
N THR A 747 32.81 7.78 -8.41
CA THR A 747 31.37 8.01 -8.21
C THR A 747 31.05 9.42 -7.69
N LEU A 748 32.03 10.10 -7.09
CA LEU A 748 31.90 11.47 -6.58
C LEU A 748 31.95 12.54 -7.68
N VAL A 749 32.56 12.23 -8.84
CA VAL A 749 32.86 13.22 -9.88
C VAL A 749 32.46 12.79 -11.29
N ALA A 750 32.29 11.49 -11.54
CA ALA A 750 31.96 10.95 -12.85
C ALA A 750 30.48 11.12 -13.16
N ASN A 751 30.18 11.46 -14.42
CA ASN A 751 28.82 11.46 -14.91
C ASN A 751 28.30 10.02 -15.13
N THR A 752 27.00 9.89 -15.35
CA THR A 752 26.34 8.60 -15.59
C THR A 752 26.88 7.88 -16.82
N SER A 753 27.19 8.63 -17.88
CA SER A 753 27.76 8.11 -19.14
C SER A 753 29.10 7.39 -18.89
N TRP A 754 30.01 8.01 -18.14
CA TRP A 754 31.31 7.43 -17.79
C TRP A 754 31.16 6.17 -16.93
N LEU A 755 30.26 6.18 -15.93
CA LEU A 755 30.00 4.99 -15.10
C LEU A 755 29.42 3.83 -15.94
N ARG A 756 28.52 4.10 -16.89
CA ARG A 756 28.02 3.08 -17.82
C ARG A 756 29.10 2.58 -18.77
N ALA A 757 30.02 3.44 -19.18
CA ALA A 757 31.18 3.03 -19.97
C ALA A 757 32.07 2.05 -19.19
N VAL A 758 32.28 2.27 -17.89
CA VAL A 758 33.00 1.32 -17.03
C VAL A 758 32.28 -0.04 -16.99
N LEU A 759 30.96 -0.05 -16.90
CA LEU A 759 30.17 -1.29 -16.90
C LEU A 759 30.23 -2.03 -18.25
N TRP A 760 30.16 -1.31 -19.38
CA TRP A 760 30.38 -1.89 -20.71
C TRP A 760 31.80 -2.46 -20.86
N ALA A 761 32.81 -1.74 -20.36
CA ALA A 761 34.18 -2.23 -20.34
C ALA A 761 34.34 -3.50 -19.48
N PHE A 762 33.67 -3.57 -18.33
CA PHE A 762 33.60 -4.77 -17.50
C PHE A 762 32.95 -5.95 -18.22
N LEU A 763 31.81 -5.75 -18.88
CA LEU A 763 31.14 -6.78 -19.68
C LEU A 763 32.08 -7.35 -20.75
N PHE A 764 32.73 -6.49 -21.52
CA PHE A 764 33.65 -6.94 -22.55
C PHE A 764 34.92 -7.60 -22.00
N ALA A 765 35.45 -7.11 -20.87
CA ALA A 765 36.58 -7.75 -20.19
C ALA A 765 36.21 -9.17 -19.73
N LEU A 766 35.01 -9.33 -19.17
CA LEU A 766 34.50 -10.62 -18.72
C LEU A 766 34.31 -11.59 -19.89
N ARG A 767 33.73 -11.12 -21.00
CA ARG A 767 33.59 -11.94 -22.22
C ARG A 767 34.94 -12.34 -22.80
N GLN A 768 35.89 -11.42 -22.89
CA GLN A 768 37.23 -11.69 -23.42
C GLN A 768 37.95 -12.76 -22.59
N GLU A 769 37.86 -12.67 -21.26
CA GLU A 769 38.45 -13.67 -20.37
C GLU A 769 37.73 -15.03 -20.49
N ALA A 770 36.40 -15.06 -20.61
CA ALA A 770 35.65 -16.30 -20.80
C ALA A 770 36.07 -17.03 -22.09
N VAL A 771 36.13 -16.32 -23.22
CA VAL A 771 36.59 -16.88 -24.50
C VAL A 771 38.05 -17.38 -24.40
N LYS A 772 38.91 -16.64 -23.70
CA LYS A 772 40.31 -17.03 -23.48
C LYS A 772 40.44 -18.30 -22.64
N GLN A 773 39.61 -18.45 -21.60
CA GLN A 773 39.59 -19.66 -20.75
C GLN A 773 39.07 -20.88 -21.51
N LEU A 774 38.06 -20.70 -22.36
CA LEU A 774 37.52 -21.75 -23.21
C LEU A 774 38.45 -22.14 -24.37
N GLY A 775 39.38 -21.26 -24.76
CA GLY A 775 40.28 -21.42 -25.91
C GLY A 775 39.59 -21.28 -27.27
N THR A 776 38.27 -21.11 -27.29
CA THR A 776 37.44 -20.91 -28.49
C THR A 776 36.19 -20.09 -28.13
N ASP A 777 35.53 -19.46 -29.11
CA ASP A 777 34.25 -18.76 -28.94
C ASP A 777 33.14 -19.57 -29.63
N PRO A 778 32.49 -20.54 -28.95
CA PRO A 778 31.46 -21.39 -29.53
C PRO A 778 30.15 -20.64 -29.80
N LEU A 779 29.93 -19.46 -29.20
CA LEU A 779 28.79 -18.58 -29.47
C LEU A 779 29.28 -17.14 -29.71
N PRO A 780 29.79 -16.82 -30.91
CA PRO A 780 30.20 -15.47 -31.26
C PRO A 780 28.99 -14.59 -31.61
N LEU A 781 27.94 -14.58 -30.78
CA LEU A 781 26.71 -13.79 -30.98
C LEU A 781 26.61 -12.70 -29.90
N LEU A 782 26.36 -11.46 -30.31
CA LEU A 782 26.02 -10.35 -29.42
C LEU A 782 24.70 -9.70 -29.83
N LEU A 783 23.81 -9.49 -28.87
CA LEU A 783 22.55 -8.77 -29.06
C LEU A 783 22.65 -7.39 -28.40
N LEU A 784 22.37 -6.33 -29.16
CA LEU A 784 22.44 -4.96 -28.66
C LEU A 784 21.10 -4.26 -28.92
N ASP A 785 20.44 -3.79 -27.86
CA ASP A 785 19.17 -3.06 -27.92
C ASP A 785 19.41 -1.60 -27.49
N ASP A 786 19.34 -0.69 -28.46
CA ASP A 786 19.63 0.75 -28.30
C ASP A 786 20.92 1.01 -27.48
N PRO A 787 22.06 0.40 -27.83
CA PRO A 787 23.28 0.46 -27.01
C PRO A 787 23.86 1.88 -26.90
N GLN A 788 23.49 2.80 -27.78
CA GLN A 788 23.88 4.21 -27.73
C GLN A 788 23.18 5.00 -26.62
N ALA A 789 22.03 4.53 -26.12
CA ALA A 789 21.27 5.21 -25.06
C ALA A 789 22.03 5.27 -23.72
N THR A 790 23.09 4.48 -23.57
CA THR A 790 23.93 4.48 -22.37
C THR A 790 25.00 5.58 -22.37
N PHE A 791 25.25 6.24 -23.50
CA PHE A 791 26.34 7.20 -23.68
C PHE A 791 25.85 8.59 -24.10
N ASP A 792 26.55 9.62 -23.62
CA ASP A 792 26.42 10.99 -24.13
C ASP A 792 26.86 11.07 -25.61
N ALA A 793 26.33 12.04 -26.35
CA ALA A 793 26.47 12.13 -27.81
C ALA A 793 27.93 12.13 -28.30
N GLU A 794 28.83 12.77 -27.55
CA GLU A 794 30.26 12.88 -27.88
C GLU A 794 31.00 11.53 -27.91
N HIS A 795 30.55 10.52 -27.16
CA HIS A 795 31.23 9.21 -27.11
C HIS A 795 30.70 8.22 -28.15
N ARG A 796 29.57 8.52 -28.80
CA ARG A 796 28.87 7.58 -29.70
C ARG A 796 29.74 7.08 -30.85
N HIS A 797 30.65 7.90 -31.36
CA HIS A 797 31.56 7.49 -32.43
C HIS A 797 32.60 6.46 -31.94
N ARG A 798 33.24 6.67 -30.79
CA ARG A 798 34.15 5.68 -30.18
C ARG A 798 33.43 4.39 -29.83
N TRP A 799 32.20 4.50 -29.36
CA TRP A 799 31.33 3.36 -29.10
C TRP A 799 31.04 2.54 -30.37
N ALA A 800 30.67 3.22 -31.47
CA ALA A 800 30.47 2.57 -32.76
C ALA A 800 31.73 1.85 -33.26
N LEU A 801 32.92 2.46 -33.10
CA LEU A 801 34.20 1.85 -33.48
C LEU A 801 34.50 0.57 -32.70
N GLU A 802 34.19 0.49 -31.39
CA GLU A 802 34.39 -0.76 -30.64
C GLU A 802 33.43 -1.85 -31.12
N ILE A 803 32.17 -1.53 -31.42
CA ILE A 803 31.20 -2.51 -31.98
C ILE A 803 31.70 -3.05 -33.31
N ILE A 804 32.21 -2.20 -34.20
CA ILE A 804 32.84 -2.60 -35.46
C ILE A 804 34.10 -3.47 -35.19
N GLY A 805 34.88 -3.09 -34.18
CA GLY A 805 36.03 -3.84 -33.70
C GLY A 805 35.69 -5.28 -33.29
N LEU A 806 34.50 -5.55 -32.74
CA LEU A 806 34.07 -6.90 -32.38
C LEU A 806 33.90 -7.81 -33.61
N GLN A 807 33.58 -7.24 -34.77
CA GLN A 807 33.40 -7.99 -36.03
C GLN A 807 34.72 -8.25 -36.77
N THR A 808 35.80 -7.56 -36.41
CA THR A 808 37.10 -7.64 -37.11
C THR A 808 38.18 -8.42 -36.36
N ARG A 809 37.89 -8.86 -35.13
CA ARG A 809 38.78 -9.71 -34.31
C ARG A 809 38.88 -11.14 -34.87
N SER A 810 39.82 -11.92 -34.35
CA SER A 810 40.18 -13.28 -34.82
C SER A 810 38.99 -14.23 -34.96
N THR A 811 38.00 -14.13 -34.07
CA THR A 811 36.66 -14.69 -34.28
C THR A 811 35.69 -13.53 -34.48
N SER A 812 35.19 -13.36 -35.71
CA SER A 812 34.24 -12.29 -36.04
C SER A 812 32.93 -12.49 -35.27
N ALA A 813 32.56 -11.56 -34.40
CA ALA A 813 31.25 -11.60 -33.76
C ALA A 813 30.12 -11.34 -34.76
N GLN A 814 29.03 -12.11 -34.64
CA GLN A 814 27.72 -11.82 -35.19
C GLN A 814 27.02 -10.83 -34.26
N VAL A 815 26.92 -9.56 -34.68
CA VAL A 815 26.27 -8.52 -33.89
C VAL A 815 24.87 -8.28 -34.45
N ILE A 816 23.84 -8.54 -33.66
CA ILE A 816 22.46 -8.13 -33.97
C ILE A 816 22.17 -6.89 -33.15
N LEU A 817 22.09 -5.75 -33.82
CA LEU A 817 21.89 -4.44 -33.22
C LEU A 817 20.54 -3.89 -33.65
N VAL A 818 19.69 -3.54 -32.69
CA VAL A 818 18.45 -2.81 -32.96
C VAL A 818 18.59 -1.40 -32.40
N THR A 819 18.20 -0.39 -33.18
CA THR A 819 18.30 1.02 -32.77
C THR A 819 17.14 1.87 -33.30
N HIS A 820 16.71 2.86 -32.52
CA HIS A 820 15.87 3.96 -33.01
C HIS A 820 16.69 5.21 -33.40
N ASP A 821 17.97 5.27 -33.02
CA ASP A 821 18.86 6.39 -33.29
C ASP A 821 19.53 6.23 -34.65
N GLU A 822 19.07 7.03 -35.61
CA GLU A 822 19.58 7.01 -36.98
C GLU A 822 21.00 7.56 -37.10
N ILE A 823 21.37 8.56 -36.29
CA ILE A 823 22.73 9.13 -36.30
C ILE A 823 23.73 8.06 -35.88
N PHE A 824 23.39 7.30 -34.84
CA PHE A 824 24.22 6.18 -34.42
C PHE A 824 24.30 5.08 -35.49
N GLY A 825 23.18 4.81 -36.18
CA GLY A 825 23.15 3.94 -37.35
C GLY A 825 24.10 4.40 -38.47
N GLU A 826 24.19 5.70 -38.75
CA GLU A 826 25.13 6.27 -39.73
C GLU A 826 26.59 6.22 -39.26
N LEU A 827 26.86 6.45 -37.96
CA LEU A 827 28.22 6.31 -37.42
C LEU A 827 28.77 4.88 -37.60
N LEU A 828 27.91 3.87 -37.47
CA LEU A 828 28.26 2.49 -37.76
C LEU A 828 28.57 2.27 -39.25
N LYS A 829 28.00 3.07 -40.17
CA LYS A 829 28.24 2.95 -41.62
C LYS A 829 29.57 3.55 -42.07
N ILE A 830 29.96 4.69 -41.50
CA ILE A 830 31.16 5.46 -41.93
C ILE A 830 32.41 4.58 -41.92
N ASP A 831 32.54 3.70 -40.93
CA ASP A 831 33.75 2.89 -40.71
C ASP A 831 33.59 1.40 -41.08
N GLY A 832 32.49 1.04 -41.78
CA GLY A 832 32.36 -0.24 -42.48
C GLY A 832 31.93 -1.45 -41.63
N VAL A 833 30.72 -1.43 -41.06
CA VAL A 833 30.07 -2.64 -40.50
C VAL A 833 30.04 -3.75 -41.54
N LYS A 834 30.44 -4.96 -41.12
CA LYS A 834 30.17 -6.19 -41.88
C LYS A 834 28.80 -6.74 -41.46
N GLY A 835 27.86 -6.78 -42.39
CA GLY A 835 26.53 -7.32 -42.15
C GLY A 835 25.41 -6.61 -42.91
N ARG A 836 24.18 -7.03 -42.64
CA ARG A 836 22.96 -6.56 -43.31
C ARG A 836 22.32 -5.38 -42.56
N GLU A 837 21.64 -4.50 -43.29
CA GLU A 837 20.85 -3.41 -42.72
C GLU A 837 19.39 -3.56 -43.16
N ALA A 838 18.46 -3.46 -42.22
CA ALA A 838 17.04 -3.47 -42.52
C ALA A 838 16.23 -2.51 -41.65
N ILE A 839 15.07 -2.13 -42.15
CA ILE A 839 14.08 -1.36 -41.40
C ILE A 839 13.08 -2.34 -40.79
N ILE A 840 12.79 -2.20 -39.50
CA ILE A 840 11.77 -2.99 -38.80
C ILE A 840 10.53 -2.16 -38.51
N VAL A 841 9.37 -2.75 -38.79
CA VAL A 841 8.04 -2.13 -38.70
C VAL A 841 7.14 -3.00 -37.81
N SER A 842 6.31 -2.33 -37.00
CA SER A 842 5.37 -2.97 -36.08
C SER A 842 4.45 -3.97 -36.77
N ALA A 843 4.07 -5.02 -36.05
CA ALA A 843 3.06 -5.96 -36.50
C ALA A 843 1.72 -5.25 -36.73
N GLY A 844 1.23 -5.30 -37.97
CA GLY A 844 -0.05 -4.73 -38.39
C GLY A 844 -0.93 -5.79 -39.03
N PRO A 845 -2.21 -5.47 -39.34
CA PRO A 845 -3.14 -6.39 -40.00
C PRO A 845 -2.66 -6.88 -41.38
N GLU A 846 -1.70 -6.18 -41.97
CA GLU A 846 -1.06 -6.43 -43.27
C GLU A 846 -0.31 -7.76 -43.34
N LEU A 847 0.60 -7.95 -42.39
CA LEU A 847 1.50 -9.09 -42.33
C LEU A 847 1.11 -10.02 -41.18
N ALA A 848 0.26 -9.55 -40.25
CA ALA A 848 -0.08 -10.22 -39.00
C ALA A 848 1.17 -10.61 -38.15
N HIS A 849 2.32 -10.00 -38.47
CA HIS A 849 3.59 -10.02 -37.76
C HIS A 849 4.42 -8.78 -38.13
N VAL A 850 5.55 -8.55 -37.47
CA VAL A 850 6.48 -7.45 -37.78
C VAL A 850 7.07 -7.58 -39.19
N GLY A 851 7.27 -6.46 -39.87
CA GLY A 851 7.91 -6.42 -41.19
C GLY A 851 9.39 -6.07 -41.06
N ILE A 852 10.28 -6.85 -41.68
CA ILE A 852 11.71 -6.53 -41.80
C ILE A 852 12.04 -6.31 -43.28
N PHE A 853 12.39 -5.07 -43.62
CA PHE A 853 12.63 -4.63 -44.98
C PHE A 853 14.11 -4.36 -45.19
N GLU A 854 14.78 -5.33 -45.80
CA GLU A 854 16.22 -5.26 -46.07
C GLU A 854 16.46 -4.89 -47.54
N GLY A 855 17.06 -3.73 -47.81
CA GLY A 855 17.28 -3.27 -49.19
C GLY A 855 18.18 -4.20 -50.02
N ALA A 856 19.16 -4.86 -49.38
CA ALA A 856 20.05 -5.83 -50.02
C ALA A 856 19.41 -7.22 -50.21
N SER A 857 18.24 -7.49 -49.61
CA SER A 857 17.54 -8.77 -49.81
C SER A 857 17.07 -8.97 -51.25
N LEU A 858 16.72 -7.88 -51.95
CA LEU A 858 16.37 -7.92 -53.36
C LEU A 858 17.57 -8.34 -54.20
N ASP A 859 18.78 -7.88 -53.87
CA ASP A 859 20.01 -8.28 -54.59
C ASP A 859 20.29 -9.79 -54.46
N ARG A 860 20.09 -10.35 -53.27
CA ARG A 860 20.25 -11.79 -53.04
C ARG A 860 19.14 -12.62 -53.68
N ARG A 861 17.89 -12.18 -53.57
CA ARG A 861 16.75 -12.82 -54.27
C ARG A 861 16.97 -12.80 -55.77
N TRP A 862 17.50 -11.71 -56.31
CA TRP A 862 17.85 -11.62 -57.72
C TRP A 862 18.96 -12.59 -58.11
N LYS A 863 20.02 -12.69 -57.29
CA LYS A 863 21.10 -13.67 -57.51
C LYS A 863 20.55 -15.10 -57.52
N LYS A 864 19.75 -15.48 -56.51
CA LYS A 864 19.05 -16.77 -56.46
C LYS A 864 18.16 -16.99 -57.68
N THR A 865 17.41 -15.96 -58.10
CA THR A 865 16.54 -16.02 -59.27
C THR A 865 17.32 -16.26 -60.56
N LYS A 866 18.50 -15.66 -60.69
CA LYS A 866 19.43 -15.93 -61.80
C LYS A 866 20.02 -17.33 -61.74
N ASP A 867 20.35 -17.82 -60.55
CA ASP A 867 20.95 -19.15 -60.35
C ASP A 867 19.92 -20.25 -60.65
N GLU A 868 18.67 -20.10 -60.20
CA GLU A 868 17.57 -21.03 -60.46
C GLU A 868 17.04 -20.93 -61.90
N ASN A 869 16.97 -19.71 -62.45
CA ASN A 869 16.54 -19.40 -63.81
C ASN A 869 15.19 -20.04 -64.24
N THR A 870 14.21 -20.05 -63.34
CA THR A 870 12.86 -20.59 -63.60
C THR A 870 11.80 -19.50 -63.64
N ALA A 871 10.66 -19.76 -64.29
CA ALA A 871 9.54 -18.82 -64.31
C ALA A 871 9.01 -18.54 -62.89
N ALA A 872 8.98 -19.54 -62.00
CA ALA A 872 8.58 -19.38 -60.60
C ALA A 872 9.54 -18.45 -59.85
N ALA A 873 10.85 -18.63 -60.00
CA ALA A 873 11.84 -17.74 -59.40
C ALA A 873 11.71 -16.30 -59.90
N GLY A 874 11.47 -16.11 -61.20
CA GLY A 874 11.19 -14.80 -61.79
C GLY A 874 9.94 -14.13 -61.21
N GLN A 875 8.84 -14.89 -61.06
CA GLN A 875 7.61 -14.40 -60.43
C GLN A 875 7.85 -13.98 -58.98
N ASP A 876 8.54 -14.81 -58.20
CA ASP A 876 8.84 -14.55 -56.80
C ASP A 876 9.72 -13.32 -56.62
N TYR A 877 10.66 -13.09 -57.56
CA TYR A 877 11.45 -11.87 -57.58
C TYR A 877 10.60 -10.61 -57.81
N ILE A 878 9.76 -10.63 -58.84
CA ILE A 878 8.88 -9.50 -59.17
C ILE A 878 7.93 -9.19 -58.00
N SER A 879 7.35 -10.23 -57.37
CA SER A 879 6.53 -10.09 -56.17
C SER A 879 7.31 -9.47 -55.02
N ALA A 880 8.56 -9.88 -54.79
CA ALA A 880 9.40 -9.32 -53.72
C ALA A 880 9.73 -7.84 -53.95
N VAL A 881 10.09 -7.44 -55.18
CA VAL A 881 10.35 -6.03 -55.53
C VAL A 881 9.11 -5.17 -55.30
N ARG A 882 7.93 -5.66 -55.73
CA ARG A 882 6.66 -4.98 -55.51
C ARG A 882 6.39 -4.77 -54.02
N ILE A 883 6.46 -5.83 -53.21
CA ILE A 883 6.22 -5.77 -51.76
C ILE A 883 7.16 -4.77 -51.09
N TYR A 884 8.44 -4.74 -51.49
CA TYR A 884 9.42 -3.79 -50.97
C TYR A 884 9.06 -2.34 -51.29
N VAL A 885 8.71 -2.05 -52.55
CA VAL A 885 8.32 -0.71 -53.00
C VAL A 885 7.03 -0.24 -52.32
N GLU A 886 5.99 -1.08 -52.30
CA GLU A 886 4.72 -0.74 -51.65
C GLU A 886 4.90 -0.53 -50.14
N GLY A 887 5.72 -1.35 -49.48
CA GLY A 887 6.06 -1.19 -48.06
C GLY A 887 6.71 0.16 -47.76
N LEU A 888 7.73 0.55 -48.53
CA LEU A 888 8.39 1.86 -48.35
C LEU A 888 7.47 3.04 -48.65
N LEU A 889 6.63 2.95 -49.68
CA LEU A 889 5.67 4.01 -50.01
C LEU A 889 4.63 4.19 -48.89
N ARG A 890 4.11 3.10 -48.32
CA ARG A 890 3.18 3.15 -47.18
C ARG A 890 3.83 3.76 -45.96
N LEU A 891 5.09 3.41 -45.67
CA LEU A 891 5.85 4.02 -44.58
C LEU A 891 6.00 5.52 -44.78
N MET A 892 6.35 5.95 -46.00
CA MET A 892 6.51 7.37 -46.37
C MET A 892 5.21 8.16 -46.23
N LEU A 893 4.07 7.54 -46.57
CA LEU A 893 2.74 8.17 -46.59
C LEU A 893 1.96 7.99 -45.27
N ARG A 894 2.59 7.39 -44.26
CA ARG A 894 1.94 7.10 -42.99
C ARG A 894 1.44 8.39 -42.34
N GLY A 895 0.15 8.42 -42.00
CA GLY A 895 -0.50 9.59 -41.38
C GLY A 895 -1.12 10.58 -42.36
N HIS A 896 -0.93 10.41 -43.67
CA HIS A 896 -1.56 11.28 -44.68
C HIS A 896 -2.95 10.82 -45.14
N SER A 897 -3.34 9.57 -44.82
CA SER A 897 -4.71 9.09 -45.02
C SER A 897 -4.96 7.82 -44.20
N ALA A 898 -6.23 7.58 -43.83
CA ALA A 898 -6.64 6.45 -42.98
C ALA A 898 -6.52 5.09 -43.69
N ASP A 899 -6.73 5.07 -45.01
CA ASP A 899 -6.63 3.90 -45.88
C ASP A 899 -5.18 3.42 -46.10
N VAL A 900 -4.17 4.27 -45.88
CA VAL A 900 -2.74 3.88 -45.89
C VAL A 900 -2.44 2.79 -44.85
N ASN A 901 -3.21 2.74 -43.76
CA ASN A 901 -3.07 1.77 -42.67
C ASN A 901 -4.01 0.55 -42.78
N TRP A 902 -4.85 0.45 -43.83
CA TRP A 902 -5.89 -0.57 -43.96
C TRP A 902 -5.50 -1.68 -44.95
N ALA A 903 -5.02 -2.79 -44.39
CA ALA A 903 -4.53 -3.95 -45.13
C ALA A 903 -5.52 -4.65 -46.02
N SER A 904 -6.75 -4.74 -45.54
CA SER A 904 -7.79 -5.55 -46.17
C SER A 904 -8.37 -4.91 -47.44
N SER A 905 -7.98 -3.67 -47.77
CA SER A 905 -8.37 -3.02 -49.02
C SER A 905 -7.40 -1.91 -49.48
N GLY A 906 -6.59 -2.19 -50.50
CA GLY A 906 -6.46 -1.24 -51.63
C GLY A 906 -5.31 -0.23 -51.69
N PHE A 907 -4.42 -0.10 -50.70
CA PHE A 907 -3.27 0.82 -50.82
C PHE A 907 -2.08 0.19 -51.57
N VAL A 908 -2.27 -0.03 -52.87
CA VAL A 908 -1.30 -0.61 -53.81
C VAL A 908 -0.43 0.49 -54.45
N MET A 909 0.58 0.08 -55.21
CA MET A 909 1.52 1.00 -55.88
C MET A 909 0.85 2.16 -56.62
N GLY A 910 -0.24 1.88 -57.36
CA GLY A 910 -1.01 2.90 -58.07
C GLY A 910 -1.61 3.96 -57.15
N THR A 911 -2.33 3.54 -56.10
CA THR A 911 -2.92 4.44 -55.10
C THR A 911 -1.86 5.27 -54.37
N ALA A 912 -0.72 4.64 -54.03
CA ALA A 912 0.38 5.32 -53.38
C ALA A 912 1.02 6.40 -54.28
N ARG A 913 1.22 6.09 -55.57
CA ARG A 913 1.69 7.07 -56.57
C ARG A 913 0.75 8.27 -56.66
N ASP A 914 -0.55 8.02 -56.75
CA ASP A 914 -1.53 9.09 -56.91
C ASP A 914 -1.62 9.96 -55.66
N LYS A 915 -1.45 9.38 -54.46
CA LYS A 915 -1.36 10.14 -53.22
C LYS A 915 -0.11 11.02 -53.12
N VAL A 916 1.07 10.52 -53.52
CA VAL A 916 2.28 11.36 -53.57
C VAL A 916 2.10 12.51 -54.56
N ARG A 917 1.44 12.26 -55.71
CA ARG A 917 1.13 13.30 -56.69
C ARG A 917 0.20 14.37 -56.11
N GLU A 918 -0.88 13.95 -55.45
CA GLU A 918 -1.82 14.85 -54.75
C GLU A 918 -1.09 15.76 -53.74
N LEU A 919 -0.22 15.20 -52.91
CA LEU A 919 0.52 15.96 -51.90
C LEU A 919 1.53 16.94 -52.51
N HIS A 920 2.18 16.56 -53.62
CA HIS A 920 3.09 17.42 -54.37
C HIS A 920 2.35 18.58 -55.05
N ASP A 921 1.24 18.28 -55.74
CA ASP A 921 0.44 19.28 -56.45
C ASP A 921 -0.23 20.28 -55.48
N ALA A 922 -0.44 19.89 -54.23
CA ALA A 922 -0.89 20.75 -53.14
C ALA A 922 0.22 21.61 -52.49
N GLU A 923 1.47 21.52 -52.98
CA GLU A 923 2.64 22.24 -52.47
C GLU A 923 2.87 22.06 -50.95
N LEU A 924 2.49 20.90 -50.41
CA LEU A 924 2.66 20.59 -48.99
C LEU A 924 4.08 20.13 -48.70
N ALA A 925 4.82 20.82 -47.84
CA ALA A 925 6.13 20.33 -47.42
C ALA A 925 6.04 18.98 -46.67
N PRO A 926 6.96 18.02 -46.91
CA PRO A 926 8.14 18.09 -47.79
C PRO A 926 7.85 17.70 -49.24
N TRP A 927 6.60 17.35 -49.55
CA TRP A 927 6.14 16.80 -50.82
C TRP A 927 6.28 17.76 -51.99
N ASP A 928 6.34 19.07 -51.71
CA ASP A 928 6.62 20.16 -52.65
C ASP A 928 7.96 20.02 -53.39
N LYS A 929 8.92 19.26 -52.83
CA LYS A 929 10.25 19.08 -53.41
C LYS A 929 10.22 18.28 -54.73
N ALA A 930 11.13 18.63 -55.64
CA ALA A 930 11.23 18.04 -56.99
C ALA A 930 11.49 16.52 -56.99
N GLU A 931 12.06 15.99 -55.91
CA GLU A 931 12.32 14.56 -55.74
C GLU A 931 11.03 13.73 -55.67
N PHE A 932 9.93 14.26 -55.13
CA PHE A 932 8.64 13.56 -55.10
C PHE A 932 7.99 13.51 -56.48
N LYS A 933 8.09 14.59 -57.26
CA LYS A 933 7.71 14.59 -58.68
C LYS A 933 8.50 13.56 -59.49
N ARG A 934 9.81 13.46 -59.23
CA ARG A 934 10.68 12.45 -59.86
C ARG A 934 10.25 11.03 -59.47
N LEU A 935 9.93 10.77 -58.20
CA LEU A 935 9.45 9.47 -57.74
C LEU A 935 8.14 9.08 -58.46
N VAL A 936 7.16 9.99 -58.52
CA VAL A 936 5.90 9.77 -59.24
C VAL A 936 6.15 9.41 -60.70
N GLY A 937 7.09 10.08 -61.36
CA GLY A 937 7.49 9.77 -62.74
C GLY A 937 8.12 8.38 -62.92
N GLN A 938 8.85 7.86 -61.92
CA GLN A 938 9.40 6.50 -61.96
C GLN A 938 8.39 5.41 -61.59
N LEU A 939 7.24 5.79 -61.02
CA LEU A 939 6.13 4.89 -60.72
C LEU A 939 5.05 4.92 -61.83
N ASP A 940 5.29 5.60 -62.95
CA ASP A 940 4.28 5.83 -63.98
C ASP A 940 3.73 4.52 -64.59
N VAL A 941 2.40 4.45 -64.76
CA VAL A 941 1.71 3.26 -65.29
C VAL A 941 2.13 2.93 -66.72
N GLY A 942 2.67 3.88 -67.48
CA GLY A 942 3.21 3.67 -68.82
C GLY A 942 4.48 2.81 -68.85
N ILE A 943 5.19 2.66 -67.73
CA ILE A 943 6.44 1.92 -67.65
C ILE A 943 6.16 0.42 -67.57
N THR A 944 6.67 -0.35 -68.54
CA THR A 944 6.43 -1.81 -68.65
C THR A 944 6.82 -2.59 -67.39
N ALA A 945 7.92 -2.23 -66.73
CA ALA A 945 8.34 -2.83 -65.47
C ALA A 945 7.33 -2.62 -64.32
N ILE A 946 6.73 -1.42 -64.23
CA ILE A 946 5.70 -1.11 -63.24
C ILE A 946 4.43 -1.92 -63.52
N LYS A 947 4.03 -2.06 -64.79
CA LYS A 947 2.91 -2.93 -65.18
C LYS A 947 3.14 -4.38 -64.73
N HIS A 948 4.34 -4.92 -64.90
CA HIS A 948 4.65 -6.28 -64.45
C HIS A 948 4.58 -6.43 -62.92
N MET A 949 5.05 -5.41 -62.18
CA MET A 949 4.92 -5.37 -60.72
C MET A 949 3.47 -5.28 -60.27
N GLU A 950 2.63 -4.45 -60.89
CA GLU A 950 1.19 -4.36 -60.59
C GLU A 950 0.43 -5.65 -60.99
N MET A 951 0.82 -6.31 -62.09
CA MET A 951 0.25 -7.60 -62.53
C MET A 951 0.54 -8.76 -61.57
N ALA A 952 1.59 -8.67 -60.74
CA ALA A 952 1.99 -9.74 -59.83
C ALA A 952 0.97 -10.03 -58.71
N HIS A 953 -0.02 -9.15 -58.52
CA HIS A 953 -1.11 -9.29 -57.54
C HIS A 953 -2.41 -9.85 -58.13
N HIS A 954 -2.51 -10.01 -59.45
CA HIS A 954 -3.73 -10.41 -60.15
C HIS A 954 -3.62 -11.83 -60.74
N SER A 955 -4.73 -12.35 -61.28
CA SER A 955 -4.80 -13.63 -62.01
C SER A 955 -3.84 -13.74 -63.21
N GLY A 956 -3.18 -12.63 -63.60
CA GLY A 956 -2.13 -12.57 -64.61
C GLY A 956 -0.73 -12.98 -64.14
N ARG A 957 -0.52 -13.35 -62.87
CA ARG A 957 0.80 -13.78 -62.34
C ARG A 957 1.44 -14.93 -63.14
N VAL A 958 0.62 -15.83 -63.68
CA VAL A 958 1.04 -16.96 -64.53
C VAL A 958 1.73 -16.54 -65.84
N ASN A 959 1.53 -15.29 -66.28
CA ASN A 959 2.15 -14.75 -67.50
C ASN A 959 3.49 -14.04 -67.23
N LEU A 960 3.97 -14.01 -65.99
CA LEU A 960 5.25 -13.42 -65.63
C LEU A 960 6.33 -14.52 -65.58
N GLY A 961 7.51 -14.25 -66.11
CA GLY A 961 8.66 -15.16 -66.07
C GLY A 961 9.99 -14.41 -65.97
N MET A 962 11.06 -15.08 -66.38
CA MET A 962 12.42 -14.55 -66.26
C MET A 962 12.68 -13.31 -67.12
N GLY A 963 12.02 -13.19 -68.29
CA GLY A 963 12.15 -12.03 -69.17
C GLY A 963 11.59 -10.76 -68.55
N GLU A 964 10.41 -10.86 -67.95
CA GLU A 964 9.77 -9.76 -67.22
C GLU A 964 10.58 -9.39 -65.97
N ALA A 965 11.14 -10.39 -65.27
CA ALA A 965 11.95 -10.19 -64.07
C ALA A 965 13.25 -9.41 -64.38
N LEU A 966 13.89 -9.66 -65.54
CA LEU A 966 15.03 -8.88 -66.02
C LEU A 966 14.67 -7.41 -66.27
N GLY A 967 13.50 -7.15 -66.87
CA GLY A 967 12.99 -5.80 -67.11
C GLY A 967 12.68 -5.05 -65.81
N VAL A 968 12.04 -5.73 -64.85
CA VAL A 968 11.76 -5.19 -63.51
C VAL A 968 13.06 -4.88 -62.78
N GLU A 969 14.04 -5.79 -62.80
CA GLU A 969 15.32 -5.58 -62.15
C GLU A 969 16.08 -4.37 -62.70
N GLN A 970 16.15 -4.26 -64.03
CA GLN A 970 16.84 -3.15 -64.68
C GLN A 970 16.22 -1.81 -64.29
N HIS A 971 14.89 -1.73 -64.26
CA HIS A 971 14.17 -0.52 -63.87
C HIS A 971 14.34 -0.21 -62.38
N TRP A 972 14.22 -1.24 -61.52
CA TRP A 972 14.44 -1.15 -60.08
C TRP A 972 15.80 -0.54 -59.76
N ARG A 973 16.90 -1.11 -60.28
CA ARG A 973 18.27 -0.65 -59.97
C ARG A 973 18.57 0.74 -60.50
N LYS A 974 18.23 1.02 -61.76
CA LYS A 974 18.68 2.25 -62.43
C LYS A 974 17.82 3.47 -62.11
N ASN A 975 16.52 3.26 -61.88
CA ASN A 975 15.56 4.37 -61.88
C ASN A 975 14.77 4.45 -60.58
N LEU A 976 14.07 3.37 -60.21
CA LEU A 976 13.09 3.41 -59.12
C LEU A 976 13.75 3.42 -57.74
N SER A 977 14.73 2.56 -57.47
CA SER A 977 15.40 2.49 -56.16
C SER A 977 16.08 3.82 -55.77
N PRO A 978 16.85 4.50 -56.65
CA PRO A 978 17.43 5.80 -56.31
C PRO A 978 16.39 6.89 -56.02
N ALA A 979 15.31 6.94 -56.82
CA ALA A 979 14.25 7.92 -56.64
C ALA A 979 13.47 7.68 -55.33
N LEU A 980 13.14 6.41 -55.05
CA LEU A 980 12.42 5.99 -53.85
C LEU A 980 13.24 6.26 -52.59
N ARG A 981 14.53 5.91 -52.56
CA ARG A 981 15.42 6.17 -51.42
C ARG A 981 15.54 7.67 -51.12
N ARG A 982 15.69 8.50 -52.15
CA ARG A 982 15.85 9.95 -51.96
C ARG A 982 14.57 10.62 -51.47
N ALA A 983 13.42 10.27 -52.05
CA ALA A 983 12.13 10.76 -51.60
C ALA A 983 11.80 10.27 -50.18
N PHE A 984 12.06 9.00 -49.88
CA PHE A 984 11.89 8.43 -48.55
C PHE A 984 12.77 9.14 -47.51
N GLN A 985 14.04 9.40 -47.83
CA GLN A 985 14.94 10.16 -46.97
C GLN A 985 14.39 11.56 -46.69
N LEU A 986 13.94 12.30 -47.72
CA LEU A 986 13.40 13.65 -47.55
C LEU A 986 12.10 13.69 -46.74
N ALA A 987 11.19 12.73 -46.98
CA ALA A 987 9.95 12.60 -46.22
C ALA A 987 10.26 12.27 -44.75
N ARG A 988 11.19 11.36 -44.51
CA ARG A 988 11.64 10.95 -43.19
C ARG A 988 12.35 12.07 -42.44
N ASP A 989 13.30 12.77 -43.07
CA ASP A 989 14.03 13.90 -42.49
C ASP A 989 13.05 15.01 -42.09
N TYR A 990 12.06 15.29 -42.96
CA TYR A 990 10.99 16.21 -42.62
C TYR A 990 10.11 15.70 -41.48
N GLN A 991 9.75 14.42 -41.44
CA GLN A 991 8.94 13.85 -40.36
C GLN A 991 9.69 13.77 -39.02
N LEU A 992 11.01 13.56 -39.03
CA LEU A 992 11.89 13.67 -37.87
C LEU A 992 11.88 15.08 -37.29
N ILE A 993 11.83 16.08 -38.16
CA ILE A 993 11.86 17.49 -37.77
C ILE A 993 10.45 17.99 -37.44
N HIS A 994 9.40 17.53 -38.10
CA HIS A 994 8.06 18.13 -38.04
C HIS A 994 6.93 17.18 -37.62
N GLY A 995 7.17 15.86 -37.55
CA GLY A 995 6.11 14.85 -37.53
C GLY A 995 6.12 13.87 -36.36
N GLY A 996 6.78 14.17 -35.23
CA GLY A 996 6.95 13.17 -34.16
C GLY A 996 7.02 13.63 -32.71
N LEU A 997 7.06 14.93 -32.39
CA LEU A 997 6.94 15.39 -31.01
C LEU A 997 6.03 16.63 -30.98
N PRO A 998 5.05 16.70 -30.05
CA PRO A 998 4.21 17.87 -29.81
C PRO A 998 4.98 19.19 -29.61
N ALA A 999 6.30 19.12 -29.41
CA ALA A 999 7.19 20.26 -29.18
C ALA A 999 7.16 21.35 -30.26
N LEU A 1000 6.77 21.06 -31.51
CA LEU A 1000 6.73 22.06 -32.58
C LEU A 1000 5.34 22.59 -32.94
N HIS A 1001 4.31 22.17 -32.19
CA HIS A 1001 2.95 22.72 -32.26
C HIS A 1001 2.63 23.58 -31.02
N ALA A 1002 3.62 24.34 -30.53
CA ALA A 1002 3.34 25.34 -29.51
C ALA A 1002 2.30 26.33 -30.04
N ALA A 1003 1.16 26.41 -29.36
CA ALA A 1003 0.14 27.41 -29.66
C ALA A 1003 0.69 28.82 -29.39
N GLU A 1004 0.04 29.84 -29.93
CA GLU A 1004 0.34 31.22 -29.55
C GLU A 1004 0.31 31.37 -28.02
N PRO A 1005 1.23 32.15 -27.42
CA PRO A 1005 1.30 32.24 -25.97
C PRO A 1005 0.00 32.79 -25.36
N ASN A 1006 -0.61 32.03 -24.45
CA ASN A 1006 -1.87 32.35 -23.76
C ASN A 1006 -1.68 32.71 -22.27
N CYS A 1007 -0.45 32.85 -21.80
CA CYS A 1007 -0.13 33.28 -20.42
C CYS A 1007 0.29 34.75 -20.38
N GLU A 1008 -0.08 35.53 -19.37
CA GLU A 1008 0.41 36.92 -19.19
C GLU A 1008 1.77 36.97 -18.46
N LEU A 1009 2.54 38.05 -18.66
CA LEU A 1009 3.73 38.31 -17.84
C LEU A 1009 3.31 38.76 -16.42
N PRO A 1010 4.08 38.41 -15.38
CA PRO A 1010 3.89 38.97 -14.02
C PRO A 1010 4.04 40.50 -13.97
N GLU A 1011 3.71 41.12 -12.84
CA GLU A 1011 3.92 42.56 -12.67
C GLU A 1011 5.42 42.88 -12.70
N GLY A 1012 5.83 43.75 -13.62
CA GLY A 1012 7.24 44.05 -13.88
C GLY A 1012 7.78 45.29 -13.18
N TYR A 1013 6.96 46.03 -12.42
CA TYR A 1013 7.35 47.19 -11.59
C TYR A 1013 8.20 48.26 -12.30
N THR A 1014 7.89 48.51 -13.56
CA THR A 1014 8.69 49.35 -14.48
C THR A 1014 9.01 50.73 -13.93
N ASP A 1015 8.05 51.41 -13.30
CA ASP A 1015 8.26 52.77 -12.78
C ASP A 1015 9.18 52.81 -11.57
N LYS A 1016 9.20 51.72 -10.79
CA LYS A 1016 10.12 51.59 -9.66
C LYS A 1016 11.54 51.36 -10.11
N ILE A 1017 11.75 50.55 -11.14
CA ILE A 1017 13.08 50.29 -11.72
C ILE A 1017 13.66 51.58 -12.30
N LYS A 1018 12.85 52.38 -13.01
CA LYS A 1018 13.26 53.71 -13.51
C LYS A 1018 13.69 54.68 -12.40
N SER A 1019 13.26 54.47 -11.16
CA SER A 1019 13.64 55.33 -10.03
C SER A 1019 15.04 55.05 -9.48
N LEU A 1020 15.64 53.91 -9.83
CA LEU A 1020 17.01 53.56 -9.41
C LEU A 1020 18.02 54.47 -10.10
N ARG A 1021 18.86 55.13 -9.30
CA ARG A 1021 19.95 56.00 -9.77
C ARG A 1021 21.28 55.36 -9.41
N LEU A 1022 22.06 55.00 -10.41
CA LEU A 1022 23.32 54.27 -10.23
C LEU A 1022 24.49 55.11 -10.73
N GLN A 1023 25.52 55.30 -9.90
CA GLN A 1023 26.74 56.01 -10.30
C GLN A 1023 27.84 55.01 -10.62
N LEU A 1024 28.64 55.27 -11.65
CA LEU A 1024 29.87 54.51 -11.89
C LEU A 1024 30.93 54.94 -10.88
N LEU A 1025 31.39 54.00 -10.06
CA LEU A 1025 32.32 54.23 -8.96
C LEU A 1025 33.76 53.84 -9.28
N GLY A 1026 34.00 53.09 -10.37
CA GLY A 1026 35.34 52.68 -10.76
C GLY A 1026 35.35 51.48 -11.71
N ARG A 1027 36.52 50.89 -11.89
CA ARG A 1027 36.75 49.67 -12.68
C ARG A 1027 37.30 48.59 -11.77
N ALA A 1028 36.84 47.36 -11.94
CA ALA A 1028 37.43 46.19 -11.33
C ALA A 1028 38.33 45.51 -12.37
N ALA A 1029 39.60 45.88 -12.43
CA ALA A 1029 40.59 45.12 -13.17
C ALA A 1029 40.83 43.79 -12.46
N ALA A 1030 40.96 42.69 -13.18
CA ALA A 1030 41.34 41.40 -12.62
C ALA A 1030 42.80 41.03 -12.92
N LEU A 1031 43.66 42.03 -13.14
CA LEU A 1031 45.03 41.86 -13.62
C LEU A 1031 45.99 42.79 -12.88
N THR A 1032 47.00 42.25 -12.19
CA THR A 1032 48.19 43.01 -11.77
C THR A 1032 49.14 43.19 -12.97
N GLY A 1033 49.46 44.43 -13.32
CA GLY A 1033 50.53 44.77 -14.28
C GLY A 1033 50.37 44.24 -15.71
N GLY A 1034 49.20 43.69 -16.08
CA GLY A 1034 48.89 43.18 -17.43
C GLY A 1034 49.47 41.80 -17.78
N ILE A 1035 49.97 41.02 -16.81
CA ILE A 1035 50.70 39.76 -17.09
C ILE A 1035 50.12 38.53 -16.35
N THR A 1036 49.42 38.69 -15.22
CA THR A 1036 48.81 37.57 -14.47
C THR A 1036 47.46 37.95 -13.86
N ALA A 1037 46.45 37.08 -14.00
CA ALA A 1037 45.13 37.24 -13.36
C ALA A 1037 45.10 36.58 -11.97
N ASP A 1038 45.74 37.24 -11.01
CA ASP A 1038 45.70 36.90 -9.58
C ASP A 1038 44.36 37.27 -8.92
N GLY A 1039 43.48 37.96 -9.66
CA GLY A 1039 42.19 38.43 -9.18
C GLY A 1039 42.26 39.69 -8.34
N ARG A 1040 43.40 40.41 -8.30
CA ARG A 1040 43.52 41.70 -7.63
C ARG A 1040 42.82 42.82 -8.39
N VAL A 1041 42.17 43.71 -7.65
CA VAL A 1041 41.23 44.72 -8.12
C VAL A 1041 41.62 46.11 -7.67
N ASP A 1042 41.97 46.98 -8.62
CA ASP A 1042 42.19 48.41 -8.35
C ASP A 1042 40.87 49.18 -8.39
N LEU A 1043 40.24 49.39 -7.23
CA LEU A 1043 39.06 50.27 -7.15
C LEU A 1043 39.50 51.74 -7.14
N ASP A 1044 39.40 52.39 -8.30
CA ASP A 1044 39.61 53.84 -8.43
C ASP A 1044 38.30 54.63 -8.26
N PHE A 1045 38.14 55.25 -7.09
CA PHE A 1045 36.97 56.08 -6.75
C PHE A 1045 37.11 57.56 -7.17
N SER A 1046 38.19 57.93 -7.88
CA SER A 1046 38.46 59.33 -8.23
C SER A 1046 37.58 59.89 -9.36
N ASN A 1047 36.83 59.04 -10.07
CA ASN A 1047 35.92 59.40 -11.16
C ASN A 1047 34.46 59.67 -10.72
N ALA A 1048 34.25 60.31 -9.56
CA ALA A 1048 32.92 60.67 -9.03
C ALA A 1048 32.22 61.84 -9.77
N GLY A 1049 32.48 62.02 -11.08
CA GLY A 1049 32.01 63.17 -11.89
C GLY A 1049 30.95 62.86 -12.96
N THR A 1050 30.55 61.61 -13.17
CA THR A 1050 29.58 61.24 -14.21
C THR A 1050 28.12 61.30 -13.73
N ASN A 1051 27.21 61.78 -14.60
CA ASN A 1051 25.78 61.76 -14.35
C ASN A 1051 25.29 60.35 -13.96
N PRO A 1052 24.39 60.21 -12.97
CA PRO A 1052 23.86 58.91 -12.58
C PRO A 1052 23.11 58.26 -13.76
N PHE A 1053 23.41 56.99 -13.98
CA PHE A 1053 22.68 56.13 -14.89
C PHE A 1053 21.27 55.89 -14.37
N VAL A 1054 20.29 55.95 -15.27
CA VAL A 1054 18.87 55.70 -14.98
C VAL A 1054 18.38 54.64 -15.96
N PHE A 1055 17.70 53.65 -15.42
CA PHE A 1055 17.12 52.59 -16.22
C PHE A 1055 15.99 53.10 -17.13
N GLY A 1056 16.03 52.71 -18.41
CA GLY A 1056 14.90 52.84 -19.34
C GLY A 1056 13.68 52.00 -18.94
N ARG A 1057 12.72 51.78 -19.85
CA ARG A 1057 11.57 50.90 -19.55
C ARG A 1057 12.00 49.42 -19.51
N ARG A 1058 11.93 48.82 -18.32
CA ARG A 1058 12.42 47.48 -17.99
C ARG A 1058 11.47 46.82 -17.01
N PHE A 1059 11.40 45.50 -17.02
CA PHE A 1059 10.70 44.69 -16.04
C PHE A 1059 11.67 44.08 -15.03
N ALA A 1060 11.19 43.79 -13.82
CA ALA A 1060 11.86 42.98 -12.82
C ALA A 1060 11.03 41.72 -12.55
N PHE A 1061 11.61 40.55 -12.80
CA PHE A 1061 10.97 39.27 -12.52
C PHE A 1061 11.86 38.39 -11.67
N ARG A 1062 11.28 37.50 -10.88
CA ARG A 1062 12.05 36.56 -10.07
C ARG A 1062 12.25 35.23 -10.80
N LEU A 1063 13.48 34.76 -10.80
CA LEU A 1063 13.83 33.44 -11.32
C LEU A 1063 13.43 32.37 -10.31
N ASN A 1064 12.52 31.47 -10.66
CA ASN A 1064 11.98 30.44 -9.78
C ASN A 1064 12.53 29.03 -10.08
N ALA A 1065 13.32 28.89 -11.15
CA ALA A 1065 13.98 27.65 -11.55
C ALA A 1065 15.48 27.86 -11.83
N PRO A 1066 16.36 26.86 -11.62
CA PRO A 1066 17.80 26.98 -11.88
C PRO A 1066 18.09 26.84 -13.38
N THR A 1067 17.59 27.77 -14.21
CA THR A 1067 17.65 27.68 -15.68
C THR A 1067 18.62 28.66 -16.32
N LEU A 1068 19.18 29.60 -15.55
CA LEU A 1068 20.15 30.61 -16.00
C LEU A 1068 21.45 30.58 -15.17
N GLU A 1069 21.75 29.47 -14.50
CA GLU A 1069 22.97 29.36 -13.69
C GLU A 1069 24.21 29.18 -14.57
N PRO A 1070 25.41 29.60 -14.13
CA PRO A 1070 25.72 30.24 -12.85
C PRO A 1070 25.46 31.76 -12.81
N VAL A 1071 24.92 32.33 -13.89
CA VAL A 1071 24.71 33.78 -14.06
C VAL A 1071 23.60 34.31 -13.13
N ALA A 1072 22.48 33.59 -13.04
CA ALA A 1072 21.39 33.85 -12.10
C ALA A 1072 20.99 32.55 -11.41
N ARG A 1073 20.78 32.60 -10.10
CA ARG A 1073 20.31 31.46 -9.29
C ARG A 1073 18.82 31.57 -9.04
N LYS A 1074 18.20 30.43 -8.71
CA LYS A 1074 16.83 30.42 -8.20
C LYS A 1074 16.71 31.39 -7.01
N GLY A 1075 15.76 32.32 -7.12
CA GLY A 1075 15.50 33.40 -6.17
C GLY A 1075 15.99 34.77 -6.63
N ASP A 1076 16.96 34.85 -7.55
CA ASP A 1076 17.48 36.12 -8.05
C ASP A 1076 16.45 36.84 -8.94
N ILE A 1077 16.62 38.16 -9.09
CA ILE A 1077 15.72 39.01 -9.85
C ILE A 1077 16.36 39.34 -11.19
N LEU A 1078 15.68 39.00 -12.28
CA LEU A 1078 16.05 39.31 -13.65
C LEU A 1078 15.57 40.71 -14.01
N LEU A 1079 16.47 41.54 -14.53
CA LEU A 1079 16.14 42.79 -15.20
C LEU A 1079 15.95 42.50 -16.69
N VAL A 1080 14.75 42.79 -17.20
CA VAL A 1080 14.31 42.38 -18.53
C VAL A 1080 13.87 43.59 -19.33
N LYS A 1081 14.23 43.65 -20.62
CA LYS A 1081 13.85 44.76 -21.50
C LYS A 1081 12.39 44.63 -21.93
N GLU A 1082 11.60 45.70 -21.80
CA GLU A 1082 10.19 45.69 -22.21
C GLU A 1082 10.04 45.52 -23.73
N ILE A 1083 10.85 46.24 -24.53
CA ILE A 1083 10.75 46.30 -25.99
C ILE A 1083 12.10 45.99 -26.65
N GLY A 1084 12.08 45.14 -27.68
CA GLY A 1084 13.18 44.90 -28.61
C GLY A 1084 13.51 43.42 -28.81
N GLU A 1085 13.79 43.01 -30.05
CA GLU A 1085 14.11 41.61 -30.36
C GLU A 1085 15.47 41.19 -29.78
N PRO A 1086 15.55 40.06 -29.05
CA PRO A 1086 16.82 39.52 -28.57
C PRO A 1086 17.67 38.97 -29.73
N SER A 1087 18.97 39.20 -29.68
CA SER A 1087 19.93 38.54 -30.58
C SER A 1087 20.11 37.07 -30.19
N SER A 1088 20.50 36.22 -31.14
CA SER A 1088 20.89 34.84 -30.85
C SER A 1088 21.95 34.78 -29.74
N ARG A 1089 21.90 33.73 -28.92
CA ARG A 1089 22.67 33.47 -27.68
C ARG A 1089 22.34 34.38 -26.49
N SER A 1090 21.36 35.28 -26.60
CA SER A 1090 20.92 36.12 -25.47
C SER A 1090 20.23 35.29 -24.39
N LEU A 1091 20.33 35.74 -23.14
CA LEU A 1091 19.43 35.31 -22.08
C LEU A 1091 18.07 36.01 -22.27
N VAL A 1092 16.98 35.26 -22.18
CA VAL A 1092 15.63 35.77 -22.45
C VAL A 1092 14.62 35.30 -21.41
N VAL A 1093 13.59 36.11 -21.21
CA VAL A 1093 12.30 35.67 -20.69
C VAL A 1093 11.37 35.48 -21.88
N ALA A 1094 10.77 34.31 -22.01
CA ALA A 1094 9.95 33.91 -23.15
C ALA A 1094 8.55 33.49 -22.70
N ARG A 1095 7.50 34.02 -23.35
CA ARG A 1095 6.16 33.45 -23.27
C ARG A 1095 6.04 32.34 -24.32
N CYS A 1096 5.66 31.15 -23.88
CA CYS A 1096 5.53 29.97 -24.73
C CYS A 1096 4.34 29.14 -24.25
N GLU A 1097 3.33 28.97 -25.11
CA GLU A 1097 2.07 28.29 -24.76
C GLU A 1097 1.43 28.91 -23.49
N ASP A 1098 1.31 28.14 -22.42
CA ASP A 1098 0.75 28.53 -21.13
C ASP A 1098 1.82 28.92 -20.09
N ARG A 1099 3.10 29.05 -20.48
CA ARG A 1099 4.23 29.22 -19.57
C ARG A 1099 5.09 30.45 -19.87
N VAL A 1100 5.62 31.03 -18.79
CA VAL A 1100 6.70 32.03 -18.82
C VAL A 1100 8.02 31.36 -18.43
N LEU A 1101 8.98 31.40 -19.34
CA LEU A 1101 10.25 30.68 -19.29
C LEU A 1101 11.42 31.66 -19.16
N ALA A 1102 12.52 31.25 -18.54
CA ALA A 1102 13.77 32.01 -18.49
C ALA A 1102 14.92 31.12 -18.98
N ARG A 1103 15.39 31.37 -20.19
CA ARG A 1103 16.28 30.45 -20.94
C ARG A 1103 17.29 31.22 -21.80
N ARG A 1104 18.28 30.53 -22.35
CA ARG A 1104 19.16 31.05 -23.41
C ARG A 1104 18.53 30.79 -24.77
N PHE A 1105 18.41 31.83 -25.58
CA PHE A 1105 17.78 31.79 -26.91
C PHE A 1105 18.81 31.56 -28.01
N GLU A 1106 18.55 30.61 -28.90
CA GLU A 1106 19.33 30.33 -30.11
C GLU A 1106 18.41 30.12 -31.32
N ILE A 1107 18.97 30.28 -32.53
CA ILE A 1107 18.29 30.01 -33.80
C ILE A 1107 18.95 28.77 -34.40
N ALA A 1108 18.16 27.81 -34.88
CA ALA A 1108 18.70 26.58 -35.44
C ALA A 1108 19.50 26.87 -36.74
N ASP A 1109 20.71 26.30 -36.84
CA ASP A 1109 21.68 26.63 -37.92
C ASP A 1109 21.14 26.39 -39.34
N ASN A 1110 20.21 25.43 -39.51
CA ASN A 1110 19.63 25.05 -40.81
C ASN A 1110 18.19 25.54 -41.02
N TYR A 1111 17.56 26.15 -40.00
CA TYR A 1111 16.14 26.52 -40.02
C TYR A 1111 15.94 27.87 -39.32
N SER A 1112 15.89 28.95 -40.10
CA SER A 1112 15.81 30.32 -39.59
C SER A 1112 14.50 30.65 -38.86
N ASP A 1113 13.46 29.84 -39.06
CA ASP A 1113 12.15 29.97 -38.42
C ASP A 1113 12.04 29.19 -37.09
N ILE A 1114 13.07 28.45 -36.69
CA ILE A 1114 13.10 27.64 -35.47
C ILE A 1114 13.93 28.30 -34.38
N ALA A 1115 13.31 28.46 -33.21
CA ALA A 1115 13.92 28.94 -31.98
C ALA A 1115 14.23 27.78 -31.04
N VAL A 1116 15.40 27.82 -30.41
CA VAL A 1116 15.85 26.85 -29.40
C VAL A 1116 16.07 27.60 -28.08
N LEU A 1117 15.33 27.21 -27.04
CA LEU A 1117 15.44 27.75 -25.69
C LEU A 1117 16.13 26.73 -24.79
N THR A 1118 17.37 26.99 -24.39
CA THR A 1118 18.18 26.09 -23.55
C THR A 1118 18.23 26.56 -22.10
N ALA A 1119 18.13 25.64 -21.13
CA ALA A 1119 18.43 25.95 -19.73
C ALA A 1119 19.90 25.65 -19.42
N GLN A 1120 20.42 26.39 -18.44
CA GLN A 1120 21.74 26.18 -17.86
C GLN A 1120 21.58 26.05 -16.33
N ALA A 1121 22.10 24.97 -15.76
CA ALA A 1121 22.10 24.70 -14.33
C ALA A 1121 23.51 24.28 -13.90
N VAL A 1122 23.95 24.70 -12.71
CA VAL A 1122 25.23 24.25 -12.13
C VAL A 1122 25.15 22.77 -11.75
N ASN A 1123 23.96 22.27 -11.41
CA ASN A 1123 23.69 20.84 -11.26
C ASN A 1123 23.18 20.26 -12.59
N PRO A 1124 23.95 19.43 -13.31
CA PRO A 1124 23.55 18.89 -14.60
C PRO A 1124 22.25 18.06 -14.56
N ARG A 1125 21.89 17.52 -13.39
CA ARG A 1125 20.64 16.75 -13.19
C ARG A 1125 19.39 17.62 -13.05
N GLN A 1126 19.57 18.93 -12.93
CA GLN A 1126 18.49 19.92 -12.80
C GLN A 1126 18.35 20.78 -14.06
N ILE A 1127 19.13 20.50 -15.12
CA ILE A 1127 19.00 21.17 -16.41
C ILE A 1127 17.64 20.80 -16.99
N ALA A 1128 16.77 21.80 -17.10
CA ALA A 1128 15.49 21.61 -17.76
C ALA A 1128 15.70 21.36 -19.26
N PRO A 1129 14.91 20.46 -19.89
CA PRO A 1129 15.10 20.09 -21.29
C PRO A 1129 15.00 21.32 -22.21
N PRO A 1130 15.72 21.34 -23.35
CA PRO A 1130 15.62 22.42 -24.32
C PRO A 1130 14.22 22.43 -24.95
N ILE A 1131 13.71 23.62 -25.24
CA ILE A 1131 12.43 23.80 -25.92
C ILE A 1131 12.72 24.25 -27.35
N VAL A 1132 12.27 23.46 -28.33
CA VAL A 1132 12.47 23.72 -29.76
C VAL A 1132 11.12 24.01 -30.37
N VAL A 1133 10.89 25.27 -30.75
CA VAL A 1133 9.58 25.78 -31.21
C VAL A 1133 9.75 26.71 -32.41
N LYS A 1134 8.67 27.04 -33.11
CA LYS A 1134 8.72 28.09 -34.14
C LYS A 1134 8.98 29.45 -33.48
N LYS A 1135 9.89 30.25 -34.05
CA LYS A 1135 10.17 31.61 -33.55
C LYS A 1135 8.89 32.45 -33.51
N ALA A 1136 7.97 32.25 -34.47
CA ALA A 1136 6.69 32.98 -34.55
C ALA A 1136 5.72 32.66 -33.40
N THR A 1137 5.90 31.56 -32.66
CA THR A 1137 5.01 31.16 -31.55
C THR A 1137 5.57 31.57 -30.19
N LEU A 1138 6.57 32.47 -30.17
CA LEU A 1138 7.21 32.98 -28.96
C LEU A 1138 7.08 34.50 -28.88
N GLU A 1139 6.87 35.01 -27.66
CA GLU A 1139 7.15 36.40 -27.34
C GLU A 1139 8.41 36.46 -26.46
N LEU A 1140 9.44 37.17 -26.92
CA LEU A 1140 10.78 37.14 -26.34
C LEU A 1140 11.19 38.50 -25.77
N HIS A 1141 11.66 38.52 -24.53
CA HIS A 1141 12.20 39.70 -23.86
C HIS A 1141 13.64 39.45 -23.38
N LYS A 1142 14.57 40.36 -23.72
CA LYS A 1142 15.99 40.20 -23.39
C LYS A 1142 16.27 40.44 -21.91
N VAL A 1143 16.99 39.52 -21.26
CA VAL A 1143 17.56 39.74 -19.91
C VAL A 1143 18.83 40.57 -20.05
N ILE A 1144 18.89 41.68 -19.34
CA ILE A 1144 19.93 42.71 -19.44
C ILE A 1144 20.72 42.89 -18.13
N GLY A 1145 20.29 42.22 -17.06
CA GLY A 1145 21.00 42.17 -15.80
C GLY A 1145 20.31 41.27 -14.79
N VAL A 1146 20.99 41.00 -13.69
CA VAL A 1146 20.52 40.15 -12.59
C VAL A 1146 20.84 40.85 -11.28
N LEU A 1147 19.86 40.94 -10.38
CA LEU A 1147 20.02 41.39 -9.00
C LEU A 1147 20.01 40.15 -8.10
N PHE A 1148 21.07 39.96 -7.32
CA PHE A 1148 21.22 38.83 -6.42
C PHE A 1148 20.39 39.04 -5.16
N ASP A 1149 19.41 38.17 -4.93
CA ASP A 1149 18.58 38.25 -3.73
C ASP A 1149 19.18 37.40 -2.59
N GLN A 1150 19.08 37.95 -1.37
CA GLN A 1150 19.60 37.37 -0.13
C GLN A 1150 18.46 36.96 0.83
N GLY A 1151 17.20 37.14 0.43
CA GLY A 1151 16.05 36.68 1.20
C GLY A 1151 15.90 35.15 1.26
N PRO A 1152 15.05 34.61 2.16
CA PRO A 1152 14.70 33.19 2.16
C PRO A 1152 14.11 32.79 0.81
N SER A 1153 14.41 31.57 0.35
CA SER A 1153 13.87 31.06 -0.91
C SER A 1153 12.33 31.18 -0.91
N PRO A 1154 11.72 31.73 -1.97
CA PRO A 1154 10.27 31.86 -2.03
C PRO A 1154 9.58 30.50 -1.94
N ALA A 1155 8.31 30.49 -1.50
CA ALA A 1155 7.45 29.32 -1.62
C ALA A 1155 7.39 28.86 -3.09
N ALA A 1156 7.26 27.55 -3.33
CA ALA A 1156 7.24 26.99 -4.67
C ALA A 1156 6.06 27.56 -5.48
N SER A 1157 6.35 28.47 -6.41
CA SER A 1157 5.45 28.88 -7.48
C SER A 1157 5.57 27.88 -8.64
N GLU A 1158 4.49 27.68 -9.40
CA GLU A 1158 4.60 27.04 -10.71
C GLU A 1158 5.30 28.01 -11.70
N GLY A 1159 6.01 27.45 -12.69
CA GLY A 1159 6.73 28.22 -13.72
C GLY A 1159 8.19 28.58 -13.39
N GLU A 1160 8.94 29.01 -14.41
CA GLU A 1160 10.36 29.40 -14.28
C GLU A 1160 10.54 30.85 -13.85
N VAL A 1161 9.54 31.70 -14.10
CA VAL A 1161 9.54 33.13 -13.82
C VAL A 1161 8.29 33.48 -13.03
N CYS A 1162 8.44 34.26 -11.97
CA CYS A 1162 7.32 34.76 -11.17
C CYS A 1162 7.50 36.23 -10.79
N ASP A 1163 6.50 36.78 -10.08
CA ASP A 1163 6.52 38.14 -9.53
C ASP A 1163 7.77 38.37 -8.65
N CYS A 1164 8.37 39.57 -8.71
CA CYS A 1164 9.57 39.86 -7.93
C CYS A 1164 9.35 39.99 -6.42
N GLY A 1165 8.11 39.99 -5.94
CA GLY A 1165 7.70 40.10 -4.55
C GLY A 1165 7.29 41.51 -4.12
N GLY A 1166 6.87 42.37 -5.06
CA GLY A 1166 6.44 43.74 -4.78
C GLY A 1166 7.53 44.83 -4.88
N GLU A 1167 7.09 46.09 -4.89
CA GLU A 1167 7.97 47.27 -5.02
C GLU A 1167 9.04 47.40 -3.92
N SER A 1168 8.76 46.89 -2.71
CA SER A 1168 9.67 46.98 -1.56
C SER A 1168 10.98 46.22 -1.81
N VAL A 1169 10.92 45.12 -2.56
CA VAL A 1169 12.08 44.31 -2.96
C VAL A 1169 13.01 45.12 -3.86
N ILE A 1170 12.45 45.87 -4.82
CA ILE A 1170 13.23 46.72 -5.73
C ILE A 1170 13.77 47.95 -5.00
N GLN A 1171 12.96 48.56 -4.10
CA GLN A 1171 13.36 49.73 -3.32
C GLN A 1171 14.59 49.48 -2.45
N ARG A 1172 14.76 48.25 -1.94
CA ARG A 1172 15.94 47.87 -1.16
C ARG A 1172 17.25 48.12 -1.92
N TYR A 1173 17.31 47.79 -3.21
CA TYR A 1173 18.51 48.01 -4.03
C TYR A 1173 18.81 49.50 -4.25
N ALA A 1174 17.81 50.38 -4.16
CA ALA A 1174 18.02 51.83 -4.18
C ALA A 1174 18.76 52.34 -2.93
N THR A 1175 18.69 51.60 -1.83
CA THR A 1175 19.32 51.94 -0.54
C THR A 1175 20.64 51.20 -0.34
N ASP A 1176 20.69 49.93 -0.72
CA ASP A 1176 21.82 49.04 -0.44
C ASP A 1176 22.95 49.15 -1.50
N VAL A 1177 22.64 49.58 -2.72
CA VAL A 1177 23.63 49.73 -3.80
C VAL A 1177 24.27 51.11 -3.74
N LYS A 1178 25.58 51.13 -3.54
CA LYS A 1178 26.40 52.34 -3.55
C LYS A 1178 26.67 52.81 -4.99
N GLY A 1179 26.89 51.88 -5.91
CA GLY A 1179 27.08 52.19 -7.33
C GLY A 1179 27.63 51.03 -8.15
N LEU A 1180 28.11 51.35 -9.35
CA LEU A 1180 28.54 50.40 -10.38
C LEU A 1180 30.05 50.32 -10.50
N VAL A 1181 30.57 49.14 -10.79
CA VAL A 1181 31.99 48.91 -11.10
C VAL A 1181 32.10 48.11 -12.39
N GLU A 1182 32.83 48.63 -13.38
CA GLU A 1182 33.03 47.95 -14.67
C GLU A 1182 34.04 46.80 -14.54
N VAL A 1183 33.70 45.59 -14.97
CA VAL A 1183 34.58 44.42 -14.98
C VAL A 1183 35.58 44.53 -16.14
N VAL A 1184 36.87 44.34 -15.88
CA VAL A 1184 37.92 44.34 -16.90
C VAL A 1184 38.73 43.04 -16.84
N GLY A 1185 38.70 42.27 -17.93
CA GLY A 1185 39.34 40.97 -18.07
C GLY A 1185 38.39 39.78 -17.82
N ASP A 1186 38.91 38.56 -17.95
CA ASP A 1186 38.08 37.34 -18.12
C ASP A 1186 37.95 36.50 -16.83
N SER A 1187 38.49 36.96 -15.70
CA SER A 1187 38.55 36.17 -14.45
C SER A 1187 37.19 36.00 -13.75
N ALA A 1188 36.16 36.69 -14.22
CA ALA A 1188 34.81 36.68 -13.67
C ALA A 1188 33.82 35.90 -14.55
N GLU A 1189 34.27 35.37 -15.70
CA GLU A 1189 33.45 34.58 -16.58
C GLU A 1189 33.05 33.24 -15.93
N PRO A 1190 31.83 32.72 -16.12
CA PRO A 1190 30.75 33.29 -16.92
C PRO A 1190 29.82 34.22 -16.13
N ILE A 1191 30.10 34.53 -14.85
CA ILE A 1191 29.21 35.32 -13.96
C ILE A 1191 29.13 36.78 -14.41
N ALA A 1192 30.26 37.37 -14.79
CA ALA A 1192 30.32 38.67 -15.44
C ALA A 1192 31.42 38.66 -16.51
N LEU A 1193 31.09 39.12 -17.71
CA LEU A 1193 32.04 39.26 -18.82
C LEU A 1193 32.76 40.61 -18.76
N SER A 1194 33.92 40.71 -19.40
CA SER A 1194 34.64 41.98 -19.53
C SER A 1194 33.74 43.05 -20.18
N GLY A 1195 33.68 44.25 -19.58
CA GLY A 1195 32.80 45.36 -19.97
C GLY A 1195 31.41 45.37 -19.32
N GLN A 1196 31.04 44.33 -18.56
CA GLN A 1196 29.80 44.30 -17.76
C GLN A 1196 29.98 45.03 -16.43
N MET A 1197 28.88 45.38 -15.76
CA MET A 1197 28.91 46.24 -14.55
C MET A 1197 28.44 45.49 -13.31
N LEU A 1198 29.22 45.50 -12.23
CA LEU A 1198 28.84 44.97 -10.93
C LEU A 1198 28.09 46.04 -10.13
N LEU A 1199 27.01 45.67 -9.45
CA LEU A 1199 26.37 46.52 -8.43
C LEU A 1199 27.01 46.25 -7.07
N ILE A 1200 27.66 47.24 -6.45
CA ILE A 1200 28.37 47.08 -5.18
C ILE A 1200 27.75 47.92 -4.06
N GLY A 1201 27.83 47.43 -2.82
CA GLY A 1201 27.44 48.13 -1.61
C GLY A 1201 28.56 48.88 -0.92
N ASP A 1202 28.26 49.40 0.28
CA ASP A 1202 29.29 49.84 1.22
C ASP A 1202 30.08 48.65 1.81
N PRO A 1203 31.38 48.81 2.11
CA PRO A 1203 32.18 47.77 2.73
C PRO A 1203 31.64 47.43 4.13
N ILE A 1204 31.58 46.14 4.42
CA ILE A 1204 31.26 45.61 5.75
C ILE A 1204 32.50 44.96 6.38
N SER A 1205 32.44 44.76 7.70
CA SER A 1205 33.54 44.11 8.44
C SER A 1205 33.80 42.70 7.90
N ALA A 1206 35.04 42.22 8.00
CA ALA A 1206 35.39 40.85 7.61
C ALA A 1206 34.52 39.78 8.31
N GLU A 1207 34.17 40.00 9.58
CA GLU A 1207 33.32 39.09 10.35
C GLU A 1207 31.88 39.08 9.82
N ASP A 1208 31.30 40.25 9.55
CA ASP A 1208 29.97 40.34 8.95
C ASP A 1208 29.94 39.75 7.54
N GLY A 1209 31.00 39.95 6.75
CA GLY A 1209 31.17 39.38 5.42
C GLY A 1209 31.21 37.86 5.45
N LEU A 1210 32.02 37.26 6.33
CA LEU A 1210 32.10 35.80 6.48
C LEU A 1210 30.79 35.19 6.98
N ASN A 1211 30.04 35.90 7.82
CA ASN A 1211 28.76 35.42 8.34
C ASN A 1211 27.62 35.56 7.31
N ARG A 1212 27.59 36.64 6.52
CA ARG A 1212 26.45 36.99 5.66
C ARG A 1212 26.65 36.65 4.17
N LEU A 1213 27.90 36.60 3.69
CA LEU A 1213 28.24 36.51 2.27
C LEU A 1213 29.04 35.24 1.91
N ASN A 1214 29.09 34.25 2.79
CA ASN A 1214 29.70 32.95 2.50
C ASN A 1214 29.06 32.29 1.26
N GLY A 1215 29.90 31.84 0.32
CA GLY A 1215 29.52 31.26 -0.97
C GLY A 1215 29.08 32.26 -2.04
N ARG A 1216 29.15 33.58 -1.79
CA ARG A 1216 28.69 34.65 -2.70
C ARG A 1216 29.87 35.35 -3.41
N PRO A 1217 29.65 35.91 -4.61
CA PRO A 1217 30.61 36.81 -5.22
C PRO A 1217 30.73 38.08 -4.37
N VAL A 1218 31.95 38.48 -4.04
CA VAL A 1218 32.26 39.68 -3.26
C VAL A 1218 33.54 40.32 -3.77
N ILE A 1219 33.78 41.57 -3.39
CA ILE A 1219 35.13 42.16 -3.46
C ILE A 1219 35.71 42.11 -2.04
N ALA A 1220 36.69 41.24 -1.82
CA ALA A 1220 37.32 41.02 -0.51
C ALA A 1220 38.62 41.82 -0.42
N GLY A 1221 38.76 42.69 0.58
CA GLY A 1221 39.99 43.46 0.84
C GLY A 1221 40.79 42.85 1.99
N ASP A 1222 42.10 42.71 1.84
CA ASP A 1222 43.02 42.28 2.90
C ASP A 1222 43.67 43.46 3.63
N MET A 1223 44.48 43.16 4.67
CA MET A 1223 45.18 44.16 5.47
C MET A 1223 46.35 44.84 4.74
N ALA A 1224 46.77 44.32 3.58
CA ALA A 1224 47.74 44.95 2.67
C ALA A 1224 47.07 45.92 1.68
N ASP A 1225 45.75 46.14 1.81
CA ASP A 1225 44.90 46.90 0.88
C ASP A 1225 44.78 46.28 -0.52
N ASP A 1226 45.15 45.00 -0.70
CA ASP A 1226 44.83 44.26 -1.91
C ASP A 1226 43.36 43.84 -1.89
N ARG A 1227 42.66 43.96 -3.03
CA ARG A 1227 41.24 43.64 -3.16
C ARG A 1227 41.02 42.55 -4.20
N TYR A 1228 40.11 41.62 -3.96
CA TYR A 1228 39.90 40.46 -4.84
C TYR A 1228 38.43 40.27 -5.19
N PHE A 1229 38.09 40.23 -6.49
CA PHE A 1229 36.74 39.86 -6.93
C PHE A 1229 36.63 38.34 -7.09
N LYS A 1230 36.12 37.69 -6.05
CA LYS A 1230 36.12 36.23 -5.89
C LYS A 1230 34.88 35.76 -5.14
N ARG A 1231 34.67 34.44 -5.06
CA ARG A 1231 33.63 33.86 -4.21
C ARG A 1231 34.19 33.63 -2.80
N LEU A 1232 33.62 34.30 -1.80
CA LEU A 1232 34.07 34.18 -0.41
C LEU A 1232 33.67 32.83 0.18
N ARG A 1233 34.60 32.11 0.82
CA ARG A 1233 34.33 30.89 1.59
C ARG A 1233 35.00 30.95 2.95
N ARG A 1234 34.27 30.45 3.95
CA ARG A 1234 34.83 30.17 5.27
C ARG A 1234 35.46 28.78 5.28
N GLY A 1235 36.76 28.70 5.57
CA GLY A 1235 37.49 27.44 5.73
C GLY A 1235 37.48 26.92 7.18
N GLU A 1236 38.23 25.86 7.45
CA GLU A 1236 38.46 25.37 8.82
C GLU A 1236 39.41 26.29 9.59
N GLY A 1237 39.12 26.51 10.88
CA GLY A 1237 39.85 27.44 11.73
C GLY A 1237 39.69 28.90 11.30
N ASP A 1238 40.80 29.64 11.33
CA ASP A 1238 40.90 31.06 10.95
C ASP A 1238 41.20 31.26 9.44
N THR A 1239 40.99 30.23 8.62
CA THR A 1239 41.27 30.26 7.18
C THR A 1239 40.09 30.81 6.38
N VAL A 1240 40.37 31.70 5.43
CA VAL A 1240 39.41 32.24 4.46
C VAL A 1240 39.84 31.83 3.06
N VAL A 1241 38.92 31.30 2.25
CA VAL A 1241 39.21 30.89 0.88
C VAL A 1241 38.42 31.77 -0.08
N LEU A 1242 39.10 32.41 -1.01
CA LEU A 1242 38.52 33.19 -2.10
C LEU A 1242 38.56 32.34 -3.36
N GLU A 1243 37.48 31.60 -3.60
CA GLU A 1243 37.33 30.72 -4.76
C GLU A 1243 37.25 31.53 -6.06
N SER A 1244 37.85 31.01 -7.13
CA SER A 1244 37.70 31.61 -8.46
C SER A 1244 36.24 31.57 -8.92
N LEU A 1245 35.80 32.63 -9.58
CA LEU A 1245 34.49 32.70 -10.24
C LEU A 1245 34.52 31.99 -11.61
N GLU A 1246 35.72 31.79 -12.14
CA GLU A 1246 36.02 31.17 -13.43
C GLU A 1246 36.11 29.64 -13.35
N ILE A 1247 35.56 28.96 -14.37
CA ILE A 1247 35.25 27.53 -14.36
C ILE A 1247 36.29 26.68 -15.12
N SER A 1248 37.11 27.28 -15.98
CA SER A 1248 38.19 26.62 -16.73
C SER A 1248 39.31 26.10 -15.82
N GLY A 1249 39.44 26.67 -14.62
CA GLY A 1249 40.44 26.26 -13.62
C GLY A 1249 41.82 26.92 -13.83
N ASN A 1250 41.92 27.86 -14.77
CA ASN A 1250 43.14 28.60 -15.07
C ASN A 1250 43.55 29.59 -13.95
N PHE A 1251 42.65 29.87 -13.00
CA PHE A 1251 42.88 30.79 -11.89
C PHE A 1251 42.63 30.09 -10.56
N GLY A 1252 43.68 29.92 -9.76
CA GLY A 1252 43.59 29.26 -8.45
C GLY A 1252 42.79 30.07 -7.41
N PRO A 1253 42.35 29.41 -6.32
CA PRO A 1253 41.78 30.11 -5.18
C PRO A 1253 42.87 30.92 -4.45
N VAL A 1254 42.50 32.06 -3.88
CA VAL A 1254 43.37 32.82 -2.97
C VAL A 1254 43.04 32.42 -1.54
N VAL A 1255 44.03 32.02 -0.76
CA VAL A 1255 43.86 31.65 0.64
C VAL A 1255 44.33 32.80 1.53
N LEU A 1256 43.41 33.33 2.31
CA LEU A 1256 43.61 34.39 3.29
C LEU A 1256 43.40 33.83 4.71
N THR A 1257 43.69 34.66 5.70
CA THR A 1257 43.47 34.36 7.13
C THR A 1257 42.49 35.36 7.76
N HIS A 1258 42.04 35.11 8.99
CA HIS A 1258 41.20 36.02 9.75
C HIS A 1258 41.61 36.00 11.22
N ARG A 1259 41.75 37.16 11.87
CA ARG A 1259 42.10 37.30 13.30
C ARG A 1259 43.49 36.78 13.69
N THR A 1260 44.43 36.73 12.75
CA THR A 1260 45.83 36.31 13.01
C THR A 1260 46.78 37.50 13.16
N GLY A 1261 46.36 38.70 12.73
CA GLY A 1261 47.19 39.91 12.68
C GLY A 1261 48.15 39.94 11.48
N ALA A 1262 48.06 38.99 10.55
CA ALA A 1262 48.88 38.93 9.35
C ALA A 1262 48.45 39.98 8.30
N ALA A 1263 49.36 40.37 7.42
CA ALA A 1263 49.05 41.25 6.28
C ALA A 1263 48.03 40.62 5.31
N THR A 1264 47.92 39.29 5.30
CA THR A 1264 46.96 38.50 4.52
C THR A 1264 45.62 38.29 5.24
N ASP A 1265 45.41 38.94 6.38
CA ASP A 1265 44.10 38.87 7.05
C ASP A 1265 43.04 39.60 6.25
N LEU A 1266 41.85 39.00 6.13
CA LEU A 1266 40.68 39.65 5.56
C LEU A 1266 40.30 40.87 6.42
N LYS A 1267 40.31 42.07 5.81
CA LYS A 1267 40.03 43.37 6.43
C LYS A 1267 38.57 43.79 6.25
N GLU A 1268 38.10 43.80 5.01
CA GLU A 1268 36.76 44.27 4.64
C GLU A 1268 36.17 43.45 3.49
N VAL A 1269 34.85 43.42 3.39
CA VAL A 1269 34.15 42.74 2.29
C VAL A 1269 33.13 43.71 1.71
N TRP A 1270 33.18 43.92 0.40
CA TRP A 1270 32.20 44.70 -0.34
C TRP A 1270 31.13 43.75 -0.90
N PRO A 1271 29.86 43.89 -0.50
CA PRO A 1271 28.78 43.08 -1.05
C PRO A 1271 28.57 43.39 -2.53
N VAL A 1272 28.42 42.34 -3.34
CA VAL A 1272 27.99 42.45 -4.75
C VAL A 1272 26.52 42.07 -4.83
N TYR A 1273 25.68 43.03 -5.24
CA TYR A 1273 24.23 42.93 -5.29
C TYR A 1273 23.69 42.50 -6.67
N GLY A 1274 24.55 42.39 -7.68
CA GLY A 1274 24.12 41.96 -9.02
C GLY A 1274 25.12 42.30 -10.11
N VAL A 1275 24.76 41.94 -11.34
CA VAL A 1275 25.54 42.20 -12.57
C VAL A 1275 24.60 42.76 -13.64
N LEU A 1276 25.03 43.81 -14.34
CA LEU A 1276 24.38 44.35 -15.54
C LEU A 1276 25.17 43.93 -16.77
N PHE A 1277 24.50 43.28 -17.71
CA PHE A 1277 25.10 42.81 -18.96
C PHE A 1277 25.20 43.90 -20.02
N GLU A 1278 24.36 44.91 -19.90
CA GLU A 1278 24.32 46.09 -20.75
C GLU A 1278 24.29 47.34 -19.89
N GLN A 1279 24.71 48.47 -20.46
CA GLN A 1279 24.61 49.75 -19.76
C GLN A 1279 23.12 50.10 -19.47
N PRO A 1280 22.81 50.62 -18.27
CA PRO A 1280 21.48 51.10 -17.88
C PRO A 1280 20.84 52.13 -18.83
#